data_AF-A0A316T965-F1
#
_entry.id   AF-A0A316T965-F1
#
_cell.length_a   1.000
_cell.length_b   1.000
_cell.length_c   1.000
_cell.angle_alpha   90.00
_cell.angle_beta   90.00
_cell.angle_gamma   90.00
#
_symmetry.space_group_name_H-M   'P 1'
#
loop_
_entity.id
_entity.type
_entity.pdbx_description
1 polymer ?
#
loop_
_entity_poly.entity_id
_entity_poly.type
_entity_poly.pdbx_seq_one_letter_code
_entity_poly.pdbx_strand_id
1 'polypeptide(L)'
;MASSVSAIGSADTAQDSFIQKMNDKFQDPELDYHPEARWWLAEGSHTDETLKESIHELYNNGFGAVEFVTLDESAYLDDATYAWGSEEWIHDTHVIMEECNKLGMGVSFTSGTNWATANLTNITPDDESASQELSYKTVELSAGETFDSVLPTPELPEDVTKLKFVKVIAAKRAEPGSNQLVEDSLTDISDQVIANGDGTWNINYTAPDDGDYILFGFWQHGTGESRKPAVTGKSYTINYFDKAGTNALIQYWDENVLTDEMKSLIKENGDVSMYMDSLELGTRGKDSTKNLWCTDFLEQFEQRCGYDASKYLPILIMSSGGGFGSVPAYPYTLAENEEKCDGIRNDLFQVNTELYMDNCLDVLTEWLHGLGMTLRAENSYGQLLEISQPIKSLDYVETESLEFGVEMDSYRSQAGGAHLYNKLFSSETGAILGGNYKNNNHYFRQMFYTQFAAGIQRTVVHGYSSEYGPEQNVQWPGYEGMGKQFAERFNKRQPNAIDYPEVMGEHITRLQKVLREGVPQMDLGILRTDYNLNNGIWNSDIADSAFHRQDGYYWRDQTLQNAGYTYDYFSPYLLQDSDISYADGLVQPDGPAYQALLVYQEEMPYESAQTLLQWAKDGLPVVIVEGETTEIIAGKNSVTKINHGGAITTGSNDGKDAELAQVMNEIKSLDNVAAVQTQEEAYDALIGLGVHPRAEYTESNQTLLSVMRKDDDASYLYLYNYMYENPDNYYTGQVAVDGIYQPYVLDTWSGNIEEINNCSYQDGKTILDVNLAPGEVMVFALDPNNQVENSVISSKNVQKSIMENGSNILYIPESGTASVQYADGKTYSTNVEVPEDIPLSTWDVTIQSWEPGDKITRSETRNGITTTEATYTTNKVDIHVGETELIPWKDMQQVGPEVSGVGTYTTTFNLPENWNVKTNGLEFCADSFCGGTAAIFVNGTQVPVDMDSCIADISDYVQLGENTIQVRVTSSLRNRMIEQQYSGWMGEMQPDNYGMTGDVVLQTYTKVATVNKGILNSVIAYAESAKASSEYDNAIESVQKSFDEALTNAKVVAENMYASQQEIDSAWIDLLNEIHKLGFTAGDKTELDQLIVAADKIDLSKYVEAGKVEFTTALKTAKAVSQNGDAMQAEINEAADNLLDAMLNLRYKADKSILEEVLEAANNLDATAYTAESYSALTAAVAEANTVMDNENATQNEVDVAVANIQKAMDDLVTVEDTTTEIPSIEAVDGNTIQTGQETITAKTNAAKTGDFAPIAGLAAITLAGAALLFTRRKK
;
A
#
# COMPACT_ATOMS: atom_id res chain seq x y z
N MET A 1 13.19 -50.78 6.50
CA MET A 1 13.54 -50.94 7.93
C MET A 1 14.69 -50.00 8.21
N ALA A 2 14.75 -49.41 9.41
CA ALA A 2 15.56 -48.22 9.73
C ALA A 2 15.15 -47.00 8.87
N SER A 3 14.49 -45.94 9.35
CA SER A 3 14.26 -45.37 10.70
C SER A 3 15.46 -44.62 11.32
N SER A 4 15.78 -43.47 10.74
CA SER A 4 16.41 -42.34 11.44
C SER A 4 15.32 -41.39 11.91
N VAL A 5 15.24 -41.13 13.23
CA VAL A 5 14.31 -40.16 13.81
C VAL A 5 14.94 -38.77 13.71
N SER A 6 14.42 -37.92 12.82
CA SER A 6 14.65 -36.48 12.89
C SER A 6 13.96 -35.91 14.13
N ALA A 7 14.57 -34.93 14.78
CA ALA A 7 13.95 -34.27 15.93
C ALA A 7 12.68 -33.54 15.51
N ILE A 8 11.64 -33.63 16.33
CA ILE A 8 10.51 -32.70 16.28
C ILE A 8 11.02 -31.39 16.88
N GLY A 9 11.46 -30.47 16.03
CA GLY A 9 11.44 -29.06 16.38
C GLY A 9 9.98 -28.60 16.48
N SER A 10 9.67 -27.69 17.38
CA SER A 10 8.40 -26.97 17.33
C SER A 10 8.35 -26.19 16.02
N ALA A 11 7.36 -26.52 15.18
CA ALA A 11 7.07 -25.74 13.98
C ALA A 11 6.27 -24.50 14.36
N ASP A 12 6.93 -23.59 15.10
CA ASP A 12 6.62 -22.16 15.01
C ASP A 12 7.23 -21.66 13.68
N THR A 13 6.72 -22.19 12.57
CA THR A 13 6.83 -21.51 11.28
C THR A 13 5.85 -20.36 11.37
N ALA A 14 6.38 -19.14 11.53
CA ALA A 14 5.56 -17.94 11.38
C ALA A 14 4.83 -18.04 10.03
N GLN A 15 3.51 -18.05 10.10
CA GLN A 15 2.68 -17.72 8.97
C GLN A 15 2.64 -16.19 9.00
N ASP A 16 3.47 -15.56 8.16
CA ASP A 16 3.54 -14.10 8.08
C ASP A 16 2.12 -13.59 7.81
N SER A 17 1.67 -12.63 8.63
CA SER A 17 0.31 -12.12 8.54
C SER A 17 0.12 -11.38 7.21
N PHE A 18 -1.12 -11.28 6.73
CA PHE A 18 -1.43 -10.50 5.53
C PHE A 18 -0.87 -9.08 5.64
N ILE A 19 -0.99 -8.45 6.82
CA ILE A 19 -0.36 -7.15 7.15
C ILE A 19 1.16 -7.18 6.90
N GLN A 20 1.89 -8.18 7.39
CA GLN A 20 3.34 -8.26 7.16
C GLN A 20 3.65 -8.38 5.66
N LYS A 21 2.92 -9.24 4.93
CA LYS A 21 3.14 -9.43 3.49
C LYS A 21 2.85 -8.17 2.68
N MET A 22 1.81 -7.42 3.03
CA MET A 22 1.47 -6.16 2.36
C MET A 22 2.44 -5.04 2.76
N ASN A 23 2.91 -4.98 4.02
CA ASN A 23 3.97 -4.06 4.43
C ASN A 23 5.26 -4.32 3.64
N ASP A 24 5.64 -5.60 3.47
CA ASP A 24 6.77 -6.02 2.64
C ASP A 24 6.58 -5.69 1.15
N LYS A 25 5.33 -5.56 0.66
CA LYS A 25 5.04 -5.06 -0.71
C LYS A 25 5.11 -3.53 -0.82
N PHE A 26 4.60 -2.75 0.15
CA PHE A 26 4.26 -1.33 -0.06
C PHE A 26 5.00 -0.30 0.81
N GLN A 27 5.72 -0.68 1.87
CA GLN A 27 6.50 0.28 2.67
C GLN A 27 7.66 0.88 1.86
N ASP A 28 8.48 0.02 1.25
CA ASP A 28 9.68 0.33 0.48
C ASP A 28 9.59 -0.37 -0.91
N PRO A 29 8.77 0.16 -1.84
CA PRO A 29 8.52 -0.45 -3.15
C PRO A 29 9.76 -0.44 -4.07
N GLU A 30 9.83 -1.39 -5.00
CA GLU A 30 10.96 -1.56 -5.91
C GLU A 30 11.02 -0.46 -6.99
N LEU A 31 12.23 -0.11 -7.43
CA LEU A 31 12.50 1.03 -8.30
C LEU A 31 11.75 1.02 -9.65
N ASP A 32 11.42 -0.17 -10.17
CA ASP A 32 10.61 -0.36 -11.39
C ASP A 32 9.15 0.15 -11.25
N TYR A 33 8.64 0.34 -10.03
CA TYR A 33 7.31 0.91 -9.78
C TYR A 33 7.31 2.44 -9.69
N HIS A 34 8.46 3.11 -9.73
CA HIS A 34 8.54 4.57 -9.67
C HIS A 34 8.14 5.22 -11.01
N PRO A 35 7.78 6.52 -11.03
CA PRO A 35 7.64 7.29 -12.27
C PRO A 35 8.96 7.36 -13.07
N GLU A 36 8.88 7.51 -14.39
CA GLU A 36 10.01 7.90 -15.24
C GLU A 36 10.00 9.42 -15.50
N ALA A 37 11.12 9.94 -16.00
CA ALA A 37 11.17 11.29 -16.56
C ALA A 37 11.67 11.27 -18.02
N ARG A 38 10.91 11.88 -18.93
CA ARG A 38 11.39 12.21 -20.27
C ARG A 38 12.38 13.39 -20.16
N TRP A 39 13.66 13.11 -20.42
CA TRP A 39 14.81 13.99 -20.20
C TRP A 39 15.29 14.62 -21.51
N TRP A 40 15.12 15.93 -21.61
CA TRP A 40 15.38 16.69 -22.82
C TRP A 40 16.78 17.32 -22.79
N LEU A 41 17.64 16.88 -23.71
CA LEU A 41 19.06 17.20 -23.82
C LEU A 41 19.38 18.14 -24.99
N ALA A 42 20.34 19.03 -24.78
CA ALA A 42 20.85 19.96 -25.79
C ALA A 42 21.91 19.30 -26.68
N GLU A 43 21.48 18.34 -27.51
CA GLU A 43 22.38 17.45 -28.27
C GLU A 43 23.34 16.70 -27.34
N GLY A 44 24.46 16.18 -27.85
CA GLY A 44 25.59 15.72 -27.03
C GLY A 44 26.47 16.86 -26.48
N SER A 45 25.90 18.05 -26.23
CA SER A 45 26.67 19.23 -25.77
C SER A 45 26.62 19.40 -24.24
N HIS A 46 26.63 18.30 -23.50
CA HIS A 46 26.73 18.31 -22.04
C HIS A 46 28.14 17.94 -21.55
N THR A 47 28.35 18.03 -20.24
CA THR A 47 29.56 17.54 -19.58
C THR A 47 29.26 16.32 -18.71
N ASP A 48 30.28 15.49 -18.49
CA ASP A 48 30.24 14.30 -17.64
C ASP A 48 29.71 14.58 -16.22
N GLU A 49 29.90 15.81 -15.74
CA GLU A 49 29.47 16.29 -14.43
C GLU A 49 27.97 16.61 -14.43
N THR A 50 27.46 17.33 -15.44
CA THR A 50 26.04 17.70 -15.58
C THR A 50 25.13 16.49 -15.78
N LEU A 51 25.56 15.50 -16.59
CA LEU A 51 24.77 14.29 -16.82
C LEU A 51 24.59 13.50 -15.53
N LYS A 52 25.67 13.28 -14.77
CA LYS A 52 25.64 12.53 -13.50
C LYS A 52 24.90 13.30 -12.41
N GLU A 53 25.04 14.62 -12.35
CA GLU A 53 24.25 15.47 -11.43
C GLU A 53 22.74 15.39 -11.73
N SER A 54 22.33 15.39 -13.00
CA SER A 54 20.91 15.28 -13.38
C SER A 54 20.32 13.89 -13.08
N ILE A 55 21.09 12.82 -13.33
CA ILE A 55 20.67 11.44 -13.00
C ILE A 55 20.53 11.27 -11.48
N HIS A 56 21.50 11.75 -10.71
CA HIS A 56 21.36 11.76 -9.24
C HIS A 56 20.21 12.65 -8.76
N GLU A 57 19.91 13.78 -9.41
CA GLU A 57 18.76 14.60 -9.06
C GLU A 57 17.44 13.84 -9.30
N LEU A 58 17.28 13.21 -10.45
CA LEU A 58 16.10 12.40 -10.79
C LEU A 58 15.92 11.23 -9.81
N TYR A 59 16.98 10.48 -9.53
CA TYR A 59 16.97 9.41 -8.52
C TYR A 59 16.56 9.92 -7.13
N ASN A 60 17.18 10.99 -6.64
CA ASN A 60 16.86 11.54 -5.32
C ASN A 60 15.45 12.15 -5.25
N ASN A 61 14.89 12.62 -6.37
CA ASN A 61 13.51 13.08 -6.49
C ASN A 61 12.50 11.93 -6.66
N GLY A 62 12.94 10.66 -6.60
CA GLY A 62 12.05 9.50 -6.64
C GLY A 62 11.68 8.99 -8.04
N PHE A 63 12.43 9.31 -9.09
CA PHE A 63 12.24 8.73 -10.42
C PHE A 63 13.04 7.42 -10.59
N GLY A 64 12.44 6.41 -11.23
CA GLY A 64 13.03 5.08 -11.42
C GLY A 64 13.77 4.87 -12.74
N ALA A 65 13.43 5.61 -13.79
CA ALA A 65 14.05 5.51 -15.10
C ALA A 65 14.09 6.86 -15.84
N VAL A 66 14.92 6.93 -16.87
CA VAL A 66 15.05 8.12 -17.74
C VAL A 66 14.87 7.77 -19.22
N GLU A 67 14.09 8.57 -19.94
CA GLU A 67 13.97 8.49 -21.40
C GLU A 67 14.64 9.72 -22.02
N PHE A 68 15.76 9.59 -22.74
CA PHE A 68 16.53 10.76 -23.17
C PHE A 68 16.26 11.17 -24.63
N VAL A 69 15.88 12.44 -24.81
CA VAL A 69 15.44 13.04 -26.08
C VAL A 69 16.43 14.11 -26.54
N THR A 70 16.78 14.09 -27.82
CA THR A 70 17.84 14.94 -28.42
C THR A 70 17.24 16.13 -29.18
N LEU A 71 17.43 17.35 -28.68
CA LEU A 71 16.85 18.59 -29.24
C LEU A 71 17.73 19.30 -30.28
N ASP A 72 17.11 20.01 -31.23
CA ASP A 72 17.80 20.80 -32.26
C ASP A 72 18.33 22.13 -31.72
N GLU A 73 19.64 22.19 -31.45
CA GLU A 73 20.37 23.39 -31.08
C GLU A 73 21.39 23.79 -32.17
N SER A 74 21.20 23.34 -33.42
CA SER A 74 22.03 23.67 -34.61
C SER A 74 22.15 25.17 -34.91
N ALA A 75 21.36 26.01 -34.24
CA ALA A 75 21.50 27.47 -34.27
C ALA A 75 22.71 27.99 -33.46
N TYR A 76 23.26 27.17 -32.57
CA TYR A 76 24.32 27.52 -31.60
C TYR A 76 25.45 26.49 -31.55
N LEU A 77 25.15 25.22 -31.82
CA LEU A 77 26.07 24.09 -31.85
C LEU A 77 26.57 23.78 -33.27
N ASP A 78 27.48 22.81 -33.38
CA ASP A 78 28.00 22.28 -34.65
C ASP A 78 27.50 20.85 -34.85
N ASP A 79 26.64 20.64 -35.85
CA ASP A 79 25.98 19.36 -36.15
C ASP A 79 26.97 18.19 -36.23
N ALA A 80 28.15 18.39 -36.82
CA ALA A 80 29.17 17.36 -36.98
C ALA A 80 29.90 17.00 -35.67
N THR A 81 29.78 17.84 -34.63
CA THR A 81 30.39 17.66 -33.32
C THR A 81 29.41 17.08 -32.31
N TYR A 82 28.18 17.61 -32.21
CA TYR A 82 27.28 17.32 -31.09
C TYR A 82 25.98 16.58 -31.45
N ALA A 83 25.52 16.61 -32.70
CA ALA A 83 24.21 16.08 -33.06
C ALA A 83 24.12 14.56 -32.97
N TRP A 84 22.91 14.02 -33.11
CA TRP A 84 22.66 12.57 -33.17
C TRP A 84 23.54 11.87 -34.22
N GLY A 85 24.20 10.79 -33.80
CA GLY A 85 25.24 10.08 -34.56
C GLY A 85 26.66 10.65 -34.44
N SER A 86 26.90 11.64 -33.58
CA SER A 86 28.24 12.20 -33.30
C SER A 86 29.01 11.46 -32.20
N GLU A 87 30.32 11.70 -32.12
CA GLU A 87 31.17 11.13 -31.06
C GLU A 87 30.81 11.67 -29.66
N GLU A 88 30.32 12.92 -29.55
CA GLU A 88 29.85 13.48 -28.29
C GLU A 88 28.50 12.87 -27.87
N TRP A 89 27.51 12.80 -28.77
CA TRP A 89 26.21 12.17 -28.47
C TRP A 89 26.33 10.68 -28.09
N ILE A 90 27.20 9.92 -28.77
CA ILE A 90 27.46 8.51 -28.42
C ILE A 90 28.10 8.40 -27.03
N HIS A 91 29.04 9.29 -26.67
CA HIS A 91 29.68 9.30 -25.36
C HIS A 91 28.69 9.65 -24.24
N ASP A 92 27.91 10.72 -24.40
CA ASP A 92 26.90 11.15 -23.42
C ASP A 92 25.90 10.00 -23.15
N THR A 93 25.51 9.28 -24.20
CA THR A 93 24.68 8.06 -24.10
C THR A 93 25.35 6.94 -23.28
N HIS A 94 26.66 6.72 -23.42
CA HIS A 94 27.40 5.75 -22.58
C HIS A 94 27.48 6.23 -21.12
N VAL A 95 27.67 7.53 -20.87
CA VAL A 95 27.69 8.11 -19.52
C VAL A 95 26.35 7.97 -18.81
N ILE A 96 25.24 8.18 -19.52
CA ILE A 96 23.88 8.01 -18.97
C ILE A 96 23.68 6.55 -18.55
N MET A 97 23.92 5.60 -19.46
CA MET A 97 23.85 4.16 -19.16
C MET A 97 24.76 3.75 -17.99
N GLU A 98 26.01 4.23 -17.99
CA GLU A 98 26.96 3.94 -16.91
C GLU A 98 26.48 4.43 -15.53
N GLU A 99 25.83 5.58 -15.42
CA GLU A 99 25.40 6.12 -14.13
C GLU A 99 24.06 5.53 -13.68
N CYS A 100 23.12 5.32 -14.61
CA CYS A 100 21.87 4.60 -14.34
C CYS A 100 22.14 3.17 -13.83
N ASN A 101 23.10 2.43 -14.42
CA ASN A 101 23.53 1.10 -13.95
C ASN A 101 24.09 1.11 -12.50
N LYS A 102 24.66 2.22 -12.03
CA LYS A 102 25.18 2.33 -10.64
C LYS A 102 24.06 2.54 -9.62
N LEU A 103 22.92 3.06 -10.06
CA LEU A 103 21.73 3.35 -9.24
C LEU A 103 20.62 2.29 -9.40
N GLY A 104 20.70 1.45 -10.44
CA GLY A 104 19.68 0.47 -10.80
C GLY A 104 18.52 1.06 -11.63
N MET A 105 18.68 2.28 -12.15
CA MET A 105 17.63 2.96 -12.93
C MET A 105 17.50 2.40 -14.35
N GLY A 106 16.27 2.31 -14.85
CA GLY A 106 15.99 1.95 -16.24
C GLY A 106 16.34 3.09 -17.22
N VAL A 107 16.53 2.75 -18.49
CA VAL A 107 16.90 3.71 -19.55
C VAL A 107 16.14 3.46 -20.85
N SER A 108 15.49 4.51 -21.36
CA SER A 108 14.76 4.48 -22.63
C SER A 108 15.42 5.37 -23.70
N PHE A 109 15.55 4.84 -24.91
CA PHE A 109 16.24 5.46 -26.04
C PHE A 109 15.25 5.88 -27.12
N THR A 110 15.29 7.13 -27.58
CA THR A 110 14.60 7.51 -28.83
C THR A 110 15.18 6.73 -30.03
N SER A 111 14.32 6.11 -30.84
CA SER A 111 14.72 5.27 -31.98
C SER A 111 15.46 6.00 -33.11
N GLY A 112 15.42 7.33 -33.14
CA GLY A 112 16.12 8.21 -34.08
C GLY A 112 16.54 9.52 -33.39
N THR A 113 16.90 10.56 -34.16
CA THR A 113 17.05 11.91 -33.59
C THR A 113 15.71 12.58 -33.35
N ASN A 114 15.68 13.66 -32.55
CA ASN A 114 14.46 14.37 -32.16
C ASN A 114 13.53 13.49 -31.30
N TRP A 115 12.30 13.93 -31.02
CA TRP A 115 11.25 13.00 -30.57
C TRP A 115 10.76 12.15 -31.75
N ALA A 116 10.66 12.75 -32.94
CA ALA A 116 10.12 12.14 -34.15
C ALA A 116 10.80 10.83 -34.60
N THR A 117 10.13 9.73 -34.28
CA THR A 117 10.51 8.31 -34.38
C THR A 117 11.15 7.83 -35.70
N ALA A 118 12.14 6.93 -35.56
CA ALA A 118 12.80 6.13 -36.60
C ALA A 118 13.23 6.91 -37.86
N ASN A 119 14.37 7.59 -37.76
CA ASN A 119 14.98 8.36 -38.85
C ASN A 119 16.50 8.10 -38.98
N LEU A 120 17.05 8.31 -40.17
CA LEU A 120 18.40 7.86 -40.55
C LEU A 120 19.22 8.88 -41.34
N THR A 121 20.50 8.99 -41.01
CA THR A 121 21.49 9.89 -41.65
C THR A 121 22.15 9.30 -42.90
N ASN A 122 22.03 7.98 -43.13
CA ASN A 122 22.75 7.23 -44.16
C ASN A 122 21.90 6.84 -45.40
N ILE A 123 20.60 7.11 -45.40
CA ILE A 123 19.68 6.86 -46.52
C ILE A 123 19.37 8.15 -47.29
N THR A 124 18.82 8.04 -48.50
CA THR A 124 18.24 9.19 -49.24
C THR A 124 16.72 8.99 -49.39
N PRO A 125 15.90 10.05 -49.54
CA PRO A 125 14.45 9.90 -49.68
C PRO A 125 14.06 9.19 -50.98
N ASP A 126 14.99 9.16 -51.93
CA ASP A 126 14.90 8.41 -53.18
C ASP A 126 15.02 6.88 -53.00
N ASP A 127 15.37 6.37 -51.82
CA ASP A 127 15.53 4.92 -51.57
C ASP A 127 14.28 4.34 -50.88
N GLU A 128 13.86 3.13 -51.27
CA GLU A 128 12.59 2.52 -50.81
C GLU A 128 12.55 2.28 -49.27
N SER A 129 13.71 2.29 -48.61
CA SER A 129 13.87 2.24 -47.14
C SER A 129 13.58 3.57 -46.44
N ALA A 130 13.52 4.69 -47.16
CA ALA A 130 12.99 5.96 -46.67
C ALA A 130 11.48 6.04 -46.95
N SER A 131 10.73 6.78 -46.13
CA SER A 131 9.28 6.97 -46.26
C SER A 131 8.87 7.37 -47.68
N GLN A 132 7.94 6.60 -48.28
CA GLN A 132 7.42 6.80 -49.64
C GLN A 132 5.96 7.23 -49.61
N GLU A 133 5.52 7.93 -50.65
CA GLU A 133 4.13 8.34 -50.84
C GLU A 133 3.63 8.07 -52.26
N LEU A 134 2.31 7.96 -52.39
CA LEU A 134 1.61 7.92 -53.67
C LEU A 134 1.12 9.33 -54.05
N SER A 135 1.48 9.80 -55.24
CA SER A 135 1.05 11.08 -55.82
C SER A 135 0.36 10.88 -57.18
N TYR A 136 -0.41 11.88 -57.61
CA TYR A 136 -1.30 11.76 -58.77
C TYR A 136 -1.38 13.02 -59.62
N LYS A 137 -1.78 12.87 -60.89
CA LYS A 137 -2.18 13.98 -61.77
C LYS A 137 -3.37 13.58 -62.63
N THR A 138 -4.20 14.56 -62.97
CA THR A 138 -5.39 14.36 -63.82
C THR A 138 -5.22 14.96 -65.22
N VAL A 139 -5.84 14.31 -66.20
CA VAL A 139 -6.17 14.88 -67.51
C VAL A 139 -7.67 14.76 -67.70
N GLU A 140 -8.36 15.87 -67.88
CA GLU A 140 -9.80 15.91 -68.18
C GLU A 140 -10.04 15.83 -69.69
N LEU A 141 -11.04 15.06 -70.10
CA LEU A 141 -11.38 14.81 -71.50
C LEU A 141 -12.89 14.90 -71.71
N SER A 142 -13.29 15.65 -72.73
CA SER A 142 -14.68 15.70 -73.19
C SER A 142 -15.08 14.36 -73.82
N ALA A 143 -16.38 14.05 -73.87
CA ALA A 143 -16.88 12.91 -74.66
C ALA A 143 -16.31 12.89 -76.11
N GLY A 144 -15.65 11.80 -76.50
CA GLY A 144 -15.01 11.64 -77.82
C GLY A 144 -13.62 12.29 -77.98
N GLU A 145 -13.03 12.88 -76.93
CA GLU A 145 -11.75 13.60 -77.00
C GLU A 145 -10.53 12.66 -76.89
N THR A 146 -9.50 12.89 -77.72
CA THR A 146 -8.26 12.11 -77.76
C THR A 146 -7.10 12.85 -77.08
N PHE A 147 -6.48 12.20 -76.10
CA PHE A 147 -5.18 12.60 -75.54
C PHE A 147 -4.08 11.72 -76.13
N ASP A 148 -3.16 12.32 -76.89
CA ASP A 148 -2.00 11.66 -77.53
C ASP A 148 -0.74 12.46 -77.18
N SER A 149 -0.22 12.26 -75.97
CA SER A 149 0.78 13.14 -75.35
C SER A 149 1.53 12.47 -74.19
N VAL A 150 2.58 13.13 -73.73
CA VAL A 150 3.19 12.92 -72.41
C VAL A 150 2.13 13.16 -71.32
N LEU A 151 2.04 12.26 -70.34
CA LEU A 151 1.24 12.42 -69.12
C LEU A 151 1.82 13.54 -68.23
N PRO A 152 0.98 14.40 -67.61
CA PRO A 152 1.47 15.33 -66.59
C PRO A 152 2.01 14.56 -65.39
N THR A 153 3.21 14.88 -64.91
CA THR A 153 3.83 14.27 -63.72
C THR A 153 3.67 15.17 -62.48
N PRO A 154 3.77 14.61 -61.26
CA PRO A 154 3.78 15.37 -60.01
C PRO A 154 5.04 16.24 -59.84
N GLU A 155 4.92 17.28 -59.01
CA GLU A 155 6.03 18.09 -58.50
C GLU A 155 6.66 17.40 -57.28
N LEU A 156 7.93 16.97 -57.41
CA LEU A 156 8.65 16.24 -56.36
C LEU A 156 8.98 17.12 -55.14
N PRO A 157 9.05 16.54 -53.92
CA PRO A 157 9.55 17.22 -52.71
C PRO A 157 11.03 17.65 -52.80
N GLU A 158 11.50 18.35 -51.75
CA GLU A 158 12.92 18.68 -51.60
C GLU A 158 13.79 17.41 -51.48
N ASP A 159 14.98 17.43 -52.09
CA ASP A 159 15.96 16.33 -52.18
C ASP A 159 15.48 15.00 -52.83
N VAL A 160 14.23 14.92 -53.29
CA VAL A 160 13.69 13.78 -54.07
C VAL A 160 13.98 13.98 -55.57
N THR A 161 14.51 12.95 -56.24
CA THR A 161 14.89 13.00 -57.67
C THR A 161 14.39 11.83 -58.51
N LYS A 162 14.01 10.70 -57.89
CA LYS A 162 13.41 9.54 -58.55
C LYS A 162 11.87 9.68 -58.56
N LEU A 163 11.26 9.20 -59.65
CA LEU A 163 9.80 9.13 -59.81
C LEU A 163 9.44 7.81 -60.50
N LYS A 164 8.57 7.01 -59.88
CA LYS A 164 8.24 5.65 -60.29
C LYS A 164 6.77 5.58 -60.70
N PHE A 165 6.48 5.19 -61.93
CA PHE A 165 5.11 5.06 -62.42
C PHE A 165 4.40 3.88 -61.76
N VAL A 166 3.15 4.09 -61.33
CA VAL A 166 2.32 3.10 -60.63
C VAL A 166 1.15 2.66 -61.52
N LYS A 167 0.23 3.56 -61.88
CA LYS A 167 -0.98 3.25 -62.67
C LYS A 167 -1.47 4.43 -63.53
N VAL A 168 -2.25 4.17 -64.57
CA VAL A 168 -3.23 5.13 -65.13
C VAL A 168 -4.62 4.54 -65.09
N ILE A 169 -5.54 5.21 -64.40
CA ILE A 169 -6.96 4.82 -64.32
C ILE A 169 -7.80 5.81 -65.14
N ALA A 170 -8.60 5.30 -66.07
CA ALA A 170 -9.65 6.06 -66.73
C ALA A 170 -10.95 5.96 -65.93
N ALA A 171 -11.61 7.11 -65.70
CA ALA A 171 -12.87 7.20 -64.98
C ALA A 171 -13.82 8.17 -65.67
N LYS A 172 -15.09 7.77 -65.83
CA LYS A 172 -16.16 8.63 -66.34
C LYS A 172 -16.75 9.46 -65.20
N ARG A 173 -16.91 10.77 -65.40
CA ARG A 173 -17.69 11.63 -64.48
C ARG A 173 -19.18 11.30 -64.62
N ALA A 174 -19.91 11.25 -63.50
CA ALA A 174 -21.36 11.00 -63.49
C ALA A 174 -22.15 12.14 -64.16
N GLU A 175 -21.72 13.39 -63.92
CA GLU A 175 -22.18 14.59 -64.62
C GLU A 175 -20.97 15.47 -65.01
N PRO A 176 -21.04 16.28 -66.09
CA PRO A 176 -19.98 17.21 -66.48
C PRO A 176 -19.53 18.12 -65.32
N GLY A 177 -18.26 18.03 -64.94
CA GLY A 177 -17.67 18.75 -63.81
C GLY A 177 -17.98 18.21 -62.42
N SER A 178 -18.77 17.13 -62.28
CA SER A 178 -18.95 16.42 -61.01
C SER A 178 -17.79 15.46 -60.75
N ASN A 179 -17.27 15.45 -59.52
CA ASN A 179 -16.22 14.52 -59.09
C ASN A 179 -16.75 13.14 -58.67
N GLN A 180 -18.07 12.91 -58.74
CA GLN A 180 -18.62 11.56 -58.64
C GLN A 180 -18.27 10.76 -59.90
N LEU A 181 -17.71 9.57 -59.71
CA LEU A 181 -17.21 8.69 -60.76
C LEU A 181 -18.18 7.51 -60.98
N VAL A 182 -18.39 7.09 -62.23
CA VAL A 182 -19.23 5.93 -62.55
C VAL A 182 -18.41 4.64 -62.33
N GLU A 183 -18.79 3.79 -61.38
CA GLU A 183 -18.00 2.63 -60.97
C GLU A 183 -17.64 1.68 -62.14
N ASP A 184 -18.63 1.33 -62.97
CA ASP A 184 -18.47 0.47 -64.16
C ASP A 184 -17.49 1.03 -65.22
N SER A 185 -17.12 2.31 -65.12
CA SER A 185 -16.16 2.94 -66.04
C SER A 185 -14.71 2.89 -65.56
N LEU A 186 -14.49 2.61 -64.27
CA LEU A 186 -13.16 2.61 -63.65
C LEU A 186 -12.27 1.52 -64.26
N THR A 187 -11.37 1.93 -65.14
CA THR A 187 -10.57 1.03 -65.98
C THR A 187 -9.10 1.32 -65.81
N ASP A 188 -8.32 0.34 -65.37
CA ASP A 188 -6.86 0.39 -65.48
C ASP A 188 -6.46 0.34 -66.97
N ILE A 189 -5.77 1.38 -67.43
CA ILE A 189 -5.26 1.51 -68.80
C ILE A 189 -3.73 1.62 -68.85
N SER A 190 -3.04 1.20 -67.78
CA SER A 190 -1.57 1.28 -67.65
C SER A 190 -0.84 0.56 -68.79
N ASP A 191 -1.40 -0.53 -69.34
CA ASP A 191 -0.90 -1.24 -70.52
C ASP A 191 -0.82 -0.37 -71.80
N GLN A 192 -1.49 0.78 -71.83
CA GLN A 192 -1.46 1.74 -72.94
C GLN A 192 -0.34 2.79 -72.79
N VAL A 193 0.37 2.79 -71.66
CA VAL A 193 1.42 3.76 -71.32
C VAL A 193 2.77 3.30 -71.84
N ILE A 194 3.51 4.20 -72.48
CA ILE A 194 4.84 3.96 -73.04
C ILE A 194 5.85 4.87 -72.31
N ALA A 195 6.74 4.27 -71.51
CA ALA A 195 7.88 4.98 -70.94
C ALA A 195 8.91 5.31 -72.03
N ASN A 196 9.27 6.59 -72.17
CA ASN A 196 10.17 7.08 -73.22
C ASN A 196 11.67 6.87 -72.91
N GLY A 197 12.01 6.47 -71.68
CA GLY A 197 13.39 6.25 -71.22
C GLY A 197 14.14 7.51 -70.80
N ASP A 198 13.48 8.67 -70.80
CA ASP A 198 14.00 9.98 -70.36
C ASP A 198 13.34 10.50 -69.08
N GLY A 199 12.56 9.66 -68.39
CA GLY A 199 11.74 10.03 -67.22
C GLY A 199 10.32 10.48 -67.58
N THR A 200 9.90 10.39 -68.84
CA THR A 200 8.53 10.72 -69.26
C THR A 200 7.74 9.50 -69.76
N TRP A 201 6.42 9.58 -69.70
CA TRP A 201 5.48 8.54 -70.09
C TRP A 201 4.43 9.09 -71.06
N ASN A 202 4.29 8.48 -72.23
CA ASN A 202 3.24 8.82 -73.20
C ASN A 202 2.04 7.89 -73.04
N ILE A 203 0.84 8.41 -73.33
CA ILE A 203 -0.36 7.60 -73.56
C ILE A 203 -1.11 8.12 -74.80
N ASN A 204 -1.79 7.22 -75.51
CA ASN A 204 -2.73 7.56 -76.58
C ASN A 204 -4.09 6.94 -76.21
N TYR A 205 -4.99 7.77 -75.67
CA TYR A 205 -6.32 7.37 -75.20
C TYR A 205 -7.38 8.27 -75.82
N THR A 206 -8.56 7.72 -76.11
CA THR A 206 -9.73 8.49 -76.55
C THR A 206 -10.90 8.20 -75.62
N ALA A 207 -11.44 9.25 -75.00
CA ALA A 207 -12.64 9.15 -74.17
C ALA A 207 -13.83 8.67 -75.02
N PRO A 208 -14.60 7.67 -74.55
CA PRO A 208 -15.85 7.28 -75.19
C PRO A 208 -16.83 8.44 -75.44
N ASP A 209 -17.70 8.30 -76.45
CA ASP A 209 -18.73 9.30 -76.81
C ASP A 209 -19.88 9.42 -75.77
N ASP A 210 -19.81 8.75 -74.62
CA ASP A 210 -20.93 8.54 -73.69
C ASP A 210 -20.91 9.40 -72.42
N GLY A 211 -19.86 10.21 -72.22
CA GLY A 211 -19.74 11.21 -71.16
C GLY A 211 -18.31 11.78 -71.05
N ASP A 212 -18.08 12.68 -70.11
CA ASP A 212 -16.75 13.26 -69.87
C ASP A 212 -15.91 12.33 -68.98
N TYR A 213 -14.62 12.24 -69.25
CA TYR A 213 -13.67 11.35 -68.58
C TYR A 213 -12.55 12.11 -67.89
N ILE A 214 -11.96 11.47 -66.88
CA ILE A 214 -10.70 11.85 -66.24
C ILE A 214 -9.74 10.68 -66.42
N LEU A 215 -8.50 10.96 -66.85
CA LEU A 215 -7.37 10.05 -66.70
C LEU A 215 -6.60 10.44 -65.45
N PHE A 216 -6.55 9.55 -64.46
CA PHE A 216 -5.73 9.68 -63.26
C PHE A 216 -4.43 8.92 -63.48
N GLY A 217 -3.31 9.63 -63.64
CA GLY A 217 -1.97 9.03 -63.54
C GLY A 217 -1.53 9.01 -62.08
N PHE A 218 -0.88 7.93 -61.66
CA PHE A 218 -0.35 7.71 -60.31
C PHE A 218 1.13 7.34 -60.34
N TRP A 219 1.88 7.86 -59.38
CA TRP A 219 3.31 7.61 -59.21
C TRP A 219 3.69 7.48 -57.73
N GLN A 220 4.75 6.72 -57.47
CA GLN A 220 5.42 6.64 -56.19
C GLN A 220 6.70 7.50 -56.23
N HIS A 221 6.99 8.18 -55.13
CA HIS A 221 8.29 8.76 -54.82
C HIS A 221 8.48 8.88 -53.29
N GLY A 222 9.69 9.23 -52.84
CA GLY A 222 9.94 9.55 -51.45
C GLY A 222 9.12 10.74 -50.96
N THR A 223 8.78 10.76 -49.68
CA THR A 223 8.18 11.94 -49.04
C THR A 223 9.14 13.12 -48.96
N GLY A 224 10.46 12.87 -48.94
CA GLY A 224 11.46 13.88 -48.59
C GLY A 224 11.41 14.29 -47.12
N GLU A 225 10.71 13.52 -46.28
CA GLU A 225 10.55 13.82 -44.86
C GLU A 225 11.85 13.60 -44.08
N SER A 226 12.30 14.65 -43.39
CA SER A 226 13.53 14.63 -42.59
C SER A 226 13.39 15.36 -41.25
N ARG A 227 14.22 15.01 -40.28
CA ARG A 227 14.31 15.62 -38.94
C ARG A 227 15.75 16.10 -38.64
N LYS A 228 15.89 16.81 -37.51
CA LYS A 228 17.10 17.43 -36.95
C LYS A 228 17.04 17.35 -35.42
N PRO A 229 18.18 17.37 -34.71
CA PRO A 229 19.56 17.60 -35.18
C PRO A 229 20.19 16.31 -35.74
N ALA A 230 21.14 16.41 -36.67
CA ALA A 230 21.79 15.22 -37.23
C ALA A 230 23.18 15.57 -37.78
N VAL A 231 24.17 14.68 -37.66
CA VAL A 231 25.56 14.91 -38.14
C VAL A 231 25.68 15.24 -39.64
N THR A 232 24.66 14.91 -40.44
CA THR A 232 24.54 15.22 -41.88
C THR A 232 23.73 16.49 -42.18
N GLY A 233 23.16 17.14 -41.15
CA GLY A 233 22.20 18.25 -41.26
C GLY A 233 20.76 17.83 -41.58
N LYS A 234 20.51 16.55 -41.93
CA LYS A 234 19.20 15.93 -42.12
C LYS A 234 19.27 14.42 -41.85
N SER A 235 18.33 13.88 -41.09
CA SER A 235 18.03 12.44 -41.05
C SER A 235 16.66 12.18 -41.67
N TYR A 236 16.52 11.20 -42.56
CA TYR A 236 15.26 10.90 -43.27
C TYR A 236 14.45 9.82 -42.54
N THR A 237 13.14 9.99 -42.44
CA THR A 237 12.23 9.01 -41.82
C THR A 237 12.23 7.70 -42.62
N ILE A 238 12.27 6.55 -41.95
CA ILE A 238 12.23 5.24 -42.61
C ILE A 238 10.87 4.96 -43.28
N ASN A 239 10.80 3.95 -44.14
CA ASN A 239 9.51 3.40 -44.57
C ASN A 239 8.95 2.47 -43.48
N TYR A 240 7.76 2.79 -42.97
CA TYR A 240 7.07 2.00 -41.93
C TYR A 240 6.24 0.85 -42.53
N PHE A 241 5.92 0.90 -43.83
CA PHE A 241 5.12 -0.12 -44.53
C PHE A 241 5.97 -1.10 -45.36
N ASP A 242 7.30 -0.94 -45.37
CA ASP A 242 8.25 -1.82 -46.08
C ASP A 242 9.39 -2.21 -45.12
N LYS A 243 9.61 -3.52 -44.94
CA LYS A 243 10.63 -4.07 -44.05
C LYS A 243 12.06 -3.63 -44.42
N ALA A 244 12.27 -3.10 -45.62
CA ALA A 244 13.52 -2.44 -46.02
C ALA A 244 13.86 -1.20 -45.16
N GLY A 245 12.86 -0.45 -44.69
CA GLY A 245 13.06 0.70 -43.81
C GLY A 245 13.55 0.28 -42.43
N THR A 246 12.83 -0.65 -41.81
CA THR A 246 13.13 -1.18 -40.47
C THR A 246 14.48 -1.91 -40.44
N ASN A 247 14.81 -2.70 -41.48
CA ASN A 247 16.13 -3.30 -41.62
C ASN A 247 17.27 -2.26 -41.73
N ALA A 248 17.02 -1.10 -42.36
CA ALA A 248 18.01 -0.03 -42.43
C ALA A 248 18.23 0.64 -41.05
N LEU A 249 17.16 0.77 -40.24
CA LEU A 249 17.26 1.27 -38.86
C LEU A 249 18.10 0.32 -38.00
N ILE A 250 17.74 -0.96 -38.01
CA ILE A 250 18.46 -2.05 -37.33
C ILE A 250 19.94 -2.04 -37.72
N GLN A 251 20.26 -2.00 -39.03
CA GLN A 251 21.64 -1.97 -39.50
C GLN A 251 22.39 -0.72 -39.00
N TYR A 252 21.78 0.47 -39.02
CA TYR A 252 22.42 1.68 -38.53
C TYR A 252 22.74 1.58 -37.04
N TRP A 253 21.80 1.12 -36.23
CA TRP A 253 21.99 0.94 -34.78
C TRP A 253 23.08 -0.10 -34.47
N ASP A 254 23.07 -1.26 -35.14
CA ASP A 254 24.11 -2.29 -34.97
C ASP A 254 25.51 -1.86 -35.45
N GLU A 255 25.62 -0.96 -36.43
CA GLU A 255 26.90 -0.45 -36.95
C GLU A 255 27.44 0.78 -36.20
N ASN A 256 26.58 1.64 -35.62
CA ASN A 256 26.97 2.98 -35.16
C ASN A 256 26.64 3.27 -33.68
N VAL A 257 25.64 2.64 -33.07
CA VAL A 257 25.17 2.97 -31.71
C VAL A 257 25.46 1.84 -30.73
N LEU A 258 25.11 0.60 -31.10
CA LEU A 258 25.20 -0.58 -30.23
C LEU A 258 26.59 -1.21 -30.30
N THR A 259 27.59 -0.49 -29.77
CA THR A 259 28.97 -0.97 -29.58
C THR A 259 29.02 -2.24 -28.70
N ASP A 260 30.13 -2.98 -28.72
CA ASP A 260 30.35 -4.11 -27.81
C ASP A 260 30.24 -3.71 -26.32
N GLU A 261 30.50 -2.44 -26.01
CA GLU A 261 30.45 -1.84 -24.68
C GLU A 261 29.01 -1.45 -24.30
N MET A 262 28.29 -0.76 -25.19
CA MET A 262 26.86 -0.46 -25.05
C MET A 262 26.01 -1.74 -24.89
N LYS A 263 26.28 -2.76 -25.71
CA LYS A 263 25.64 -4.10 -25.58
C LYS A 263 25.97 -4.81 -24.26
N SER A 264 27.05 -4.43 -23.58
CA SER A 264 27.36 -4.91 -22.23
C SER A 264 26.62 -4.10 -21.16
N LEU A 265 26.52 -2.77 -21.31
CA LEU A 265 25.81 -1.88 -20.39
C LEU A 265 24.30 -2.16 -20.36
N ILE A 266 23.68 -2.32 -21.53
CA ILE A 266 22.26 -2.70 -21.69
C ILE A 266 21.95 -3.99 -20.92
N LYS A 267 22.84 -4.99 -21.06
CA LYS A 267 22.70 -6.30 -20.43
C LYS A 267 23.02 -6.31 -18.92
N GLU A 268 23.78 -5.33 -18.44
CA GLU A 268 24.01 -5.12 -17.00
C GLU A 268 22.83 -4.40 -16.33
N ASN A 269 22.14 -3.53 -17.07
CA ASN A 269 20.97 -2.78 -16.61
C ASN A 269 19.76 -3.68 -16.36
N GLY A 270 19.20 -4.26 -17.43
CA GLY A 270 18.02 -5.13 -17.37
C GLY A 270 16.65 -4.46 -17.58
N ASP A 271 16.51 -3.14 -17.44
CA ASP A 271 15.32 -2.37 -17.85
C ASP A 271 15.71 -1.32 -18.90
N VAL A 272 15.76 -1.76 -20.16
CA VAL A 272 16.14 -0.89 -21.29
C VAL A 272 15.11 -0.97 -22.42
N SER A 273 14.53 0.17 -22.77
CA SER A 273 13.55 0.26 -23.87
C SER A 273 14.15 0.99 -25.09
N MET A 274 13.78 0.56 -26.29
CA MET A 274 13.68 1.49 -27.41
C MET A 274 12.29 2.11 -27.41
N TYR A 275 12.24 3.43 -27.58
CA TYR A 275 11.03 4.23 -27.56
C TYR A 275 10.69 4.78 -28.95
N MET A 276 9.40 4.73 -29.26
CA MET A 276 8.75 5.27 -30.46
C MET A 276 7.67 6.27 -30.05
N ASP A 277 8.04 7.55 -30.08
CA ASP A 277 7.14 8.69 -29.91
C ASP A 277 6.09 8.79 -31.03
N SER A 278 5.03 9.55 -30.71
CA SER A 278 3.89 9.90 -31.55
C SER A 278 4.19 9.96 -33.06
N LEU A 279 3.32 9.33 -33.85
CA LEU A 279 3.54 9.18 -35.28
C LEU A 279 3.28 10.48 -36.07
N GLU A 280 4.21 11.43 -36.06
CA GLU A 280 4.24 12.63 -36.90
C GLU A 280 4.48 12.35 -38.42
N LEU A 281 4.18 11.13 -38.91
CA LEU A 281 4.45 10.71 -40.29
C LEU A 281 3.61 11.52 -41.30
N GLY A 282 4.20 11.97 -42.41
CA GLY A 282 3.43 12.78 -43.36
C GLY A 282 4.01 12.93 -44.77
N THR A 283 3.15 12.69 -45.76
CA THR A 283 3.37 13.03 -47.17
C THR A 283 3.71 14.52 -47.33
N ARG A 284 4.74 14.85 -48.11
CA ARG A 284 5.16 16.24 -48.41
C ARG A 284 4.98 16.61 -49.88
N GLY A 285 4.61 15.67 -50.75
CA GLY A 285 4.28 15.92 -52.14
C GLY A 285 3.12 16.90 -52.33
N LYS A 286 3.31 17.89 -53.19
CA LYS A 286 2.30 18.92 -53.51
C LYS A 286 1.13 18.38 -54.34
N ASP A 287 1.39 17.32 -55.09
CA ASP A 287 0.42 16.55 -55.88
C ASP A 287 0.11 15.18 -55.22
N SER A 288 0.33 15.06 -53.91
CA SER A 288 0.15 13.81 -53.16
C SER A 288 -1.31 13.36 -53.11
N THR A 289 -1.52 12.05 -52.98
CA THR A 289 -2.80 11.46 -52.56
C THR A 289 -3.00 11.52 -51.03
N LYS A 290 -1.95 11.91 -50.29
CA LYS A 290 -1.80 11.85 -48.82
C LYS A 290 -1.73 10.43 -48.23
N ASN A 291 -1.53 9.40 -49.05
CA ASN A 291 -1.25 8.04 -48.59
C ASN A 291 0.26 7.78 -48.58
N LEU A 292 0.77 7.23 -47.47
CA LEU A 292 2.09 6.58 -47.41
C LEU A 292 2.05 5.28 -48.23
N TRP A 293 3.21 4.77 -48.66
CA TRP A 293 3.28 3.72 -49.68
C TRP A 293 4.49 2.79 -49.54
N CYS A 294 4.39 1.60 -50.15
CA CYS A 294 5.50 0.66 -50.34
C CYS A 294 5.49 0.09 -51.78
N THR A 295 6.59 -0.57 -52.20
CA THR A 295 6.73 -1.04 -53.60
C THR A 295 5.60 -1.97 -54.04
N ASP A 296 5.15 -2.84 -53.15
CA ASP A 296 4.21 -3.93 -53.38
C ASP A 296 2.82 -3.67 -52.78
N PHE A 297 2.51 -2.43 -52.37
CA PHE A 297 1.28 -2.08 -51.65
C PHE A 297 -0.01 -2.63 -52.28
N LEU A 298 -0.15 -2.59 -53.61
CA LEU A 298 -1.31 -3.12 -54.32
C LEU A 298 -1.38 -4.66 -54.32
N GLU A 299 -0.23 -5.34 -54.27
CA GLU A 299 -0.14 -6.80 -54.12
C GLU A 299 -0.44 -7.21 -52.66
N GLN A 300 0.04 -6.46 -51.67
CA GLN A 300 -0.31 -6.62 -50.25
C GLN A 300 -1.82 -6.45 -50.04
N PHE A 301 -2.42 -5.40 -50.64
CA PHE A 301 -3.85 -5.16 -50.59
C PHE A 301 -4.66 -6.30 -51.24
N GLU A 302 -4.29 -6.75 -52.45
CA GLU A 302 -5.00 -7.87 -53.11
C GLU A 302 -4.88 -9.18 -52.31
N GLN A 303 -3.74 -9.42 -51.65
CA GLN A 303 -3.54 -10.60 -50.80
C GLN A 303 -4.38 -10.58 -49.51
N ARG A 304 -4.56 -9.41 -48.88
CA ARG A 304 -5.28 -9.24 -47.60
C ARG A 304 -6.79 -9.09 -47.81
N CYS A 305 -7.21 -8.17 -48.68
CA CYS A 305 -8.62 -7.86 -48.93
C CYS A 305 -9.27 -8.77 -50.00
N GLY A 306 -8.48 -9.55 -50.75
CA GLY A 306 -8.97 -10.49 -51.76
C GLY A 306 -9.42 -9.87 -53.09
N TYR A 307 -9.15 -8.57 -53.32
CA TYR A 307 -9.46 -7.89 -54.59
C TYR A 307 -8.44 -6.80 -54.95
N ASP A 308 -8.24 -6.56 -56.25
CA ASP A 308 -7.35 -5.52 -56.76
C ASP A 308 -7.91 -4.09 -56.53
N ALA A 309 -7.20 -3.30 -55.71
CA ALA A 309 -7.51 -1.89 -55.46
C ALA A 309 -7.17 -0.94 -56.62
N SER A 310 -6.40 -1.37 -57.64
CA SER A 310 -5.82 -0.50 -58.67
C SER A 310 -6.83 0.45 -59.32
N LYS A 311 -8.01 -0.05 -59.70
CA LYS A 311 -9.04 0.78 -60.36
C LYS A 311 -9.74 1.77 -59.41
N TYR A 312 -9.63 1.58 -58.10
CA TYR A 312 -10.24 2.42 -57.07
C TYR A 312 -9.29 3.49 -56.50
N LEU A 313 -8.01 3.51 -56.88
CA LEU A 313 -7.05 4.57 -56.50
C LEU A 313 -7.62 6.01 -56.58
N PRO A 314 -8.48 6.40 -57.57
CA PRO A 314 -9.09 7.73 -57.59
C PRO A 314 -9.94 8.10 -56.36
N ILE A 315 -10.62 7.15 -55.71
CA ILE A 315 -11.48 7.42 -54.54
C ILE A 315 -10.73 7.37 -53.20
N LEU A 316 -9.46 6.93 -53.23
CA LEU A 316 -8.52 6.90 -52.10
C LEU A 316 -7.63 8.16 -52.03
N ILE A 317 -7.74 9.05 -53.02
CA ILE A 317 -7.13 10.38 -52.98
C ILE A 317 -7.76 11.18 -51.84
N MET A 318 -6.95 11.73 -50.94
CA MET A 318 -7.39 12.66 -49.89
C MET A 318 -6.99 14.11 -50.18
N SER A 319 -7.77 15.07 -49.69
CA SER A 319 -7.46 16.51 -49.66
C SER A 319 -7.16 17.03 -48.26
N SER A 320 -7.69 16.39 -47.22
CA SER A 320 -7.25 16.45 -45.81
C SER A 320 -7.29 15.06 -45.17
N GLY A 321 -6.72 14.89 -43.98
CA GLY A 321 -6.48 13.59 -43.32
C GLY A 321 -4.99 13.21 -43.31
N GLY A 322 -4.63 12.22 -42.49
CA GLY A 322 -3.24 11.79 -42.26
C GLY A 322 -2.43 12.83 -41.50
N GLY A 323 -2.71 12.97 -40.19
CA GLY A 323 -2.03 13.88 -39.27
C GLY A 323 -2.95 14.52 -38.23
N PHE A 324 -2.36 14.90 -37.09
CA PHE A 324 -2.99 15.50 -35.92
C PHE A 324 -3.97 16.65 -36.22
N GLY A 325 -5.13 16.62 -35.56
CA GLY A 325 -6.24 17.57 -35.69
C GLY A 325 -6.96 17.58 -37.04
N SER A 326 -6.62 16.69 -37.97
CA SER A 326 -7.14 16.67 -39.34
C SER A 326 -8.06 15.49 -39.64
N VAL A 327 -9.19 15.76 -40.30
CA VAL A 327 -10.18 14.74 -40.68
C VAL A 327 -9.98 14.36 -42.15
N PRO A 328 -10.07 13.06 -42.51
CA PRO A 328 -10.10 12.60 -43.90
C PRO A 328 -11.18 13.31 -44.73
N ALA A 329 -10.81 13.80 -45.91
CA ALA A 329 -11.76 14.37 -46.87
C ALA A 329 -11.38 13.98 -48.30
N TYR A 330 -12.32 13.40 -49.04
CA TYR A 330 -12.06 12.79 -50.34
C TYR A 330 -12.64 13.63 -51.47
N PRO A 331 -11.82 14.21 -52.39
CA PRO A 331 -12.32 14.99 -53.52
C PRO A 331 -13.09 14.16 -54.57
N TYR A 332 -13.06 12.82 -54.54
CA TYR A 332 -13.76 11.93 -55.47
C TYR A 332 -14.48 10.80 -54.72
N THR A 333 -15.66 10.42 -55.23
CA THR A 333 -16.49 9.31 -54.71
C THR A 333 -17.15 8.55 -55.87
N LEU A 334 -17.73 7.38 -55.61
CA LEU A 334 -18.55 6.66 -56.58
C LEU A 334 -19.97 7.25 -56.63
N ALA A 335 -20.53 7.39 -57.82
CA ALA A 335 -21.92 7.81 -58.00
C ALA A 335 -22.88 6.71 -57.52
N GLU A 336 -23.85 7.10 -56.68
CA GLU A 336 -24.88 6.20 -56.10
C GLU A 336 -24.33 5.03 -55.26
N ASN A 337 -23.04 5.05 -54.86
CA ASN A 337 -22.39 3.94 -54.13
C ASN A 337 -21.34 4.44 -53.11
N GLU A 338 -21.77 5.26 -52.15
CA GLU A 338 -20.90 5.91 -51.15
C GLU A 338 -20.43 4.94 -50.05
N GLU A 339 -21.32 4.07 -49.57
CA GLU A 339 -21.04 2.94 -48.66
C GLU A 339 -19.83 2.09 -49.10
N LYS A 340 -19.74 1.78 -50.42
CA LYS A 340 -18.59 1.08 -51.00
C LYS A 340 -17.31 1.91 -51.01
N CYS A 341 -17.38 3.24 -51.11
CA CYS A 341 -16.18 4.06 -50.95
C CYS A 341 -15.60 3.93 -49.54
N ASP A 342 -16.46 3.90 -48.53
CA ASP A 342 -16.05 3.82 -47.13
C ASP A 342 -15.56 2.40 -46.77
N GLY A 343 -16.19 1.35 -47.28
CA GLY A 343 -15.65 -0.02 -47.21
C GLY A 343 -14.24 -0.14 -47.79
N ILE A 344 -14.00 0.43 -48.98
CA ILE A 344 -12.67 0.42 -49.64
C ILE A 344 -11.63 1.29 -48.87
N ARG A 345 -12.08 2.28 -48.07
CA ARG A 345 -11.21 3.12 -47.22
C ARG A 345 -10.85 2.42 -45.90
N ASN A 346 -11.80 1.74 -45.28
CA ASN A 346 -11.54 0.91 -44.11
C ASN A 346 -10.62 -0.26 -44.45
N ASP A 347 -10.82 -0.91 -45.60
CA ASP A 347 -9.90 -1.93 -46.13
C ASP A 347 -8.47 -1.37 -46.29
N LEU A 348 -8.32 -0.11 -46.75
CA LEU A 348 -7.02 0.57 -46.83
C LEU A 348 -6.40 0.81 -45.45
N PHE A 349 -7.18 1.25 -44.46
CA PHE A 349 -6.68 1.52 -43.11
C PHE A 349 -6.30 0.24 -42.36
N GLN A 350 -7.05 -0.85 -42.55
CA GLN A 350 -6.67 -2.18 -42.04
C GLN A 350 -5.36 -2.65 -42.67
N VAL A 351 -5.20 -2.55 -43.99
CA VAL A 351 -3.93 -2.89 -44.68
C VAL A 351 -2.76 -2.02 -44.20
N ASN A 352 -2.97 -0.71 -43.96
CA ASN A 352 -1.95 0.16 -43.37
C ASN A 352 -1.54 -0.30 -41.96
N THR A 353 -2.52 -0.69 -41.14
CA THR A 353 -2.32 -1.16 -39.75
C THR A 353 -1.51 -2.44 -39.74
N GLU A 354 -1.90 -3.43 -40.54
CA GLU A 354 -1.19 -4.71 -40.63
C GLU A 354 0.22 -4.55 -41.22
N LEU A 355 0.41 -3.70 -42.24
CA LEU A 355 1.74 -3.43 -42.81
C LEU A 355 2.67 -2.75 -41.79
N TYR A 356 2.16 -1.87 -40.94
CA TYR A 356 2.93 -1.26 -39.85
C TYR A 356 3.34 -2.29 -38.78
N MET A 357 2.44 -3.21 -38.41
CA MET A 357 2.75 -4.32 -37.51
C MET A 357 3.79 -5.29 -38.10
N ASP A 358 3.48 -5.89 -39.26
CA ASP A 358 4.28 -6.94 -39.93
C ASP A 358 5.71 -6.48 -40.31
N ASN A 359 5.84 -5.23 -40.75
CA ASN A 359 7.09 -4.71 -41.33
C ASN A 359 7.86 -3.76 -40.41
N CYS A 360 7.22 -3.11 -39.44
CA CYS A 360 7.88 -2.22 -38.47
C CYS A 360 7.92 -2.84 -37.07
N LEU A 361 6.78 -2.90 -36.37
CA LEU A 361 6.76 -3.21 -34.94
C LEU A 361 7.29 -4.62 -34.60
N ASP A 362 6.74 -5.68 -35.21
CA ASP A 362 7.18 -7.07 -34.95
C ASP A 362 8.68 -7.25 -35.20
N VAL A 363 9.22 -6.50 -36.17
CA VAL A 363 10.61 -6.57 -36.63
C VAL A 363 11.57 -5.87 -35.66
N LEU A 364 11.14 -4.76 -35.07
CA LEU A 364 11.88 -4.09 -34.01
C LEU A 364 11.84 -4.93 -32.73
N THR A 365 10.67 -5.45 -32.34
CA THR A 365 10.50 -6.29 -31.14
C THR A 365 11.34 -7.57 -31.22
N GLU A 366 11.34 -8.31 -32.35
CA GLU A 366 12.21 -9.50 -32.52
C GLU A 366 13.71 -9.17 -32.36
N TRP A 367 14.15 -8.00 -32.84
CA TRP A 367 15.54 -7.55 -32.74
C TRP A 367 15.91 -7.08 -31.33
N LEU A 368 15.05 -6.29 -30.67
CA LEU A 368 15.25 -5.75 -29.33
C LEU A 368 15.28 -6.86 -28.27
N HIS A 369 14.37 -7.84 -28.37
CA HIS A 369 14.40 -9.05 -27.52
C HIS A 369 15.72 -9.83 -27.69
N GLY A 370 16.32 -9.80 -28.88
CA GLY A 370 17.65 -10.37 -29.15
C GLY A 370 18.82 -9.66 -28.44
N LEU A 371 18.63 -8.40 -28.03
CA LEU A 371 19.58 -7.59 -27.26
C LEU A 371 19.33 -7.65 -25.74
N GLY A 372 18.10 -8.01 -25.33
CA GLY A 372 17.62 -7.84 -23.96
C GLY A 372 17.01 -6.47 -23.70
N MET A 373 16.43 -5.86 -24.74
CA MET A 373 15.68 -4.60 -24.68
C MET A 373 14.20 -4.86 -24.98
N THR A 374 13.33 -3.93 -24.60
CA THR A 374 11.90 -3.90 -24.93
C THR A 374 11.56 -2.84 -25.99
N LEU A 375 10.36 -2.92 -26.58
CA LEU A 375 9.78 -1.87 -27.43
C LEU A 375 8.61 -1.16 -26.72
N ARG A 376 8.73 0.17 -26.56
CA ARG A 376 7.66 1.08 -26.11
C ARG A 376 7.21 1.98 -27.26
N ALA A 377 5.90 2.15 -27.48
CA ALA A 377 5.40 3.04 -28.53
C ALA A 377 4.08 3.77 -28.22
N GLU A 378 4.03 5.05 -28.61
CA GLU A 378 2.81 5.85 -28.78
C GLU A 378 2.17 5.48 -30.13
N ASN A 379 1.36 4.42 -30.13
CA ASN A 379 1.40 3.47 -31.24
C ASN A 379 0.68 3.87 -32.53
N SER A 380 -0.40 4.65 -32.52
CA SER A 380 -1.25 4.83 -33.72
C SER A 380 -2.13 6.09 -33.79
N TYR A 381 -2.33 6.82 -32.68
CA TYR A 381 -3.15 8.02 -32.71
C TYR A 381 -2.54 9.14 -33.57
N GLY A 382 -3.38 10.05 -34.06
CA GLY A 382 -2.99 11.08 -35.04
C GLY A 382 -2.79 10.58 -36.48
N GLN A 383 -2.71 9.26 -36.69
CA GLN A 383 -2.57 8.60 -37.99
C GLN A 383 -3.84 7.86 -38.44
N LEU A 384 -3.78 7.30 -39.65
CA LEU A 384 -4.84 6.47 -40.24
C LEU A 384 -4.52 4.97 -40.08
N LEU A 385 -4.48 4.56 -38.81
CA LEU A 385 -4.12 3.23 -38.29
C LEU A 385 -5.08 2.88 -37.15
N GLU A 386 -5.38 1.60 -36.96
CA GLU A 386 -6.25 1.17 -35.86
C GLU A 386 -5.50 1.21 -34.52
N ILE A 387 -6.15 1.74 -33.48
CA ILE A 387 -5.48 2.02 -32.21
C ILE A 387 -5.15 0.79 -31.37
N SER A 388 -5.99 -0.26 -31.38
CA SER A 388 -5.92 -1.37 -30.42
C SER A 388 -5.17 -2.61 -30.90
N GLN A 389 -5.18 -2.93 -32.22
CA GLN A 389 -4.45 -4.06 -32.80
C GLN A 389 -2.91 -3.97 -32.63
N PRO A 390 -2.22 -2.84 -32.91
CA PRO A 390 -0.75 -2.78 -32.88
C PRO A 390 -0.11 -2.98 -31.50
N ILE A 391 -0.92 -2.89 -30.43
CA ILE A 391 -0.50 -3.14 -29.05
C ILE A 391 0.03 -4.58 -28.86
N LYS A 392 -0.42 -5.53 -29.69
CA LYS A 392 0.11 -6.90 -29.70
C LYS A 392 1.63 -6.94 -29.94
N SER A 393 2.10 -6.11 -30.87
CA SER A 393 3.49 -6.09 -31.38
C SER A 393 4.48 -5.36 -30.46
N LEU A 394 4.00 -4.73 -29.38
CA LEU A 394 4.80 -3.96 -28.42
C LEU A 394 5.06 -4.77 -27.15
N ASP A 395 6.06 -4.38 -26.35
CA ASP A 395 6.14 -4.83 -24.96
C ASP A 395 5.31 -3.91 -24.06
N TYR A 396 5.43 -2.60 -24.28
CA TYR A 396 4.73 -1.53 -23.56
C TYR A 396 4.03 -0.60 -24.56
N VAL A 397 2.78 -0.19 -24.27
CA VAL A 397 2.06 0.84 -25.04
C VAL A 397 2.04 2.13 -24.26
N GLU A 398 2.24 3.26 -24.96
CA GLU A 398 2.25 4.60 -24.37
C GLU A 398 1.14 5.48 -24.99
N THR A 399 0.71 6.49 -24.23
CA THR A 399 -0.26 7.53 -24.64
C THR A 399 0.12 8.88 -24.06
N GLU A 400 -0.32 9.99 -24.65
CA GLU A 400 0.00 11.32 -24.14
C GLU A 400 -1.16 12.01 -23.41
N SER A 401 -0.82 12.90 -22.47
CA SER A 401 -1.77 13.76 -21.76
C SER A 401 -2.23 14.99 -22.55
N LEU A 402 -1.49 15.40 -23.58
CA LEU A 402 -1.73 16.62 -24.36
C LEU A 402 -2.79 16.44 -25.46
N GLU A 403 -2.63 15.47 -26.36
CA GLU A 403 -3.61 15.13 -27.41
C GLU A 403 -4.96 14.67 -26.83
N PHE A 404 -4.91 13.88 -25.76
CA PHE A 404 -6.08 13.30 -25.09
C PHE A 404 -6.73 14.25 -24.07
N GLY A 405 -6.06 15.34 -23.67
CA GLY A 405 -6.60 16.35 -22.73
C GLY A 405 -7.04 15.79 -21.37
N VAL A 406 -6.50 14.62 -20.98
CA VAL A 406 -6.89 13.78 -19.84
C VAL A 406 -8.38 13.34 -19.83
N GLU A 407 -8.97 13.14 -21.01
CA GLU A 407 -10.31 12.56 -21.14
C GLU A 407 -10.29 11.03 -20.96
N MET A 408 -10.83 10.54 -19.84
CA MET A 408 -10.77 9.12 -19.44
C MET A 408 -11.32 8.15 -20.50
N ASP A 409 -12.44 8.52 -21.15
CA ASP A 409 -13.11 7.68 -22.16
C ASP A 409 -12.24 7.44 -23.41
N SER A 410 -11.25 8.33 -23.66
CA SER A 410 -10.30 8.19 -24.76
C SER A 410 -9.20 7.17 -24.47
N TYR A 411 -8.58 7.22 -23.28
CA TYR A 411 -7.52 6.26 -22.90
C TYR A 411 -8.01 4.81 -22.90
N ARG A 412 -9.30 4.58 -22.59
CA ARG A 412 -9.96 3.27 -22.66
C ARG A 412 -9.90 2.60 -24.04
N SER A 413 -9.57 3.33 -25.12
CA SER A 413 -9.33 2.78 -26.47
C SER A 413 -7.95 2.15 -26.67
N GLN A 414 -6.96 2.47 -25.82
CA GLN A 414 -5.69 1.73 -25.76
C GLN A 414 -5.69 0.72 -24.60
N ALA A 415 -6.34 1.05 -23.47
CA ALA A 415 -6.42 0.17 -22.30
C ALA A 415 -6.98 -1.22 -22.63
N GLY A 416 -8.02 -1.32 -23.47
CA GLY A 416 -8.61 -2.62 -23.84
C GLY A 416 -7.64 -3.57 -24.53
N GLY A 417 -6.82 -3.05 -25.46
CA GLY A 417 -5.75 -3.83 -26.09
C GLY A 417 -4.61 -4.14 -25.11
N ALA A 418 -4.23 -3.19 -24.25
CA ALA A 418 -3.21 -3.39 -23.23
C ALA A 418 -3.60 -4.49 -22.23
N HIS A 419 -4.82 -4.45 -21.71
CA HIS A 419 -5.35 -5.46 -20.80
C HIS A 419 -5.46 -6.83 -21.47
N LEU A 420 -6.06 -6.90 -22.68
CA LEU A 420 -6.22 -8.17 -23.42
C LEU A 420 -4.90 -8.91 -23.66
N TYR A 421 -3.83 -8.20 -24.01
CA TYR A 421 -2.50 -8.78 -24.22
C TYR A 421 -1.60 -8.74 -22.97
N ASN A 422 -2.14 -8.38 -21.81
CA ASN A 422 -1.44 -8.18 -20.53
C ASN A 422 -0.13 -7.37 -20.66
N LYS A 423 -0.20 -6.25 -21.39
CA LYS A 423 0.89 -5.29 -21.62
C LYS A 423 0.85 -4.19 -20.56
N LEU A 424 2.01 -3.60 -20.31
CA LEU A 424 2.09 -2.38 -19.51
C LEU A 424 1.56 -1.20 -20.33
N PHE A 425 0.65 -0.42 -19.73
CA PHE A 425 0.15 0.83 -20.31
C PHE A 425 0.77 2.01 -19.58
N SER A 426 1.58 2.80 -20.28
CA SER A 426 2.25 3.98 -19.77
C SER A 426 1.68 5.28 -20.36
N SER A 427 2.03 6.43 -19.78
CA SER A 427 1.67 7.70 -20.38
C SER A 427 2.72 8.81 -20.22
N GLU A 428 2.90 9.57 -21.31
CA GLU A 428 3.52 10.89 -21.28
C GLU A 428 2.62 11.90 -20.54
N THR A 429 2.98 12.21 -19.30
CA THR A 429 2.10 12.97 -18.40
C THR A 429 2.68 14.33 -18.01
N GLY A 430 1.88 15.38 -18.19
CA GLY A 430 2.21 16.76 -17.76
C GLY A 430 2.48 17.73 -18.92
N ALA A 431 2.45 17.26 -20.16
CA ALA A 431 2.52 18.13 -21.34
C ALA A 431 1.28 19.03 -21.43
N ILE A 432 1.48 20.33 -21.24
CA ILE A 432 0.41 21.34 -21.33
C ILE A 432 0.90 22.51 -22.16
N LEU A 433 0.21 22.77 -23.28
CA LEU A 433 0.52 23.87 -24.19
C LEU A 433 0.20 25.22 -23.53
N GLY A 434 1.21 26.09 -23.43
CA GLY A 434 1.12 27.34 -22.68
C GLY A 434 1.10 27.17 -21.15
N GLY A 435 1.39 25.97 -20.63
CA GLY A 435 1.26 25.63 -19.21
C GLY A 435 2.54 25.69 -18.38
N ASN A 436 3.71 25.96 -18.97
CA ASN A 436 4.99 25.85 -18.24
C ASN A 436 5.10 26.84 -17.06
N TYR A 437 5.51 26.37 -15.89
CA TYR A 437 5.45 27.07 -14.60
C TYR A 437 4.05 27.52 -14.15
N LYS A 438 2.96 27.14 -14.84
CA LYS A 438 1.59 27.59 -14.53
C LYS A 438 1.06 26.85 -13.31
N ASN A 439 0.81 25.55 -13.44
CA ASN A 439 -0.04 24.81 -12.51
C ASN A 439 0.70 24.48 -11.19
N ASN A 440 -0.06 24.15 -10.14
CA ASN A 440 0.48 23.71 -8.84
C ASN A 440 0.65 22.18 -8.82
N ASN A 441 1.21 21.60 -7.75
CA ASN A 441 1.46 20.15 -7.72
C ASN A 441 0.16 19.34 -7.67
N HIS A 442 -0.85 19.81 -6.93
CA HIS A 442 -2.17 19.17 -6.85
C HIS A 442 -2.76 18.93 -8.25
N TYR A 443 -2.72 19.91 -9.15
CA TYR A 443 -3.19 19.75 -10.53
C TYR A 443 -2.56 18.54 -11.24
N PHE A 444 -1.24 18.35 -11.11
CA PHE A 444 -0.54 17.21 -11.70
C PHE A 444 -0.87 15.89 -10.99
N ARG A 445 -1.09 15.89 -9.66
CA ARG A 445 -1.59 14.69 -8.94
C ARG A 445 -2.95 14.23 -9.47
N GLN A 446 -3.87 15.18 -9.69
CA GLN A 446 -5.19 14.87 -10.27
C GLN A 446 -5.10 14.37 -11.72
N MET A 447 -4.09 14.78 -12.51
CA MET A 447 -3.79 14.15 -13.80
C MET A 447 -3.40 12.67 -13.64
N PHE A 448 -2.47 12.36 -12.73
CA PHE A 448 -2.02 10.99 -12.46
C PHE A 448 -3.20 10.10 -12.02
N TYR A 449 -4.00 10.55 -11.06
CA TYR A 449 -5.15 9.79 -10.54
C TYR A 449 -6.21 9.52 -11.64
N THR A 450 -6.49 10.51 -12.49
CA THR A 450 -7.44 10.34 -13.60
C THR A 450 -6.93 9.35 -14.65
N GLN A 451 -5.62 9.34 -14.93
CA GLN A 451 -5.00 8.35 -15.82
C GLN A 451 -4.99 6.94 -15.22
N PHE A 452 -4.68 6.82 -13.93
CA PHE A 452 -4.74 5.56 -13.18
C PHE A 452 -6.14 4.94 -13.22
N ALA A 453 -7.19 5.76 -13.02
CA ALA A 453 -8.58 5.34 -13.17
C ALA A 453 -8.98 4.93 -14.61
N ALA A 454 -8.15 5.25 -15.61
CA ALA A 454 -8.32 4.89 -17.01
C ALA A 454 -7.53 3.64 -17.45
N GLY A 455 -6.81 2.99 -16.53
CA GLY A 455 -6.01 1.78 -16.80
C GLY A 455 -4.52 2.03 -17.07
N ILE A 456 -4.03 3.27 -16.99
CA ILE A 456 -2.60 3.60 -17.10
C ILE A 456 -1.89 3.22 -15.79
N GLN A 457 -0.66 2.71 -15.91
CA GLN A 457 0.05 1.97 -14.85
C GLN A 457 1.49 2.47 -14.61
N ARG A 458 2.07 3.26 -15.53
CA ARG A 458 3.43 3.81 -15.46
C ARG A 458 3.46 5.23 -16.03
N THR A 459 3.81 6.20 -15.19
CA THR A 459 3.86 7.63 -15.54
C THR A 459 5.24 7.97 -16.06
N VAL A 460 5.31 8.52 -17.27
CA VAL A 460 6.53 9.10 -17.86
C VAL A 460 6.32 10.62 -17.86
N VAL A 461 6.92 11.35 -16.92
CA VAL A 461 6.62 12.79 -16.83
C VAL A 461 7.23 13.56 -18.00
N HIS A 462 6.46 14.49 -18.55
CA HIS A 462 6.88 15.48 -19.55
C HIS A 462 7.01 16.86 -18.87
N GLY A 463 8.18 17.23 -18.36
CA GLY A 463 9.37 16.38 -18.22
C GLY A 463 10.52 17.07 -17.51
N TYR A 464 11.69 16.48 -17.65
CA TYR A 464 12.95 17.06 -17.17
C TYR A 464 13.67 17.69 -18.36
N SER A 465 13.52 19.01 -18.57
CA SER A 465 14.54 19.72 -19.36
C SER A 465 15.84 19.70 -18.57
N SER A 466 16.98 19.49 -19.25
CA SER A 466 18.29 19.70 -18.63
C SER A 466 18.36 21.08 -17.96
N GLU A 467 19.09 21.20 -16.86
CA GLU A 467 19.28 22.48 -16.17
C GLU A 467 20.25 23.37 -16.95
N TYR A 468 21.29 22.76 -17.55
CA TYR A 468 22.31 23.41 -18.35
C TYR A 468 22.00 23.28 -19.85
N GLY A 469 22.59 24.17 -20.65
CA GLY A 469 22.52 24.13 -22.12
C GLY A 469 23.45 25.14 -22.79
N PRO A 470 23.35 25.35 -24.11
CA PRO A 470 24.21 26.27 -24.86
C PRO A 470 24.09 27.70 -24.32
N GLU A 471 25.23 28.39 -24.11
CA GLU A 471 25.26 29.67 -23.39
C GLU A 471 24.23 30.72 -23.93
N GLN A 472 23.96 30.65 -25.23
CA GLN A 472 23.10 31.52 -26.02
C GLN A 472 21.59 31.27 -25.83
N ASN A 473 21.19 30.06 -25.44
CA ASN A 473 19.78 29.62 -25.35
C ASN A 473 19.31 29.34 -23.90
N VAL A 474 20.02 29.89 -22.92
CA VAL A 474 19.74 29.67 -21.48
C VAL A 474 19.40 30.98 -20.78
N GLN A 475 18.37 30.94 -19.94
CA GLN A 475 17.88 32.05 -19.11
C GLN A 475 17.51 31.51 -17.72
N TRP A 476 17.30 32.35 -16.70
CA TRP A 476 16.75 31.85 -15.44
C TRP A 476 15.28 31.41 -15.65
N PRO A 477 14.82 30.25 -15.13
CA PRO A 477 15.48 29.39 -14.14
C PRO A 477 16.32 28.20 -14.68
N GLY A 478 16.57 28.09 -15.99
CA GLY A 478 17.44 27.05 -16.56
C GLY A 478 17.35 26.97 -18.10
N TYR A 479 17.99 25.97 -18.70
CA TYR A 479 17.75 25.63 -20.11
C TYR A 479 16.28 25.21 -20.32
N GLU A 480 15.69 25.62 -21.44
CA GLU A 480 14.25 25.51 -21.74
C GLU A 480 13.99 24.61 -22.96
N GLY A 481 14.71 23.48 -23.04
CA GLY A 481 14.84 22.68 -24.25
C GLY A 481 13.52 22.20 -24.86
N MET A 482 12.56 21.82 -24.02
CA MET A 482 11.18 21.44 -24.40
C MET A 482 10.39 22.58 -25.08
N GLY A 483 10.98 23.76 -25.27
CA GLY A 483 10.29 24.98 -25.66
C GLY A 483 9.58 25.62 -24.48
N LYS A 484 9.58 26.96 -24.45
CA LYS A 484 9.02 27.73 -23.33
C LYS A 484 7.51 27.55 -23.14
N GLN A 485 6.78 27.20 -24.19
CA GLN A 485 5.33 27.03 -24.07
C GLN A 485 4.91 25.70 -23.42
N PHE A 486 5.68 24.63 -23.54
CA PHE A 486 5.25 23.31 -23.06
C PHE A 486 5.62 23.10 -21.59
N ALA A 487 4.60 22.79 -20.78
CA ALA A 487 4.79 22.34 -19.41
C ALA A 487 5.39 20.92 -19.36
N GLU A 488 5.99 20.48 -18.27
CA GLU A 488 6.45 21.24 -17.09
C GLU A 488 7.97 21.03 -16.92
N ARG A 489 8.58 21.59 -15.87
CA ARG A 489 9.96 21.32 -15.47
C ARG A 489 9.96 20.56 -14.14
N PHE A 490 9.82 19.24 -14.20
CA PHE A 490 9.86 18.34 -13.04
C PHE A 490 11.28 18.18 -12.49
N ASN A 491 11.89 19.29 -12.04
CA ASN A 491 13.25 19.33 -11.53
C ASN A 491 13.46 20.44 -10.48
N LYS A 492 14.62 20.47 -9.82
CA LYS A 492 14.97 21.33 -8.67
C LYS A 492 14.83 22.85 -8.90
N ARG A 493 14.57 23.28 -10.14
CA ARG A 493 14.26 24.68 -10.47
C ARG A 493 12.88 25.10 -9.95
N GLN A 494 11.93 24.17 -9.85
CA GLN A 494 10.61 24.40 -9.23
C GLN A 494 10.71 24.24 -7.70
N PRO A 495 10.04 25.09 -6.89
CA PRO A 495 10.06 24.97 -5.43
C PRO A 495 9.42 23.67 -4.91
N ASN A 496 8.43 23.12 -5.62
CA ASN A 496 7.75 21.88 -5.24
C ASN A 496 8.59 20.61 -5.38
N ALA A 497 9.73 20.68 -6.09
CA ALA A 497 10.67 19.56 -6.21
C ALA A 497 11.34 19.16 -4.88
N ILE A 498 11.21 19.99 -3.84
CA ILE A 498 11.67 19.67 -2.48
C ILE A 498 10.93 18.45 -1.90
N ASP A 499 9.66 18.26 -2.27
CA ASP A 499 8.78 17.22 -1.73
C ASP A 499 8.45 16.14 -2.79
N TYR A 500 9.22 16.07 -3.88
CA TYR A 500 9.11 14.97 -4.86
C TYR A 500 9.53 13.59 -4.33
N PRO A 501 10.46 13.43 -3.36
CA PRO A 501 10.70 12.12 -2.75
C PRO A 501 9.41 11.53 -2.16
N GLU A 502 8.66 12.34 -1.41
CA GLU A 502 7.41 11.95 -0.78
C GLU A 502 6.25 11.82 -1.79
N VAL A 503 6.14 12.73 -2.77
CA VAL A 503 5.07 12.68 -3.79
C VAL A 503 5.34 11.62 -4.87
N MET A 504 6.46 11.71 -5.59
CA MET A 504 6.76 10.84 -6.71
C MET A 504 7.32 9.50 -6.24
N GLY A 505 8.32 9.54 -5.35
CA GLY A 505 9.08 8.35 -4.93
C GLY A 505 8.32 7.42 -3.99
N GLU A 506 7.42 7.95 -3.16
CA GLU A 506 6.61 7.18 -2.22
C GLU A 506 5.15 7.03 -2.66
N HIS A 507 4.38 8.13 -2.68
CA HIS A 507 2.92 8.06 -2.89
C HIS A 507 2.52 7.57 -4.28
N ILE A 508 3.03 8.20 -5.34
CA ILE A 508 2.74 7.79 -6.73
C ILE A 508 3.34 6.40 -7.01
N THR A 509 4.54 6.08 -6.52
CA THR A 509 5.11 4.72 -6.64
C THR A 509 4.20 3.65 -6.03
N ARG A 510 3.67 3.86 -4.82
CA ARG A 510 2.76 2.89 -4.18
C ARG A 510 1.48 2.71 -4.99
N LEU A 511 0.91 3.78 -5.54
CA LEU A 511 -0.24 3.70 -6.45
C LEU A 511 0.10 2.90 -7.72
N GLN A 512 1.21 3.19 -8.39
CA GLN A 512 1.64 2.46 -9.58
C GLN A 512 1.93 0.98 -9.30
N LYS A 513 2.46 0.65 -8.10
CA LYS A 513 2.62 -0.75 -7.69
C LYS A 513 1.27 -1.44 -7.52
N VAL A 514 0.34 -0.87 -6.73
CA VAL A 514 -1.03 -1.39 -6.56
C VAL A 514 -1.71 -1.62 -7.92
N LEU A 515 -1.50 -0.72 -8.87
CA LEU A 515 -2.06 -0.78 -10.23
C LEU A 515 -1.29 -1.72 -11.19
N ARG A 516 -0.25 -2.43 -10.71
CA ARG A 516 0.52 -3.42 -11.48
C ARG A 516 0.57 -4.82 -10.84
N GLU A 517 0.19 -4.96 -9.57
CA GLU A 517 0.02 -6.27 -8.91
C GLU A 517 -1.01 -7.15 -9.66
N GLY A 518 -0.69 -8.43 -9.88
CA GLY A 518 -1.60 -9.39 -10.51
C GLY A 518 -2.15 -8.96 -11.88
N VAL A 519 -3.40 -9.31 -12.19
CA VAL A 519 -4.09 -8.97 -13.45
C VAL A 519 -5.24 -7.98 -13.24
N PRO A 520 -5.59 -7.12 -14.23
CA PRO A 520 -6.78 -6.26 -14.15
C PRO A 520 -8.06 -7.11 -14.06
N GLN A 521 -9.12 -6.56 -13.47
CA GLN A 521 -10.45 -7.19 -13.43
C GLN A 521 -11.49 -6.20 -13.94
N MET A 522 -11.82 -6.32 -15.22
CA MET A 522 -12.71 -5.42 -15.96
C MET A 522 -14.05 -6.11 -16.24
N ASP A 523 -15.16 -5.40 -16.14
CA ASP A 523 -16.49 -5.99 -16.20
C ASP A 523 -16.97 -6.20 -17.65
N LEU A 524 -16.77 -5.20 -18.52
CA LEU A 524 -17.33 -5.18 -19.88
C LEU A 524 -16.27 -4.87 -20.95
N GLY A 525 -16.30 -5.59 -22.07
CA GLY A 525 -15.55 -5.22 -23.28
C GLY A 525 -16.48 -4.60 -24.32
N ILE A 526 -16.18 -3.39 -24.79
CA ILE A 526 -16.97 -2.70 -25.83
C ILE A 526 -16.26 -2.85 -27.18
N LEU A 527 -16.92 -3.53 -28.13
CA LEU A 527 -16.35 -3.77 -29.46
C LEU A 527 -16.45 -2.48 -30.30
N ARG A 528 -15.29 -1.91 -30.60
CA ARG A 528 -15.14 -0.60 -31.25
C ARG A 528 -13.87 -0.58 -32.11
N THR A 529 -14.00 -0.33 -33.41
CA THR A 529 -12.87 -0.03 -34.30
C THR A 529 -12.68 1.48 -34.39
N ASP A 530 -11.44 1.95 -34.32
CA ASP A 530 -11.09 3.34 -34.62
C ASP A 530 -9.78 3.45 -35.39
N TYR A 531 -9.89 3.72 -36.69
CA TYR A 531 -8.76 3.97 -37.60
C TYR A 531 -8.28 5.42 -37.61
N ASN A 532 -8.85 6.33 -36.79
CA ASN A 532 -8.56 7.76 -36.81
C ASN A 532 -8.70 8.37 -35.40
N LEU A 533 -8.13 7.73 -34.38
CA LEU A 533 -8.14 8.30 -33.03
C LEU A 533 -7.33 9.62 -33.02
N ASN A 534 -8.03 10.74 -32.96
CA ASN A 534 -7.49 12.07 -33.26
C ASN A 534 -8.31 13.13 -32.49
N ASN A 535 -7.94 13.32 -31.23
CA ASN A 535 -8.72 14.04 -30.23
C ASN A 535 -8.43 15.55 -30.26
N GLY A 536 -7.16 15.94 -30.34
CA GLY A 536 -6.70 17.32 -30.49
C GLY A 536 -6.93 18.25 -29.30
N ILE A 537 -7.11 17.73 -28.08
CA ILE A 537 -7.66 18.44 -26.90
C ILE A 537 -6.57 19.21 -26.11
N TRP A 538 -5.65 19.88 -26.83
CA TRP A 538 -4.40 20.45 -26.30
C TRP A 538 -4.53 21.60 -25.28
N ASN A 539 -5.74 22.07 -24.99
CA ASN A 539 -6.02 23.24 -24.14
C ASN A 539 -7.35 23.12 -23.38
N SER A 540 -7.82 21.90 -23.04
CA SER A 540 -8.87 21.73 -22.04
C SER A 540 -8.37 22.21 -20.67
N ASP A 541 -9.30 22.52 -19.76
CA ASP A 541 -9.02 22.32 -18.35
C ASP A 541 -9.54 20.95 -17.95
N ILE A 542 -8.75 20.17 -17.22
CA ILE A 542 -9.07 18.77 -16.89
C ILE A 542 -10.33 18.66 -16.01
N ALA A 543 -10.61 19.71 -15.22
CA ALA A 543 -11.81 19.84 -14.39
C ALA A 543 -13.10 20.12 -15.19
N ASP A 544 -12.99 20.41 -16.49
CA ASP A 544 -14.10 20.58 -17.43
C ASP A 544 -13.91 19.63 -18.64
N SER A 545 -13.58 18.37 -18.34
CA SER A 545 -13.65 17.22 -19.27
C SER A 545 -15.11 16.79 -19.52
N ALA A 546 -15.37 15.97 -20.55
CA ALA A 546 -16.72 15.44 -20.79
C ALA A 546 -17.19 14.57 -19.62
N PHE A 547 -16.27 13.78 -19.06
CA PHE A 547 -16.56 12.93 -17.92
C PHE A 547 -17.00 13.70 -16.64
N HIS A 548 -16.38 14.86 -16.36
CA HIS A 548 -16.82 15.79 -15.30
C HIS A 548 -18.24 16.35 -15.55
N ARG A 549 -18.67 16.42 -16.81
CA ARG A 549 -20.01 16.86 -17.21
C ARG A 549 -21.02 15.72 -17.36
N GLN A 550 -20.66 14.50 -16.96
CA GLN A 550 -21.51 13.30 -17.07
C GLN A 550 -21.88 12.98 -18.54
N ASP A 551 -20.90 13.06 -19.42
CA ASP A 551 -20.97 12.74 -20.85
C ASP A 551 -19.73 11.90 -21.26
N GLY A 552 -19.83 11.19 -22.38
CA GLY A 552 -18.73 10.38 -22.93
C GLY A 552 -18.37 10.77 -24.37
N TYR A 553 -17.29 10.20 -24.89
CA TYR A 553 -16.90 10.38 -26.29
C TYR A 553 -17.51 9.26 -27.16
N TYR A 554 -17.46 8.01 -26.72
CA TYR A 554 -17.91 6.87 -27.54
C TYR A 554 -19.13 6.17 -26.93
N TRP A 555 -19.01 5.66 -25.70
CA TRP A 555 -20.14 5.25 -24.88
C TRP A 555 -20.60 6.44 -24.03
N ARG A 556 -21.68 7.09 -24.47
CA ARG A 556 -22.08 8.39 -23.91
C ARG A 556 -22.97 8.27 -22.68
N ASP A 557 -23.75 7.19 -22.58
CA ASP A 557 -24.59 6.95 -21.41
C ASP A 557 -23.77 6.51 -20.18
N GLN A 558 -23.81 7.31 -19.11
CA GLN A 558 -23.03 7.06 -17.90
C GLN A 558 -23.73 6.15 -16.88
N THR A 559 -24.88 5.52 -17.18
CA THR A 559 -25.62 4.67 -16.23
C THR A 559 -24.80 3.46 -15.79
N LEU A 560 -23.98 2.90 -16.68
CA LEU A 560 -23.07 1.80 -16.36
C LEU A 560 -21.99 2.27 -15.36
N GLN A 561 -21.27 3.34 -15.70
CA GLN A 561 -20.20 3.91 -14.89
C GLN A 561 -20.70 4.38 -13.51
N ASN A 562 -21.87 5.01 -13.46
CA ASN A 562 -22.52 5.50 -12.26
C ASN A 562 -23.12 4.38 -11.37
N ALA A 563 -23.00 3.11 -11.80
CA ALA A 563 -23.29 1.91 -11.00
C ALA A 563 -22.03 1.11 -10.62
N GLY A 564 -20.84 1.54 -11.07
CA GLY A 564 -19.55 0.91 -10.79
C GLY A 564 -19.04 -0.05 -11.86
N TYR A 565 -19.68 -0.14 -13.04
CA TYR A 565 -19.15 -0.95 -14.15
C TYR A 565 -17.84 -0.37 -14.68
N THR A 566 -16.82 -1.22 -14.73
CA THR A 566 -15.58 -0.97 -15.47
C THR A 566 -15.69 -1.46 -16.90
N TYR A 567 -15.18 -0.69 -17.87
CA TYR A 567 -15.23 -1.05 -19.28
C TYR A 567 -14.04 -0.52 -20.08
N ASP A 568 -13.67 -1.26 -21.13
CA ASP A 568 -12.65 -0.90 -22.11
C ASP A 568 -13.21 -0.93 -23.54
N TYR A 569 -12.54 -0.26 -24.48
CA TYR A 569 -12.80 -0.39 -25.91
C TYR A 569 -11.67 -1.15 -26.61
N PHE A 570 -12.01 -2.01 -27.56
CA PHE A 570 -11.05 -2.66 -28.46
C PHE A 570 -11.70 -3.12 -29.76
N SER A 571 -10.88 -3.24 -30.81
CA SER A 571 -11.35 -3.64 -32.13
C SER A 571 -11.86 -5.09 -32.14
N PRO A 572 -13.02 -5.38 -32.76
CA PRO A 572 -13.50 -6.75 -32.95
C PRO A 572 -12.51 -7.65 -33.70
N TYR A 573 -11.50 -7.12 -34.41
CA TYR A 573 -10.44 -7.95 -34.99
C TYR A 573 -9.65 -8.74 -33.93
N LEU A 574 -9.48 -8.21 -32.70
CA LEU A 574 -8.78 -8.92 -31.61
C LEU A 574 -9.50 -10.23 -31.19
N LEU A 575 -10.81 -10.36 -31.48
CA LEU A 575 -11.56 -11.60 -31.25
C LEU A 575 -11.11 -12.75 -32.17
N GLN A 576 -10.38 -12.47 -33.25
CA GLN A 576 -9.87 -13.47 -34.19
C GLN A 576 -8.47 -13.98 -33.80
N ASP A 577 -7.80 -13.30 -32.86
CA ASP A 577 -6.44 -13.62 -32.46
C ASP A 577 -6.37 -14.89 -31.58
N SER A 578 -5.34 -15.71 -31.75
CA SER A 578 -5.18 -16.95 -30.98
C SER A 578 -4.77 -16.76 -29.52
N ASP A 579 -4.24 -15.58 -29.19
CA ASP A 579 -3.80 -15.24 -27.84
C ASP A 579 -4.95 -14.70 -26.99
N ILE A 580 -6.08 -14.33 -27.63
CA ILE A 580 -7.31 -13.88 -26.97
C ILE A 580 -8.32 -15.04 -26.94
N SER A 581 -8.93 -15.26 -25.77
CA SER A 581 -9.73 -16.46 -25.49
C SER A 581 -11.07 -16.16 -24.81
N TYR A 582 -11.99 -17.11 -24.92
CA TYR A 582 -13.19 -17.20 -24.08
C TYR A 582 -13.20 -18.55 -23.38
N ALA A 583 -13.20 -18.55 -22.05
CA ALA A 583 -13.23 -19.75 -21.22
C ALA A 583 -13.85 -19.46 -19.85
N ASP A 584 -14.39 -20.49 -19.20
CA ASP A 584 -15.01 -20.44 -17.86
C ASP A 584 -16.06 -19.33 -17.64
N GLY A 585 -16.65 -18.81 -18.73
CA GLY A 585 -17.67 -17.75 -18.72
C GLY A 585 -17.17 -16.35 -19.07
N LEU A 586 -15.86 -16.15 -19.23
CA LEU A 586 -15.22 -14.82 -19.31
C LEU A 586 -14.34 -14.69 -20.56
N VAL A 587 -14.17 -13.46 -21.07
CA VAL A 587 -13.22 -13.15 -22.15
C VAL A 587 -11.87 -12.77 -21.54
N GLN A 588 -10.82 -13.48 -21.93
CA GLN A 588 -9.47 -13.46 -21.37
C GLN A 588 -9.43 -13.63 -19.83
N PRO A 589 -9.76 -14.83 -19.29
CA PRO A 589 -9.89 -15.07 -17.86
C PRO A 589 -8.59 -14.91 -17.05
N ASP A 590 -7.44 -14.97 -17.72
CA ASP A 590 -6.08 -14.76 -17.22
C ASP A 590 -5.55 -13.34 -17.49
N GLY A 591 -6.42 -12.44 -17.95
CA GLY A 591 -6.20 -11.00 -18.05
C GLY A 591 -7.43 -10.24 -17.51
N PRO A 592 -8.05 -9.31 -18.28
CA PRO A 592 -9.17 -8.49 -17.82
C PRO A 592 -10.42 -9.28 -17.39
N ALA A 593 -10.60 -10.49 -17.93
CA ALA A 593 -11.68 -11.41 -17.59
C ALA A 593 -13.09 -10.81 -17.79
N TYR A 594 -13.34 -10.11 -18.90
CA TYR A 594 -14.63 -9.43 -19.16
C TYR A 594 -15.81 -10.41 -19.06
N GLN A 595 -16.86 -10.01 -18.34
CA GLN A 595 -18.07 -10.81 -18.10
C GLN A 595 -19.07 -10.74 -19.26
N ALA A 596 -18.99 -9.70 -20.09
CA ALA A 596 -19.86 -9.50 -21.25
C ALA A 596 -19.17 -8.69 -22.36
N LEU A 597 -19.69 -8.81 -23.58
CA LEU A 597 -19.32 -7.92 -24.71
C LEU A 597 -20.49 -7.05 -25.17
N LEU A 598 -20.20 -5.78 -25.47
CA LEU A 598 -21.15 -4.78 -25.94
C LEU A 598 -20.90 -4.43 -27.42
N VAL A 599 -21.97 -4.28 -28.20
CA VAL A 599 -21.93 -3.95 -29.64
C VAL A 599 -22.84 -2.76 -29.92
N TYR A 600 -22.30 -1.69 -30.49
CA TYR A 600 -23.07 -0.46 -30.80
C TYR A 600 -22.63 0.29 -32.08
N GLN A 601 -21.42 0.06 -32.59
CA GLN A 601 -20.97 0.53 -33.91
C GLN A 601 -21.63 -0.26 -35.05
N GLU A 602 -21.78 0.37 -36.23
CA GLU A 602 -22.38 -0.28 -37.41
C GLU A 602 -21.51 -1.42 -37.95
N GLU A 603 -20.20 -1.26 -37.84
CA GLU A 603 -19.17 -2.09 -38.43
C GLU A 603 -18.82 -3.30 -37.54
N MET A 604 -18.83 -4.48 -38.13
CA MET A 604 -18.40 -5.73 -37.49
C MET A 604 -17.81 -6.67 -38.54
N PRO A 605 -16.49 -6.92 -38.55
CA PRO A 605 -15.87 -7.87 -39.48
C PRO A 605 -16.57 -9.22 -39.40
N TYR A 606 -16.89 -9.81 -40.57
CA TYR A 606 -17.71 -11.03 -40.63
C TYR A 606 -17.10 -12.20 -39.84
N GLU A 607 -15.79 -12.38 -39.95
CA GLU A 607 -15.01 -13.37 -39.23
C GLU A 607 -15.03 -13.12 -37.70
N SER A 608 -14.97 -11.87 -37.25
CA SER A 608 -15.16 -11.51 -35.83
C SER A 608 -16.57 -11.84 -35.32
N ALA A 609 -17.60 -11.57 -36.13
CA ALA A 609 -18.98 -11.95 -35.81
C ALA A 609 -19.15 -13.47 -35.69
N GLN A 610 -18.42 -14.27 -36.49
CA GLN A 610 -18.41 -15.73 -36.37
C GLN A 610 -17.81 -16.17 -35.02
N THR A 611 -16.71 -15.56 -34.57
CA THR A 611 -16.16 -15.86 -33.24
C THR A 611 -17.09 -15.44 -32.12
N LEU A 612 -17.67 -14.23 -32.19
CA LEU A 612 -18.65 -13.75 -31.21
C LEU A 612 -19.87 -14.68 -31.13
N LEU A 613 -20.36 -15.19 -32.26
CA LEU A 613 -21.42 -16.19 -32.32
C LEU A 613 -21.03 -17.51 -31.64
N GLN A 614 -19.78 -17.95 -31.77
CA GLN A 614 -19.32 -19.17 -31.11
C GLN A 614 -19.23 -18.97 -29.59
N TRP A 615 -18.63 -17.86 -29.13
CA TRP A 615 -18.54 -17.56 -27.70
C TRP A 615 -19.92 -17.34 -27.06
N ALA A 616 -20.84 -16.67 -27.76
CA ALA A 616 -22.23 -16.53 -27.31
C ALA A 616 -22.96 -17.88 -27.25
N LYS A 617 -22.70 -18.82 -28.18
CA LYS A 617 -23.22 -20.20 -28.11
C LYS A 617 -22.64 -21.00 -26.95
N ASP A 618 -21.40 -20.71 -26.57
CA ASP A 618 -20.71 -21.35 -25.43
C ASP A 618 -21.02 -20.68 -24.08
N GLY A 619 -21.71 -19.54 -24.08
CA GLY A 619 -22.37 -18.95 -22.91
C GLY A 619 -22.18 -17.45 -22.68
N LEU A 620 -21.35 -16.77 -23.47
CA LEU A 620 -20.97 -15.37 -23.26
C LEU A 620 -22.18 -14.42 -23.29
N PRO A 621 -22.44 -13.61 -22.24
CA PRO A 621 -23.39 -12.52 -22.29
C PRO A 621 -23.02 -11.47 -23.34
N VAL A 622 -23.96 -11.11 -24.22
CA VAL A 622 -23.75 -10.05 -25.23
C VAL A 622 -24.93 -9.08 -25.23
N VAL A 623 -24.63 -7.78 -25.27
CA VAL A 623 -25.64 -6.71 -25.42
C VAL A 623 -25.42 -5.96 -26.73
N ILE A 624 -26.47 -5.86 -27.55
CA ILE A 624 -26.44 -5.23 -28.88
C ILE A 624 -27.41 -4.05 -28.89
N VAL A 625 -26.91 -2.84 -29.16
CA VAL A 625 -27.74 -1.65 -29.32
C VAL A 625 -28.23 -1.58 -30.77
N GLU A 626 -29.52 -1.84 -31.01
CA GLU A 626 -30.14 -1.83 -32.35
C GLU A 626 -30.67 -0.44 -32.77
N GLY A 627 -30.73 0.53 -31.85
CA GLY A 627 -31.16 1.90 -32.13
C GLY A 627 -30.00 2.83 -32.47
N GLU A 628 -30.34 4.07 -32.84
CA GLU A 628 -29.34 5.08 -33.23
C GLU A 628 -28.47 5.49 -32.02
N THR A 629 -27.15 5.38 -32.16
CA THR A 629 -26.14 5.86 -31.19
C THR A 629 -25.30 6.98 -31.78
N THR A 630 -24.42 7.60 -30.98
CA THR A 630 -23.70 8.82 -31.38
C THR A 630 -22.34 8.90 -30.71
N GLU A 631 -21.26 9.06 -31.50
CA GLU A 631 -19.88 9.16 -31.04
C GLU A 631 -19.23 10.49 -31.41
N ILE A 632 -18.33 11.00 -30.58
CA ILE A 632 -17.43 12.12 -30.87
C ILE A 632 -16.11 11.56 -31.39
N ILE A 633 -15.97 11.48 -32.72
CA ILE A 633 -14.80 10.88 -33.39
C ILE A 633 -13.65 11.86 -33.67
N ALA A 634 -13.80 13.14 -33.29
CA ALA A 634 -12.68 14.09 -33.18
C ALA A 634 -13.06 15.25 -32.24
N GLY A 635 -12.53 15.24 -31.01
CA GLY A 635 -12.91 16.16 -29.93
C GLY A 635 -12.80 17.65 -30.28
N LYS A 636 -11.61 18.08 -30.73
CA LYS A 636 -11.24 19.46 -31.11
C LYS A 636 -12.22 20.12 -32.10
N ASN A 637 -12.83 19.32 -32.98
CA ASN A 637 -13.75 19.78 -34.02
C ASN A 637 -15.21 19.38 -33.73
N SER A 638 -15.45 18.67 -32.62
CA SER A 638 -16.74 18.05 -32.25
C SER A 638 -17.37 17.23 -33.38
N VAL A 639 -16.55 16.53 -34.18
CA VAL A 639 -17.06 15.73 -35.30
C VAL A 639 -17.78 14.51 -34.74
N THR A 640 -19.01 14.33 -35.23
CA THR A 640 -19.95 13.37 -34.68
C THR A 640 -20.26 12.28 -35.70
N LYS A 641 -20.05 11.01 -35.31
CA LYS A 641 -20.60 9.85 -36.03
C LYS A 641 -21.97 9.51 -35.45
N ILE A 642 -22.89 9.10 -36.30
CA ILE A 642 -24.14 8.44 -35.90
C ILE A 642 -24.01 7.00 -36.39
N ASN A 643 -24.23 6.03 -35.50
CA ASN A 643 -24.40 4.63 -35.89
C ASN A 643 -25.91 4.34 -35.86
N HIS A 644 -26.50 3.80 -36.93
CA HIS A 644 -27.93 3.50 -37.01
C HIS A 644 -28.33 2.16 -36.37
N GLY A 645 -27.36 1.34 -35.96
CA GLY A 645 -27.54 0.13 -35.15
C GLY A 645 -26.30 -0.77 -35.16
N GLY A 646 -26.13 -1.59 -34.12
CA GLY A 646 -24.94 -2.43 -33.91
C GLY A 646 -24.78 -3.57 -34.93
N ALA A 647 -23.59 -3.69 -35.52
CA ALA A 647 -23.17 -4.76 -36.44
C ALA A 647 -24.14 -5.00 -37.62
N ILE A 648 -24.47 -3.92 -38.34
CA ILE A 648 -25.34 -3.94 -39.53
C ILE A 648 -24.57 -4.01 -40.86
N THR A 649 -23.27 -3.69 -40.87
CA THR A 649 -22.35 -3.82 -42.01
C THR A 649 -21.04 -4.46 -41.55
N THR A 650 -20.34 -5.11 -42.47
CA THR A 650 -18.95 -5.54 -42.29
C THR A 650 -17.98 -4.37 -42.14
N GLY A 651 -18.33 -3.20 -42.67
CA GLY A 651 -17.45 -2.04 -42.77
C GLY A 651 -16.38 -2.17 -43.86
N SER A 652 -16.42 -3.22 -44.71
CA SER A 652 -15.40 -3.59 -45.70
C SER A 652 -16.03 -3.87 -47.07
N ASN A 653 -15.24 -3.83 -48.16
CA ASN A 653 -15.74 -4.19 -49.50
C ASN A 653 -15.59 -5.72 -49.78
N ASP A 654 -15.94 -6.56 -48.79
CA ASP A 654 -15.90 -8.03 -48.92
C ASP A 654 -17.21 -8.63 -49.50
N GLY A 655 -18.31 -7.88 -49.42
CA GLY A 655 -19.64 -8.27 -49.90
C GLY A 655 -20.40 -9.26 -49.01
N LYS A 656 -19.99 -9.44 -47.74
CA LYS A 656 -20.56 -10.42 -46.80
C LYS A 656 -21.63 -9.84 -45.85
N ASP A 657 -22.13 -8.61 -46.03
CA ASP A 657 -23.13 -8.00 -45.12
C ASP A 657 -24.41 -8.84 -44.97
N ALA A 658 -24.81 -9.56 -46.03
CA ALA A 658 -25.95 -10.47 -45.99
C ALA A 658 -25.68 -11.72 -45.15
N GLU A 659 -24.42 -12.18 -45.09
CA GLU A 659 -23.94 -13.26 -44.25
C GLU A 659 -23.72 -12.80 -42.80
N LEU A 660 -23.19 -11.59 -42.58
CA LEU A 660 -23.12 -10.94 -41.27
C LEU A 660 -24.53 -10.80 -40.67
N ALA A 661 -25.48 -10.30 -41.44
CA ALA A 661 -26.87 -10.20 -41.01
C ALA A 661 -27.48 -11.57 -40.64
N GLN A 662 -27.05 -12.68 -41.26
CA GLN A 662 -27.46 -14.03 -40.85
C GLN A 662 -26.82 -14.43 -39.51
N VAL A 663 -25.53 -14.15 -39.33
CA VAL A 663 -24.79 -14.39 -38.07
C VAL A 663 -25.40 -13.59 -36.92
N MET A 664 -25.59 -12.28 -37.07
CA MET A 664 -26.15 -11.42 -36.02
C MET A 664 -27.61 -11.78 -35.68
N ASN A 665 -28.39 -12.30 -36.64
CA ASN A 665 -29.72 -12.84 -36.35
C ASN A 665 -29.68 -14.20 -35.60
N GLU A 666 -28.61 -14.99 -35.73
CA GLU A 666 -28.41 -16.18 -34.89
C GLU A 666 -27.96 -15.77 -33.48
N ILE A 667 -27.04 -14.80 -33.33
CA ILE A 667 -26.62 -14.24 -32.03
C ILE A 667 -27.83 -13.72 -31.25
N LYS A 668 -28.67 -12.86 -31.87
CA LYS A 668 -29.90 -12.30 -31.26
C LYS A 668 -31.02 -13.32 -31.02
N SER A 669 -30.77 -14.62 -31.25
CA SER A 669 -31.73 -15.70 -30.95
C SER A 669 -31.34 -16.58 -29.75
N LEU A 670 -30.21 -16.27 -29.10
CA LEU A 670 -29.70 -16.98 -27.92
C LEU A 670 -30.27 -16.40 -26.62
N ASP A 671 -30.54 -17.25 -25.63
CA ASP A 671 -31.15 -16.86 -24.35
C ASP A 671 -30.25 -15.93 -23.49
N ASN A 672 -28.95 -15.89 -23.78
CA ASN A 672 -27.91 -15.09 -23.12
C ASN A 672 -27.52 -13.80 -23.91
N VAL A 673 -28.35 -13.38 -24.85
CA VAL A 673 -28.12 -12.15 -25.65
C VAL A 673 -29.29 -11.20 -25.51
N ALA A 674 -28.99 -9.92 -25.27
CA ALA A 674 -29.99 -8.85 -25.22
C ALA A 674 -29.84 -7.90 -26.42
N ALA A 675 -30.96 -7.58 -27.06
CA ALA A 675 -31.05 -6.51 -28.05
C ALA A 675 -31.84 -5.34 -27.44
N VAL A 676 -31.20 -4.16 -27.37
CA VAL A 676 -31.73 -2.95 -26.74
C VAL A 676 -31.86 -1.81 -27.76
N GLN A 677 -32.62 -0.76 -27.45
CA GLN A 677 -32.84 0.38 -28.35
C GLN A 677 -31.97 1.60 -28.02
N THR A 678 -31.37 1.67 -26.83
CA THR A 678 -30.48 2.76 -26.40
C THR A 678 -29.27 2.23 -25.61
N GLN A 679 -28.27 3.09 -25.39
CA GLN A 679 -27.16 2.79 -24.47
C GLN A 679 -27.65 2.70 -23.01
N GLU A 680 -28.60 3.56 -22.58
CA GLU A 680 -29.27 3.54 -21.27
C GLU A 680 -29.88 2.17 -20.93
N GLU A 681 -30.58 1.53 -21.89
CA GLU A 681 -31.21 0.21 -21.72
C GLU A 681 -30.20 -0.93 -21.51
N ALA A 682 -28.90 -0.72 -21.77
CA ALA A 682 -27.87 -1.74 -21.56
C ALA A 682 -27.67 -2.10 -20.08
N TYR A 683 -27.92 -1.17 -19.14
CA TYR A 683 -27.81 -1.44 -17.70
C TYR A 683 -28.79 -2.53 -17.25
N ASP A 684 -30.09 -2.32 -17.50
CA ASP A 684 -31.14 -3.29 -17.16
C ASP A 684 -30.95 -4.63 -17.92
N ALA A 685 -30.38 -4.59 -19.13
CA ALA A 685 -30.06 -5.78 -19.91
C ALA A 685 -28.93 -6.61 -19.30
N LEU A 686 -27.83 -5.99 -18.86
CA LEU A 686 -26.70 -6.68 -18.21
C LEU A 686 -27.13 -7.34 -16.90
N ILE A 687 -27.85 -6.59 -16.05
CA ILE A 687 -28.43 -7.11 -14.80
C ILE A 687 -29.42 -8.26 -15.10
N GLY A 688 -30.23 -8.14 -16.17
CA GLY A 688 -31.14 -9.19 -16.63
C GLY A 688 -30.44 -10.47 -17.14
N LEU A 689 -29.21 -10.34 -17.63
CA LEU A 689 -28.33 -11.44 -18.03
C LEU A 689 -27.51 -12.03 -16.85
N GLY A 690 -27.61 -11.44 -15.65
CA GLY A 690 -26.84 -11.84 -14.47
C GLY A 690 -25.40 -11.31 -14.44
N VAL A 691 -25.09 -10.32 -15.28
CA VAL A 691 -23.84 -9.57 -15.24
C VAL A 691 -24.01 -8.44 -14.22
N HIS A 692 -23.03 -8.27 -13.34
CA HIS A 692 -22.98 -7.25 -12.30
C HIS A 692 -21.55 -6.73 -12.18
N PRO A 693 -21.33 -5.45 -11.79
CA PRO A 693 -20.00 -4.95 -11.54
C PRO A 693 -19.33 -5.72 -10.40
N ARG A 694 -18.02 -5.95 -10.54
CA ARG A 694 -17.22 -6.50 -9.43
C ARG A 694 -16.99 -5.51 -8.29
N ALA A 695 -17.14 -4.21 -8.53
CA ALA A 695 -17.08 -3.14 -7.54
C ALA A 695 -18.37 -2.29 -7.61
N GLU A 696 -19.52 -2.93 -7.35
CA GLU A 696 -20.85 -2.35 -7.56
C GLU A 696 -21.15 -1.26 -6.53
N TYR A 697 -21.59 -0.08 -6.99
CA TYR A 697 -21.98 1.02 -6.11
C TYR A 697 -23.37 0.76 -5.54
N THR A 698 -23.54 0.71 -4.21
CA THR A 698 -24.82 0.31 -3.59
C THR A 698 -25.95 1.32 -3.82
N GLU A 699 -25.58 2.58 -4.05
CA GLU A 699 -26.43 3.62 -4.60
C GLU A 699 -25.67 4.28 -5.78
N SER A 700 -26.41 4.67 -6.83
CA SER A 700 -25.80 5.29 -8.00
C SER A 700 -25.20 6.66 -7.65
N ASN A 701 -23.97 6.90 -8.08
CA ASN A 701 -23.24 8.15 -7.82
C ASN A 701 -22.52 8.65 -9.08
N GLN A 702 -22.02 9.88 -9.01
CA GLN A 702 -21.42 10.61 -10.14
C GLN A 702 -20.04 11.18 -9.77
N THR A 703 -19.37 10.57 -8.80
CA THR A 703 -18.14 11.12 -8.18
C THR A 703 -17.02 10.10 -8.06
N LEU A 704 -17.32 8.80 -7.96
CA LEU A 704 -16.30 7.76 -7.86
C LEU A 704 -15.93 7.16 -9.21
N LEU A 705 -14.64 6.86 -9.32
CA LEU A 705 -14.07 5.88 -10.24
C LEU A 705 -13.48 4.73 -9.43
N SER A 706 -13.45 3.54 -10.04
CA SER A 706 -12.95 2.31 -9.42
C SER A 706 -12.14 1.48 -10.41
N VAL A 707 -11.00 0.95 -9.96
CA VAL A 707 -10.19 -0.03 -10.69
C VAL A 707 -9.90 -1.22 -9.76
N MET A 708 -10.10 -2.45 -10.25
CA MET A 708 -9.72 -3.65 -9.52
C MET A 708 -8.59 -4.42 -10.22
N ARG A 709 -7.72 -4.99 -9.39
CA ARG A 709 -6.71 -5.99 -9.79
C ARG A 709 -6.75 -7.19 -8.87
N LYS A 710 -6.22 -8.32 -9.34
CA LYS A 710 -6.27 -9.61 -8.65
C LYS A 710 -4.94 -10.35 -8.81
N ASP A 711 -4.28 -10.60 -7.69
CA ASP A 711 -3.07 -11.42 -7.57
C ASP A 711 -3.41 -12.76 -6.87
N ASP A 712 -2.43 -13.67 -6.77
CA ASP A 712 -2.53 -14.94 -6.05
C ASP A 712 -2.73 -14.76 -4.53
N ASP A 713 -2.42 -13.59 -3.96
CA ASP A 713 -2.48 -13.31 -2.52
C ASP A 713 -3.55 -12.32 -2.07
N ALA A 714 -3.94 -11.39 -2.93
CA ALA A 714 -4.86 -10.30 -2.63
C ALA A 714 -5.67 -9.90 -3.86
N SER A 715 -6.84 -9.31 -3.64
CA SER A 715 -7.47 -8.42 -4.62
C SER A 715 -7.26 -6.97 -4.18
N TYR A 716 -6.99 -6.09 -5.13
CA TYR A 716 -6.73 -4.67 -4.89
C TYR A 716 -7.85 -3.85 -5.50
N LEU A 717 -8.41 -2.92 -4.72
CA LEU A 717 -9.42 -1.97 -5.18
C LEU A 717 -8.90 -0.54 -4.98
N TYR A 718 -8.65 0.14 -6.09
CA TYR A 718 -8.37 1.57 -6.13
C TYR A 718 -9.68 2.33 -6.35
N LEU A 719 -9.94 3.34 -5.52
CA LEU A 719 -11.07 4.27 -5.63
C LEU A 719 -10.55 5.71 -5.72
N TYR A 720 -11.20 6.54 -6.52
CA TYR A 720 -10.83 7.93 -6.75
C TYR A 720 -12.06 8.82 -6.84
N ASN A 721 -12.13 9.90 -6.06
CA ASN A 721 -13.17 10.91 -6.22
C ASN A 721 -12.71 11.97 -7.23
N TYR A 722 -13.11 11.80 -8.49
CA TYR A 722 -12.52 12.54 -9.61
C TYR A 722 -12.97 14.00 -9.73
N MET A 723 -13.89 14.47 -8.90
CA MET A 723 -14.54 15.80 -9.04
C MET A 723 -13.80 16.93 -8.32
N TYR A 724 -12.48 16.89 -8.26
CA TYR A 724 -11.58 17.60 -7.32
C TYR A 724 -11.71 19.14 -7.20
N GLU A 725 -12.24 19.87 -8.19
CA GLU A 725 -12.50 21.32 -8.04
C GLU A 725 -13.85 21.65 -7.37
N ASN A 726 -14.68 20.65 -7.06
CA ASN A 726 -16.05 20.82 -6.55
C ASN A 726 -16.15 20.41 -5.08
N PRO A 727 -15.89 21.30 -4.09
CA PRO A 727 -15.86 20.95 -2.66
C PRO A 727 -17.19 20.41 -2.11
N ASP A 728 -18.31 20.67 -2.79
CA ASP A 728 -19.62 20.10 -2.44
C ASP A 728 -19.78 18.60 -2.82
N ASN A 729 -18.91 18.05 -3.68
CA ASN A 729 -19.00 16.68 -4.23
C ASN A 729 -18.29 15.63 -3.35
N TYR A 730 -18.45 15.74 -2.04
CA TYR A 730 -17.93 14.78 -1.08
C TYR A 730 -18.68 13.44 -1.19
N TYR A 731 -17.97 12.32 -1.31
CA TYR A 731 -18.59 10.99 -1.36
C TYR A 731 -18.60 10.35 0.03
N THR A 732 -19.79 9.90 0.46
CA THR A 732 -19.97 8.99 1.60
C THR A 732 -21.01 7.95 1.19
N GLY A 733 -20.63 6.67 1.15
CA GLY A 733 -21.49 5.60 0.66
C GLY A 733 -20.87 4.20 0.86
N GLN A 734 -21.31 3.22 0.06
CA GLN A 734 -20.79 1.86 0.14
C GLN A 734 -20.49 1.28 -1.26
N VAL A 735 -19.48 0.42 -1.31
CA VAL A 735 -19.08 -0.36 -2.50
C VAL A 735 -19.19 -1.85 -2.20
N ALA A 736 -19.92 -2.59 -3.03
CA ALA A 736 -20.15 -4.02 -2.92
C ALA A 736 -19.18 -4.78 -3.84
N VAL A 737 -18.07 -5.24 -3.26
CA VAL A 737 -17.01 -5.97 -3.97
C VAL A 737 -17.37 -7.45 -4.11
N ASP A 738 -17.27 -8.00 -5.32
CA ASP A 738 -17.56 -9.42 -5.56
C ASP A 738 -16.50 -10.35 -4.93
N GLY A 739 -16.96 -11.27 -4.07
CA GLY A 739 -16.13 -12.11 -3.22
C GLY A 739 -16.21 -11.75 -1.72
N ILE A 740 -15.77 -12.70 -0.89
CA ILE A 740 -15.72 -12.59 0.58
C ILE A 740 -14.26 -12.40 1.00
N TYR A 741 -13.94 -11.25 1.59
CA TYR A 741 -12.57 -10.88 1.95
C TYR A 741 -12.45 -10.36 3.38
N GLN A 742 -11.25 -10.41 3.95
CA GLN A 742 -10.84 -9.55 5.06
C GLN A 742 -10.22 -8.26 4.47
N PRO A 743 -10.87 -7.09 4.61
CA PRO A 743 -10.36 -5.85 4.04
C PRO A 743 -9.27 -5.19 4.90
N TYR A 744 -8.33 -4.55 4.21
CA TYR A 744 -7.29 -3.68 4.74
C TYR A 744 -7.27 -2.39 3.91
N VAL A 745 -7.00 -1.23 4.51
CA VAL A 745 -6.71 0.01 3.78
C VAL A 745 -5.21 0.25 3.74
N LEU A 746 -4.69 0.59 2.56
CA LEU A 746 -3.33 1.09 2.36
C LEU A 746 -3.38 2.63 2.32
N ASP A 747 -2.78 3.28 3.31
CA ASP A 747 -2.38 4.68 3.22
C ASP A 747 -1.17 4.76 2.29
N THR A 748 -1.34 5.40 1.13
CA THR A 748 -0.29 5.53 0.12
C THR A 748 0.71 6.66 0.44
N TRP A 749 0.34 7.63 1.26
CA TRP A 749 1.25 8.69 1.71
C TRP A 749 2.24 8.19 2.75
N SER A 750 1.82 7.32 3.68
CA SER A 750 2.70 6.77 4.74
C SER A 750 3.13 5.30 4.53
N GLY A 751 2.52 4.60 3.57
CA GLY A 751 2.71 3.16 3.37
C GLY A 751 2.07 2.28 4.45
N ASN A 752 1.37 2.85 5.44
CA ASN A 752 0.77 2.10 6.54
C ASN A 752 -0.47 1.32 6.11
N ILE A 753 -0.73 0.22 6.79
CA ILE A 753 -1.79 -0.74 6.42
C ILE A 753 -2.67 -1.04 7.64
N GLU A 754 -3.94 -0.62 7.57
CA GLU A 754 -4.91 -0.77 8.65
C GLU A 754 -5.91 -1.90 8.37
N GLU A 755 -6.05 -2.83 9.32
CA GLU A 755 -7.03 -3.93 9.24
C GLU A 755 -8.43 -3.43 9.58
N ILE A 756 -9.34 -3.46 8.59
CA ILE A 756 -10.69 -2.91 8.70
C ILE A 756 -11.66 -3.98 9.22
N ASN A 757 -12.41 -3.65 10.27
CA ASN A 757 -13.48 -4.52 10.80
C ASN A 757 -14.90 -3.96 10.55
N ASN A 758 -15.00 -2.80 9.91
CA ASN A 758 -16.25 -2.15 9.51
C ASN A 758 -16.58 -2.48 8.04
N CYS A 759 -17.27 -3.60 7.85
CA CYS A 759 -17.75 -4.10 6.57
C CYS A 759 -19.00 -4.97 6.80
N SER A 760 -19.67 -5.41 5.75
CA SER A 760 -20.66 -6.49 5.87
C SER A 760 -20.57 -7.47 4.71
N TYR A 761 -21.22 -8.62 4.85
CA TYR A 761 -21.22 -9.68 3.83
C TYR A 761 -22.65 -9.97 3.40
N GLN A 762 -22.94 -9.80 2.11
CA GLN A 762 -24.26 -10.05 1.54
C GLN A 762 -24.13 -10.75 0.19
N ASP A 763 -24.90 -11.81 -0.01
CA ASP A 763 -25.12 -12.51 -1.29
C ASP A 763 -23.85 -12.96 -2.06
N GLY A 764 -22.71 -13.06 -1.35
CA GLY A 764 -21.39 -13.43 -1.90
C GLY A 764 -20.39 -12.27 -1.99
N LYS A 765 -20.85 -11.04 -1.77
CA LYS A 765 -20.07 -9.80 -1.82
C LYS A 765 -19.61 -9.31 -0.45
N THR A 766 -18.52 -8.54 -0.44
CA THR A 766 -18.02 -7.76 0.70
C THR A 766 -18.41 -6.30 0.51
N ILE A 767 -19.24 -5.78 1.42
CA ILE A 767 -19.71 -4.40 1.42
C ILE A 767 -18.74 -3.56 2.25
N LEU A 768 -18.09 -2.59 1.61
CA LEU A 768 -17.13 -1.66 2.21
C LEU A 768 -17.78 -0.28 2.37
N ASP A 769 -17.64 0.32 3.54
CA ASP A 769 -17.98 1.75 3.74
C ASP A 769 -16.84 2.60 3.13
N VAL A 770 -17.20 3.56 2.29
CA VAL A 770 -16.24 4.41 1.55
C VAL A 770 -16.58 5.88 1.78
N ASN A 771 -15.56 6.67 2.06
CA ASN A 771 -15.67 8.07 2.39
C ASN A 771 -14.46 8.83 1.79
N LEU A 772 -14.71 9.74 0.85
CA LEU A 772 -13.70 10.37 0.00
C LEU A 772 -14.06 11.83 -0.33
N ALA A 773 -13.20 12.77 0.02
CA ALA A 773 -13.29 14.16 -0.43
C ALA A 773 -12.97 14.30 -1.94
N PRO A 774 -13.38 15.40 -2.58
CA PRO A 774 -13.02 15.69 -3.97
C PRO A 774 -11.50 15.70 -4.17
N GLY A 775 -10.99 14.81 -5.04
CA GLY A 775 -9.57 14.66 -5.33
C GLY A 775 -8.80 13.66 -4.47
N GLU A 776 -9.42 13.05 -3.47
CA GLU A 776 -8.80 11.98 -2.68
C GLU A 776 -8.83 10.64 -3.42
N VAL A 777 -7.87 9.77 -3.06
CA VAL A 777 -7.76 8.38 -3.48
C VAL A 777 -7.80 7.44 -2.26
N MET A 778 -8.39 6.26 -2.41
CA MET A 778 -8.43 5.23 -1.37
C MET A 778 -8.09 3.87 -1.97
N VAL A 779 -7.18 3.13 -1.33
CA VAL A 779 -6.78 1.78 -1.76
C VAL A 779 -7.16 0.77 -0.69
N PHE A 780 -7.89 -0.27 -1.10
CA PHE A 780 -8.08 -1.48 -0.31
C PHE A 780 -7.18 -2.61 -0.82
N ALA A 781 -6.56 -3.33 0.11
CA ALA A 781 -6.01 -4.67 -0.11
C ALA A 781 -6.96 -5.69 0.56
N LEU A 782 -7.39 -6.70 -0.18
CA LEU A 782 -8.45 -7.61 0.21
C LEU A 782 -7.92 -9.05 0.27
N ASP A 783 -7.83 -9.63 1.46
CA ASP A 783 -7.37 -11.02 1.65
C ASP A 783 -8.52 -12.01 1.32
N PRO A 784 -8.41 -12.85 0.27
CA PRO A 784 -9.44 -13.82 -0.09
C PRO A 784 -9.42 -15.09 0.78
N ASN A 785 -8.45 -15.23 1.68
CA ASN A 785 -8.27 -16.41 2.53
C ASN A 785 -8.96 -16.27 3.91
N ASN A 786 -9.47 -15.08 4.22
CA ASN A 786 -9.95 -14.70 5.54
C ASN A 786 -11.21 -13.82 5.45
N GLN A 787 -11.89 -13.61 6.59
CA GLN A 787 -13.05 -12.73 6.70
C GLN A 787 -13.21 -12.24 8.15
N VAL A 788 -13.82 -11.07 8.34
CA VAL A 788 -14.09 -10.53 9.68
C VAL A 788 -15.09 -11.44 10.41
N GLU A 789 -14.66 -12.10 11.50
CA GLU A 789 -15.51 -13.08 12.22
C GLU A 789 -16.82 -12.48 12.77
N ASN A 790 -16.82 -11.19 13.12
CA ASN A 790 -17.99 -10.47 13.62
C ASN A 790 -17.84 -8.96 13.35
N SER A 791 -18.11 -8.55 12.11
CA SER A 791 -17.89 -7.17 11.66
C SER A 791 -18.79 -6.15 12.34
N VAL A 792 -18.33 -4.89 12.37
CA VAL A 792 -19.18 -3.73 12.64
C VAL A 792 -20.04 -3.48 11.40
N ILE A 793 -21.36 -3.39 11.61
CA ILE A 793 -22.38 -3.17 10.55
C ILE A 793 -23.11 -1.83 10.70
N SER A 794 -22.81 -1.09 11.76
CA SER A 794 -23.15 0.33 11.92
C SER A 794 -22.44 0.88 13.15
N SER A 795 -22.05 2.14 13.07
CA SER A 795 -21.41 2.88 14.15
C SER A 795 -22.23 4.13 14.51
N LYS A 796 -21.86 4.78 15.62
CA LYS A 796 -22.34 6.11 15.97
C LYS A 796 -21.29 6.78 16.86
N ASN A 797 -20.87 7.99 16.48
CA ASN A 797 -19.75 8.71 17.09
C ASN A 797 -18.49 7.82 17.13
N VAL A 798 -18.11 7.36 15.94
CA VAL A 798 -16.88 6.61 15.64
C VAL A 798 -16.46 7.06 14.24
N GLN A 799 -15.23 7.52 14.09
CA GLN A 799 -14.63 7.98 12.84
C GLN A 799 -14.13 6.78 12.03
N LYS A 800 -13.29 5.93 12.65
CA LYS A 800 -12.87 4.63 12.10
C LYS A 800 -12.84 3.52 13.17
N SER A 801 -12.90 2.28 12.71
CA SER A 801 -13.00 1.06 13.53
C SER A 801 -12.07 0.00 12.94
N ILE A 802 -10.92 -0.19 13.59
CA ILE A 802 -9.79 -0.99 13.06
C ILE A 802 -9.32 -2.04 14.07
N MET A 803 -8.56 -3.03 13.62
CA MET A 803 -7.96 -4.06 14.49
C MET A 803 -6.50 -3.72 14.82
N GLU A 804 -6.24 -3.20 16.01
CA GLU A 804 -4.88 -3.01 16.53
C GLU A 804 -4.52 -4.15 17.49
N ASN A 805 -3.42 -4.86 17.22
CA ASN A 805 -2.92 -5.95 18.10
C ASN A 805 -3.99 -7.02 18.45
N GLY A 806 -4.89 -7.33 17.51
CA GLY A 806 -6.00 -8.28 17.73
C GLY A 806 -7.16 -7.72 18.58
N SER A 807 -7.17 -6.43 18.90
CA SER A 807 -8.26 -5.73 19.58
C SER A 807 -8.97 -4.78 18.60
N ASN A 808 -10.30 -4.80 18.56
CA ASN A 808 -11.06 -3.78 17.85
C ASN A 808 -10.95 -2.45 18.62
N ILE A 809 -10.40 -1.42 17.97
CA ILE A 809 -10.22 -0.06 18.48
C ILE A 809 -11.15 0.89 17.71
N LEU A 810 -11.99 1.60 18.46
CA LEU A 810 -12.84 2.67 17.94
C LEU A 810 -12.11 4.01 18.09
N TYR A 811 -12.01 4.78 17.00
CA TYR A 811 -11.55 6.17 17.01
C TYR A 811 -12.78 7.07 17.19
N ILE A 812 -12.84 7.83 18.27
CA ILE A 812 -14.04 8.57 18.68
C ILE A 812 -13.75 10.09 18.66
N PRO A 813 -14.39 10.87 17.76
CA PRO A 813 -14.11 12.30 17.59
C PRO A 813 -14.90 13.22 18.53
N GLU A 814 -16.11 12.85 18.99
CA GLU A 814 -16.90 13.72 19.86
C GLU A 814 -17.05 13.17 21.30
N SER A 815 -17.09 14.07 22.28
CA SER A 815 -17.48 13.77 23.66
C SER A 815 -18.96 13.33 23.74
N GLY A 816 -19.22 12.07 24.08
CA GLY A 816 -20.59 11.55 24.18
C GLY A 816 -20.73 10.02 24.23
N THR A 817 -21.92 9.52 23.92
CA THR A 817 -22.18 8.08 23.78
C THR A 817 -21.76 7.59 22.39
N ALA A 818 -20.64 6.87 22.36
CA ALA A 818 -20.21 6.08 21.21
C ALA A 818 -20.83 4.67 21.25
N SER A 819 -21.03 4.08 20.08
CA SER A 819 -21.52 2.71 19.96
C SER A 819 -21.22 2.08 18.60
N VAL A 820 -20.97 0.78 18.59
CA VAL A 820 -20.96 -0.06 17.39
C VAL A 820 -21.93 -1.23 17.55
N GLN A 821 -22.66 -1.54 16.48
CA GLN A 821 -23.45 -2.77 16.38
C GLN A 821 -22.71 -3.75 15.48
N TYR A 822 -22.66 -5.01 15.93
CA TYR A 822 -22.01 -6.09 15.21
C TYR A 822 -23.00 -6.94 14.40
N ALA A 823 -22.46 -7.67 13.42
CA ALA A 823 -23.21 -8.60 12.58
C ALA A 823 -24.00 -9.66 13.39
N ASP A 824 -23.47 -10.14 14.52
CA ASP A 824 -24.17 -11.08 15.40
C ASP A 824 -25.29 -10.46 16.26
N GLY A 825 -25.56 -9.16 16.12
CA GLY A 825 -26.59 -8.42 16.83
C GLY A 825 -26.20 -7.98 18.25
N LYS A 826 -24.95 -8.18 18.69
CA LYS A 826 -24.43 -7.50 19.88
C LYS A 826 -24.23 -6.01 19.60
N THR A 827 -24.20 -5.22 20.67
CA THR A 827 -23.85 -3.80 20.63
C THR A 827 -22.80 -3.53 21.70
N TYR A 828 -21.67 -2.93 21.32
CA TYR A 828 -20.78 -2.26 22.27
C TYR A 828 -21.21 -0.80 22.37
N SER A 829 -21.31 -0.26 23.58
CA SER A 829 -21.56 1.16 23.78
C SER A 829 -20.96 1.64 25.10
N THR A 830 -20.40 2.84 25.07
CA THR A 830 -19.76 3.49 26.21
C THR A 830 -19.90 5.00 26.08
N ASN A 831 -19.71 5.72 27.19
CA ASN A 831 -19.58 7.17 27.17
C ASN A 831 -18.10 7.53 27.21
N VAL A 832 -17.68 8.42 26.33
CA VAL A 832 -16.28 8.86 26.18
C VAL A 832 -16.22 10.37 26.35
N GLU A 833 -15.18 10.82 27.03
CA GLU A 833 -14.82 12.23 27.20
C GLU A 833 -13.60 12.47 26.29
N VAL A 834 -13.86 12.94 25.08
CA VAL A 834 -12.84 13.41 24.13
C VAL A 834 -12.42 14.82 24.56
N PRO A 835 -11.14 15.20 24.42
CA PRO A 835 -10.66 16.57 24.64
C PRO A 835 -11.42 17.65 23.82
N GLU A 836 -11.10 18.92 24.06
CA GLU A 836 -11.48 20.02 23.15
C GLU A 836 -10.38 20.19 22.09
N ASP A 837 -10.78 20.36 20.83
CA ASP A 837 -9.88 20.59 19.70
C ASP A 837 -9.03 21.85 19.89
N ILE A 838 -7.82 21.85 19.32
CA ILE A 838 -6.83 22.90 19.54
C ILE A 838 -6.70 23.76 18.26
N PRO A 839 -7.40 24.91 18.16
CA PRO A 839 -7.26 25.81 17.01
C PRO A 839 -5.90 26.50 17.02
N LEU A 840 -5.16 26.40 15.92
CA LEU A 840 -3.83 26.98 15.74
C LEU A 840 -3.95 28.37 15.09
N SER A 841 -4.48 29.34 15.84
CA SER A 841 -4.84 30.68 15.35
C SER A 841 -3.69 31.69 15.26
N THR A 842 -2.43 31.27 15.35
CA THR A 842 -1.27 32.18 15.38
C THR A 842 -0.03 31.47 14.87
N TRP A 843 0.60 32.03 13.83
CA TRP A 843 1.74 31.46 13.14
C TRP A 843 2.81 32.53 12.92
N ASP A 844 4.06 32.24 13.28
CA ASP A 844 5.20 33.01 12.80
C ASP A 844 5.56 32.54 11.38
N VAL A 845 5.46 33.45 10.41
CA VAL A 845 5.60 33.12 9.00
C VAL A 845 6.84 33.76 8.41
N THR A 846 7.62 32.94 7.68
CA THR A 846 8.75 33.40 6.86
C THR A 846 8.64 32.79 5.47
N ILE A 847 8.56 33.64 4.44
CA ILE A 847 8.46 33.22 3.04
C ILE A 847 9.82 33.40 2.36
N GLN A 848 10.45 32.30 1.97
CA GLN A 848 11.66 32.30 1.17
C GLN A 848 11.30 32.55 -0.30
N SER A 849 11.50 33.78 -0.74
CA SER A 849 11.36 34.22 -2.13
C SER A 849 12.45 33.59 -2.99
N TRP A 850 12.07 32.95 -4.10
CA TRP A 850 12.99 32.44 -5.12
C TRP A 850 13.09 33.46 -6.26
N GLU A 851 14.31 33.88 -6.56
CA GLU A 851 14.60 35.01 -7.46
C GLU A 851 15.75 34.68 -8.43
N PRO A 852 15.87 35.37 -9.58
CA PRO A 852 16.99 35.18 -10.51
C PRO A 852 18.35 35.37 -9.84
N GLY A 853 19.23 34.37 -9.98
CA GLY A 853 20.61 34.39 -9.51
C GLY A 853 21.66 34.68 -10.57
N ASP A 854 22.92 34.48 -10.21
CA ASP A 854 24.05 34.62 -11.12
C ASP A 854 24.09 33.50 -12.16
N LYS A 855 24.43 33.86 -13.40
CA LYS A 855 24.73 32.91 -14.47
C LYS A 855 26.04 32.18 -14.17
N ILE A 856 26.02 30.86 -14.27
CA ILE A 856 27.19 29.99 -14.11
C ILE A 856 27.47 29.22 -15.40
N THR A 857 28.74 28.90 -15.64
CA THR A 857 29.19 28.14 -16.82
C THR A 857 30.09 26.98 -16.39
N ARG A 858 29.92 25.85 -17.08
CA ARG A 858 30.73 24.63 -16.93
C ARG A 858 31.38 24.30 -18.28
N SER A 859 32.59 23.74 -18.25
CA SER A 859 33.33 23.39 -19.47
C SER A 859 34.15 22.11 -19.27
N GLU A 860 34.09 21.23 -20.25
CA GLU A 860 34.90 20.01 -20.32
C GLU A 860 35.81 20.03 -21.56
N THR A 861 36.72 19.07 -21.72
CA THR A 861 37.50 18.92 -22.96
C THR A 861 37.83 17.45 -23.21
N ARG A 862 37.04 16.81 -24.08
CA ARG A 862 37.19 15.42 -24.52
C ARG A 862 37.76 15.39 -25.95
N ASN A 863 38.75 14.54 -26.20
CA ASN A 863 39.41 14.31 -27.51
C ASN A 863 39.91 15.53 -28.33
N GLY A 864 39.86 16.75 -27.77
CA GLY A 864 40.25 18.01 -28.43
C GLY A 864 39.08 18.94 -28.73
N ILE A 865 37.84 18.48 -28.51
CA ILE A 865 36.61 19.28 -28.44
C ILE A 865 36.51 19.89 -27.03
N THR A 866 35.93 21.08 -26.91
CA THR A 866 35.72 21.77 -25.63
C THR A 866 34.25 22.16 -25.53
N THR A 867 33.44 21.28 -24.93
CA THR A 867 32.04 21.54 -24.61
C THR A 867 31.97 22.66 -23.57
N THR A 868 31.00 23.57 -23.69
CA THR A 868 30.77 24.64 -22.70
C THR A 868 29.30 24.99 -22.63
N GLU A 869 28.73 24.79 -21.44
CA GLU A 869 27.32 24.91 -21.14
C GLU A 869 27.10 25.90 -19.99
N ALA A 870 25.89 26.42 -19.86
CA ALA A 870 25.54 27.42 -18.86
C ALA A 870 24.20 27.09 -18.18
N THR A 871 24.04 27.58 -16.94
CA THR A 871 22.74 27.70 -16.27
C THR A 871 22.71 28.95 -15.38
N TYR A 872 21.63 29.13 -14.62
CA TYR A 872 21.49 30.19 -13.63
C TYR A 872 21.26 29.61 -12.25
N THR A 873 21.98 30.13 -11.25
CA THR A 873 21.63 29.90 -9.86
C THR A 873 20.28 30.58 -9.52
N THR A 874 19.64 30.14 -8.44
CA THR A 874 18.44 30.79 -7.88
C THR A 874 18.80 31.42 -6.54
N ASN A 875 18.59 32.73 -6.44
CA ASN A 875 18.68 33.46 -5.19
C ASN A 875 17.51 33.07 -4.29
N LYS A 876 17.80 32.84 -3.00
CA LYS A 876 16.81 32.48 -1.98
C LYS A 876 16.82 33.57 -0.90
N VAL A 877 15.73 34.32 -0.80
CA VAL A 877 15.64 35.57 -0.03
C VAL A 877 14.50 35.47 0.99
N ASP A 878 14.85 35.35 2.27
CA ASP A 878 13.87 35.17 3.34
C ASP A 878 13.13 36.48 3.68
N ILE A 879 11.81 36.48 3.47
CA ILE A 879 10.89 37.54 3.86
C ILE A 879 10.21 37.12 5.17
N HIS A 880 10.71 37.62 6.28
CA HIS A 880 10.08 37.43 7.59
C HIS A 880 8.80 38.28 7.68
N VAL A 881 7.64 37.63 7.72
CA VAL A 881 6.32 38.26 7.79
C VAL A 881 5.96 38.56 9.25
N GLY A 882 6.32 37.65 10.16
CA GLY A 882 5.95 37.67 11.58
C GLY A 882 4.63 36.95 11.85
N GLU A 883 4.02 37.23 13.00
CA GLU A 883 2.65 36.82 13.34
C GLU A 883 1.64 37.41 12.32
N THR A 884 0.92 36.55 11.59
CA THR A 884 -0.09 36.94 10.58
C THR A 884 -1.29 35.99 10.56
N GLU A 885 -2.40 36.45 9.99
CA GLU A 885 -3.51 35.60 9.56
C GLU A 885 -3.07 34.71 8.37
N LEU A 886 -3.67 33.52 8.24
CA LEU A 886 -3.40 32.57 7.15
C LEU A 886 -4.15 32.98 5.88
N ILE A 887 -3.48 33.80 5.07
CA ILE A 887 -3.98 34.36 3.80
C ILE A 887 -2.98 34.05 2.66
N PRO A 888 -3.40 34.10 1.38
CA PRO A 888 -2.49 33.87 0.26
C PRO A 888 -1.28 34.80 0.29
N TRP A 889 -0.08 34.29 -0.05
CA TRP A 889 1.16 35.08 -0.03
C TRP A 889 1.07 36.41 -0.78
N LYS A 890 0.33 36.44 -1.91
CA LYS A 890 0.11 37.66 -2.72
C LYS A 890 -0.60 38.80 -1.99
N ASP A 891 -1.41 38.47 -0.98
CA ASP A 891 -2.21 39.41 -0.20
C ASP A 891 -1.49 39.82 1.11
N MET A 892 -0.43 39.11 1.50
CA MET A 892 0.46 39.52 2.60
C MET A 892 1.27 40.77 2.21
N GLN A 893 1.09 41.88 2.93
CA GLN A 893 1.72 43.18 2.59
C GLN A 893 3.26 43.13 2.55
N GLN A 894 3.88 42.25 3.34
CA GLN A 894 5.33 42.07 3.41
C GLN A 894 5.90 41.32 2.18
N VAL A 895 5.07 40.52 1.50
CA VAL A 895 5.48 39.53 0.48
C VAL A 895 5.08 40.02 -0.91
N GLY A 896 3.77 40.25 -1.13
CA GLY A 896 3.23 40.77 -2.38
C GLY A 896 3.10 39.74 -3.52
N PRO A 897 2.49 40.16 -4.65
CA PRO A 897 1.93 39.24 -5.65
C PRO A 897 2.92 38.54 -6.57
N GLU A 898 4.19 38.93 -6.57
CA GLU A 898 5.20 38.47 -7.52
C GLU A 898 6.15 37.41 -6.90
N VAL A 899 5.84 36.92 -5.69
CA VAL A 899 6.66 35.94 -4.97
C VAL A 899 6.20 34.51 -5.24
N SER A 900 7.16 33.68 -5.63
CA SER A 900 7.12 32.21 -5.63
C SER A 900 8.31 31.69 -4.80
N GLY A 901 8.21 30.47 -4.26
CA GLY A 901 9.26 29.88 -3.44
C GLY A 901 8.72 28.93 -2.37
N VAL A 902 9.18 29.09 -1.13
CA VAL A 902 8.85 28.19 0.00
C VAL A 902 8.41 29.01 1.21
N GLY A 903 7.24 28.72 1.75
CA GLY A 903 6.76 29.29 3.01
C GLY A 903 7.02 28.35 4.18
N THR A 904 7.56 28.90 5.27
CA THR A 904 7.69 28.20 6.55
C THR A 904 6.78 28.87 7.57
N TYR A 905 5.84 28.09 8.11
CA TYR A 905 4.87 28.48 9.12
C TYR A 905 5.23 27.78 10.43
N THR A 906 5.46 28.52 11.52
CA THR A 906 5.79 27.92 12.83
C THR A 906 4.80 28.34 13.91
N THR A 907 4.34 27.40 14.73
CA THR A 907 3.50 27.67 15.91
C THR A 907 3.86 26.75 17.08
N THR A 908 3.36 27.07 18.28
CA THR A 908 3.46 26.20 19.45
C THR A 908 2.11 26.01 20.12
N PHE A 909 1.89 24.81 20.66
CA PHE A 909 0.69 24.47 21.42
C PHE A 909 1.08 23.70 22.68
N ASN A 910 0.14 23.54 23.63
CA ASN A 910 0.41 22.88 24.90
C ASN A 910 -0.60 21.76 25.16
N LEU A 911 -0.11 20.52 25.30
CA LEU A 911 -0.93 19.40 25.77
C LEU A 911 -1.03 19.41 27.30
N PRO A 912 -2.24 19.22 27.87
CA PRO A 912 -2.46 19.34 29.31
C PRO A 912 -1.87 18.16 30.10
N GLU A 913 -1.57 18.37 31.39
CA GLU A 913 -0.97 17.35 32.26
C GLU A 913 -1.81 16.06 32.42
N ASN A 914 -3.10 16.10 32.07
CA ASN A 914 -4.02 14.96 32.07
C ASN A 914 -4.22 14.30 30.69
N TRP A 915 -3.48 14.72 29.65
CA TRP A 915 -3.53 14.07 28.33
C TRP A 915 -2.98 12.64 28.42
N ASN A 916 -3.79 11.66 28.00
CA ASN A 916 -3.38 10.27 28.01
C ASN A 916 -2.90 9.84 26.63
N VAL A 917 -1.59 9.87 26.40
CA VAL A 917 -0.94 9.47 25.12
C VAL A 917 -1.22 8.03 24.67
N LYS A 918 -1.87 7.19 25.49
CA LYS A 918 -2.33 5.85 25.10
C LYS A 918 -3.75 5.82 24.51
N THR A 919 -4.58 6.83 24.77
CA THR A 919 -5.97 6.89 24.32
C THR A 919 -6.27 8.12 23.47
N ASN A 920 -5.62 9.24 23.72
CA ASN A 920 -5.95 10.51 23.10
C ASN A 920 -5.00 10.75 21.92
N GLY A 921 -5.58 10.90 20.72
CA GLY A 921 -4.86 11.20 19.49
C GLY A 921 -5.16 12.62 18.97
N LEU A 922 -4.37 13.04 17.99
CA LEU A 922 -4.39 14.36 17.36
C LEU A 922 -4.18 14.22 15.85
N GLU A 923 -5.15 14.69 15.07
CA GLU A 923 -5.01 14.88 13.63
C GLU A 923 -4.79 16.37 13.34
N PHE A 924 -3.65 16.71 12.76
CA PHE A 924 -3.45 18.03 12.17
C PHE A 924 -4.35 18.14 10.94
N CYS A 925 -5.21 19.16 10.90
CA CYS A 925 -6.10 19.45 9.77
C CYS A 925 -5.96 20.94 9.39
N ALA A 926 -5.74 21.22 8.10
CA ALA A 926 -5.67 22.58 7.57
C ALA A 926 -6.63 22.76 6.38
N ASP A 927 -7.34 23.88 6.31
CA ASP A 927 -8.34 24.15 5.24
C ASP A 927 -7.74 24.07 3.82
N SER A 928 -6.49 24.52 3.62
CA SER A 928 -5.78 24.35 2.34
C SER A 928 -4.29 24.69 2.39
N PHE A 929 -3.50 23.98 1.57
CA PHE A 929 -2.14 24.38 1.15
C PHE A 929 -2.11 25.12 -0.22
N CYS A 930 -3.26 25.55 -0.74
CA CYS A 930 -3.42 26.13 -2.09
C CYS A 930 -2.90 25.21 -3.23
N GLY A 931 -2.93 23.89 -3.01
CA GLY A 931 -2.44 22.86 -3.94
C GLY A 931 -0.92 22.87 -4.18
N GLY A 932 -0.15 23.57 -3.34
CA GLY A 932 1.30 23.35 -3.20
C GLY A 932 1.60 21.98 -2.59
N THR A 933 2.86 21.56 -2.64
CA THR A 933 3.33 20.46 -1.78
C THR A 933 3.58 20.98 -0.36
N ALA A 934 3.47 20.11 0.62
CA ALA A 934 3.68 20.46 2.03
C ALA A 934 4.42 19.36 2.79
N ALA A 935 5.13 19.76 3.85
CA ALA A 935 5.72 18.82 4.80
C ALA A 935 5.57 19.37 6.22
N ILE A 936 5.09 18.52 7.14
CA ILE A 936 4.78 18.87 8.52
C ILE A 936 5.88 18.32 9.43
N PHE A 937 6.36 19.14 10.35
CA PHE A 937 7.38 18.78 11.33
C PHE A 937 6.86 19.04 12.75
N VAL A 938 6.75 17.98 13.54
CA VAL A 938 6.29 18.03 14.93
C VAL A 938 7.49 17.79 15.84
N ASN A 939 7.78 18.76 16.72
CA ASN A 939 8.94 18.75 17.61
C ASN A 939 10.31 18.55 16.91
N GLY A 940 10.38 18.81 15.60
CA GLY A 940 11.57 18.65 14.76
C GLY A 940 11.64 17.34 13.96
N THR A 941 10.67 16.44 14.10
CA THR A 941 10.53 15.21 13.31
C THR A 941 9.49 15.41 12.21
N GLN A 942 9.81 15.05 10.97
CA GLN A 942 8.85 15.06 9.86
C GLN A 942 7.80 13.96 10.07
N VAL A 943 6.54 14.26 9.74
CA VAL A 943 5.43 13.29 9.75
C VAL A 943 4.92 13.08 8.32
N PRO A 944 4.36 11.90 7.98
CA PRO A 944 3.57 11.74 6.77
C PRO A 944 2.40 12.73 6.77
N VAL A 945 2.03 13.23 5.60
CA VAL A 945 0.90 14.14 5.42
C VAL A 945 0.21 13.80 4.10
N ASP A 946 -1.10 13.62 4.16
CA ASP A 946 -1.92 13.59 2.96
C ASP A 946 -2.05 15.01 2.43
N MET A 947 -1.45 15.27 1.26
CA MET A 947 -1.42 16.60 0.66
C MET A 947 -2.68 16.93 -0.15
N ASP A 948 -3.60 15.97 -0.35
CA ASP A 948 -4.89 16.18 -1.00
C ASP A 948 -5.96 16.52 0.06
N SER A 949 -6.10 15.71 1.12
CA SER A 949 -7.00 16.04 2.24
C SER A 949 -6.46 17.13 3.19
N CYS A 950 -5.16 17.42 3.14
CA CYS A 950 -4.43 18.33 4.03
C CYS A 950 -4.40 17.87 5.51
N ILE A 951 -4.42 16.54 5.75
CA ILE A 951 -4.48 15.90 7.09
C ILE A 951 -3.18 15.13 7.41
N ALA A 952 -2.80 15.09 8.70
CA ALA A 952 -1.75 14.21 9.21
C ALA A 952 -2.04 13.76 10.67
N ASP A 953 -1.97 12.45 10.98
CA ASP A 953 -1.95 12.00 12.39
C ASP A 953 -0.59 12.32 13.02
N ILE A 954 -0.61 13.12 14.10
CA ILE A 954 0.58 13.57 14.82
C ILE A 954 0.72 12.92 16.21
N SER A 955 -0.12 11.94 16.55
CA SER A 955 -0.30 11.40 17.91
C SER A 955 0.97 10.83 18.54
N ASP A 956 1.81 10.14 17.75
CA ASP A 956 3.08 9.55 18.24
C ASP A 956 4.26 10.53 18.26
N TYR A 957 4.08 11.76 17.75
CA TYR A 957 5.15 12.76 17.60
C TYR A 957 5.06 13.90 18.65
N VAL A 958 4.01 13.91 19.47
CA VAL A 958 3.74 14.92 20.50
C VAL A 958 4.20 14.52 21.91
N GLN A 959 4.37 15.51 22.78
CA GLN A 959 4.76 15.35 24.19
C GLN A 959 3.82 16.11 25.14
N LEU A 960 3.83 15.78 26.43
CA LEU A 960 3.10 16.55 27.45
C LEU A 960 3.71 17.96 27.62
N GLY A 961 2.87 18.98 27.75
CA GLY A 961 3.30 20.38 27.78
C GLY A 961 3.54 20.95 26.38
N GLU A 962 4.57 21.79 26.25
CA GLU A 962 4.84 22.57 25.04
C GLU A 962 5.33 21.69 23.87
N ASN A 963 4.71 21.90 22.71
CA ASN A 963 5.03 21.26 21.43
C ASN A 963 5.24 22.35 20.37
N THR A 964 6.08 22.07 19.37
CA THR A 964 6.26 22.93 18.18
C THR A 964 5.75 22.22 16.94
N ILE A 965 4.99 22.94 16.11
CA ILE A 965 4.66 22.52 14.75
C ILE A 965 5.29 23.52 13.78
N GLN A 966 5.97 22.99 12.76
CA GLN A 966 6.44 23.74 11.61
C GLN A 966 5.86 23.11 10.34
N VAL A 967 5.20 23.90 9.50
CA VAL A 967 4.72 23.47 8.17
C VAL A 967 5.55 24.16 7.09
N ARG A 968 6.16 23.37 6.21
CA ARG A 968 6.72 23.79 4.92
C ARG A 968 5.60 23.72 3.89
N VAL A 969 5.41 24.77 3.09
CA VAL A 969 4.53 24.76 1.90
C VAL A 969 5.27 25.38 0.72
N THR A 970 5.17 24.79 -0.47
CA THR A 970 5.82 25.27 -1.69
C THR A 970 4.84 25.96 -2.64
N SER A 971 5.37 26.61 -3.68
CA SER A 971 4.60 27.11 -4.82
C SER A 971 5.13 26.59 -6.15
N SER A 972 4.38 26.78 -7.24
CA SER A 972 4.99 26.84 -8.57
C SER A 972 5.70 28.19 -8.77
N LEU A 973 6.52 28.31 -9.83
CA LEU A 973 7.18 29.58 -10.16
C LEU A 973 6.25 30.66 -10.76
N ARG A 974 4.95 30.40 -11.02
CA ARG A 974 4.06 31.31 -11.80
C ARG A 974 4.16 32.77 -11.38
N ASN A 975 4.13 33.08 -10.08
CA ASN A 975 4.06 34.47 -9.62
C ASN A 975 5.38 35.21 -9.87
N ARG A 976 6.52 34.55 -9.69
CA ARG A 976 7.83 35.10 -10.09
C ARG A 976 7.95 35.22 -11.61
N MET A 977 7.44 34.25 -12.36
CA MET A 977 7.50 34.27 -13.83
C MET A 977 6.65 35.40 -14.46
N ILE A 978 5.66 35.96 -13.74
CA ILE A 978 4.92 37.18 -14.14
C ILE A 978 5.85 38.39 -14.12
N GLU A 979 6.61 38.60 -13.03
CA GLU A 979 7.59 39.69 -12.92
C GLU A 979 8.70 39.54 -13.99
N GLN A 980 9.15 38.31 -14.23
CA GLN A 980 10.13 37.99 -15.28
C GLN A 980 9.58 38.05 -16.72
N GLN A 981 8.30 38.44 -16.90
CA GLN A 981 7.63 38.62 -18.20
C GLN A 981 7.70 37.36 -19.08
N TYR A 982 7.44 36.19 -18.50
CA TYR A 982 7.66 34.91 -19.16
C TYR A 982 6.88 34.75 -20.47
N SER A 983 7.60 34.42 -21.54
CA SER A 983 7.08 34.40 -22.91
C SER A 983 6.48 33.06 -23.34
N GLY A 984 6.31 32.10 -22.43
CA GLY A 984 5.76 30.77 -22.75
C GLY A 984 4.24 30.68 -22.71
N TRP A 985 3.57 31.53 -21.93
CA TRP A 985 2.12 31.42 -21.71
C TRP A 985 1.27 31.94 -22.86
N MET A 986 0.13 31.29 -23.09
CA MET A 986 -0.87 31.71 -24.07
C MET A 986 -1.85 32.75 -23.51
N GLY A 987 -1.33 33.87 -22.98
CA GLY A 987 -2.14 35.00 -22.50
C GLY A 987 -1.49 35.80 -21.37
N GLU A 988 -2.25 36.76 -20.81
CA GLU A 988 -1.86 37.45 -19.58
C GLU A 988 -2.15 36.55 -18.37
N MET A 989 -1.11 36.18 -17.63
CA MET A 989 -1.22 35.34 -16.43
C MET A 989 -1.48 36.19 -15.18
N GLN A 990 -2.24 35.67 -14.21
CA GLN A 990 -2.52 36.34 -12.93
C GLN A 990 -1.82 35.62 -11.76
N PRO A 991 -1.42 36.35 -10.70
CA PRO A 991 -0.84 35.78 -9.49
C PRO A 991 -1.77 34.77 -8.81
N ASP A 992 -1.27 33.55 -8.61
CA ASP A 992 -2.00 32.50 -7.93
C ASP A 992 -2.01 32.66 -6.41
N ASN A 993 -2.88 31.91 -5.74
CA ASN A 993 -2.85 31.72 -4.30
C ASN A 993 -1.73 30.72 -3.94
N TYR A 994 -0.92 31.04 -2.93
CA TYR A 994 0.06 30.10 -2.36
C TYR A 994 0.05 30.18 -0.84
N GLY A 995 0.47 29.08 -0.21
CA GLY A 995 0.62 28.96 1.22
C GLY A 995 -0.56 28.31 1.93
N MET A 996 -0.46 28.26 3.26
CA MET A 996 -1.57 27.88 4.12
C MET A 996 -2.62 28.99 4.14
N THR A 997 -3.89 28.63 3.97
CA THR A 997 -5.03 29.57 4.01
C THR A 997 -6.23 28.96 4.70
N GLY A 998 -7.00 29.78 5.43
CA GLY A 998 -8.16 29.34 6.20
C GLY A 998 -7.80 29.02 7.65
N ASP A 999 -8.63 28.22 8.32
CA ASP A 999 -8.37 27.75 9.67
C ASP A 999 -7.42 26.53 9.68
N VAL A 1000 -6.76 26.31 10.82
CA VAL A 1000 -5.95 25.13 11.10
C VAL A 1000 -6.27 24.68 12.52
N VAL A 1001 -6.53 23.40 12.69
CA VAL A 1001 -6.96 22.81 13.96
C VAL A 1001 -6.26 21.48 14.17
N LEU A 1002 -5.89 21.20 15.42
CA LEU A 1002 -5.60 19.83 15.83
C LEU A 1002 -6.92 19.23 16.30
N GLN A 1003 -7.53 18.41 15.44
CA GLN A 1003 -8.72 17.65 15.79
C GLN A 1003 -8.31 16.56 16.80
N THR A 1004 -9.10 16.42 17.86
CA THR A 1004 -8.79 15.53 18.97
C THR A 1004 -9.70 14.31 18.93
N TYR A 1005 -9.12 13.13 19.06
CA TYR A 1005 -9.88 11.87 19.06
C TYR A 1005 -9.49 11.00 20.27
N THR A 1006 -10.35 10.03 20.61
CA THR A 1006 -10.08 9.06 21.67
C THR A 1006 -10.22 7.61 21.17
N LYS A 1007 -9.12 6.86 21.16
CA LYS A 1007 -9.05 5.41 20.94
C LYS A 1007 -9.69 4.65 22.10
N VAL A 1008 -10.65 3.77 21.81
CA VAL A 1008 -11.30 2.91 22.80
C VAL A 1008 -11.41 1.47 22.30
N ALA A 1009 -10.75 0.54 23.00
CA ALA A 1009 -10.89 -0.90 22.77
C ALA A 1009 -12.28 -1.42 23.19
N THR A 1010 -12.92 -2.24 22.36
CA THR A 1010 -14.30 -2.72 22.58
C THR A 1010 -14.45 -3.84 23.63
N VAL A 1011 -13.54 -3.91 24.60
CA VAL A 1011 -13.49 -4.94 25.67
C VAL A 1011 -14.16 -4.48 26.96
N ASN A 1012 -14.69 -5.42 27.75
CA ASN A 1012 -15.44 -5.13 28.98
C ASN A 1012 -14.58 -5.35 30.24
N LYS A 1013 -13.97 -4.27 30.72
CA LYS A 1013 -13.20 -4.22 31.98
C LYS A 1013 -14.04 -3.93 33.24
N GLY A 1014 -15.37 -3.85 33.13
CA GLY A 1014 -16.24 -3.42 34.23
C GLY A 1014 -16.18 -4.33 35.47
N ILE A 1015 -16.07 -5.65 35.28
CA ILE A 1015 -15.91 -6.61 36.38
C ILE A 1015 -14.50 -6.49 36.97
N LEU A 1016 -13.46 -6.50 36.15
CA LEU A 1016 -12.06 -6.36 36.57
C LEU A 1016 -11.83 -5.11 37.42
N ASN A 1017 -12.28 -3.95 36.96
CA ASN A 1017 -12.13 -2.69 37.70
C ASN A 1017 -12.91 -2.70 39.03
N SER A 1018 -14.07 -3.37 39.08
CA SER A 1018 -14.85 -3.54 40.32
C SER A 1018 -14.16 -4.47 41.32
N VAL A 1019 -13.53 -5.55 40.83
CA VAL A 1019 -12.76 -6.51 41.66
C VAL A 1019 -11.46 -5.88 42.16
N ILE A 1020 -10.78 -5.06 41.35
CA ILE A 1020 -9.61 -4.25 41.77
C ILE A 1020 -10.00 -3.26 42.87
N ALA A 1021 -11.07 -2.49 42.70
CA ALA A 1021 -11.52 -1.53 43.72
C ALA A 1021 -11.91 -2.22 45.05
N TYR A 1022 -12.48 -3.44 44.98
CA TYR A 1022 -12.69 -4.27 46.17
C TYR A 1022 -11.37 -4.74 46.78
N ALA A 1023 -10.43 -5.25 45.98
CA ALA A 1023 -9.12 -5.72 46.44
C ALA A 1023 -8.30 -4.61 47.11
N GLU A 1024 -8.26 -3.39 46.56
CA GLU A 1024 -7.61 -2.26 47.21
C GLU A 1024 -8.25 -1.91 48.55
N SER A 1025 -9.59 -1.97 48.62
CA SER A 1025 -10.33 -1.76 49.87
C SER A 1025 -10.04 -2.84 50.91
N ALA A 1026 -9.92 -4.11 50.49
CA ALA A 1026 -9.55 -5.24 51.35
C ALA A 1026 -8.09 -5.14 51.83
N LYS A 1027 -7.16 -4.73 50.95
CA LYS A 1027 -5.75 -4.47 51.28
C LYS A 1027 -5.56 -3.33 52.27
N ALA A 1028 -6.40 -2.31 52.21
CA ALA A 1028 -6.43 -1.22 53.18
C ALA A 1028 -7.15 -1.57 54.51
N SER A 1029 -7.55 -2.84 54.69
CA SER A 1029 -8.28 -3.31 55.86
C SER A 1029 -7.45 -4.32 56.68
N SER A 1030 -7.86 -4.52 57.93
CA SER A 1030 -7.28 -5.54 58.80
C SER A 1030 -7.48 -6.98 58.30
N GLU A 1031 -8.31 -7.22 57.28
CA GLU A 1031 -8.48 -8.56 56.68
C GLU A 1031 -7.20 -8.97 55.93
N TYR A 1032 -6.52 -8.02 55.29
CA TYR A 1032 -5.20 -8.24 54.71
C TYR A 1032 -4.10 -8.36 55.77
N ASP A 1033 -4.04 -7.43 56.74
CA ASP A 1033 -3.03 -7.43 57.82
C ASP A 1033 -3.01 -8.74 58.63
N ASN A 1034 -4.17 -9.38 58.81
CA ASN A 1034 -4.28 -10.64 59.55
C ASN A 1034 -4.04 -11.90 58.70
N ALA A 1035 -3.99 -11.81 57.37
CA ALA A 1035 -3.79 -12.96 56.49
C ALA A 1035 -2.36 -13.53 56.59
N ILE A 1036 -2.19 -14.83 56.29
CA ILE A 1036 -0.86 -15.48 56.25
C ILE A 1036 0.06 -14.88 55.18
N GLU A 1037 1.37 -14.90 55.43
CA GLU A 1037 2.40 -14.22 54.61
C GLU A 1037 2.39 -14.69 53.14
N SER A 1038 2.16 -15.98 52.88
CA SER A 1038 2.01 -16.52 51.52
C SER A 1038 0.78 -16.00 50.78
N VAL A 1039 -0.33 -15.77 51.49
CA VAL A 1039 -1.58 -15.22 50.93
C VAL A 1039 -1.47 -13.72 50.70
N GLN A 1040 -0.87 -12.97 51.62
CA GLN A 1040 -0.54 -11.56 51.41
C GLN A 1040 0.29 -11.41 50.12
N LYS A 1041 1.30 -12.27 49.94
CA LYS A 1041 2.14 -12.27 48.74
C LYS A 1041 1.37 -12.63 47.46
N SER A 1042 0.60 -13.73 47.44
CA SER A 1042 -0.11 -14.14 46.21
C SER A 1042 -1.24 -13.17 45.84
N PHE A 1043 -1.88 -12.57 46.84
CA PHE A 1043 -2.83 -11.47 46.66
C PHE A 1043 -2.16 -10.24 46.03
N ASP A 1044 -0.99 -9.84 46.50
CA ASP A 1044 -0.25 -8.70 45.93
C ASP A 1044 0.24 -8.95 44.51
N GLU A 1045 0.66 -10.19 44.20
CA GLU A 1045 1.01 -10.60 42.84
C GLU A 1045 -0.22 -10.57 41.91
N ALA A 1046 -1.37 -11.10 42.34
CA ALA A 1046 -2.61 -11.07 41.57
C ALA A 1046 -3.18 -9.65 41.40
N LEU A 1047 -3.14 -8.80 42.44
CA LEU A 1047 -3.60 -7.41 42.36
C LEU A 1047 -2.71 -6.58 41.44
N THR A 1048 -1.40 -6.85 41.43
CA THR A 1048 -0.47 -6.24 40.48
C THR A 1048 -0.78 -6.67 39.05
N ASN A 1049 -0.98 -7.97 38.80
CA ASN A 1049 -1.34 -8.48 37.48
C ASN A 1049 -2.69 -7.92 36.98
N ALA A 1050 -3.70 -7.90 37.84
CA ALA A 1050 -5.02 -7.35 37.52
C ALA A 1050 -4.95 -5.87 37.12
N LYS A 1051 -4.12 -5.06 37.78
CA LYS A 1051 -3.88 -3.67 37.40
C LYS A 1051 -3.18 -3.54 36.04
N VAL A 1052 -2.13 -4.33 35.80
CA VAL A 1052 -1.43 -4.35 34.50
C VAL A 1052 -2.39 -4.72 33.36
N VAL A 1053 -3.27 -5.71 33.55
CA VAL A 1053 -4.29 -6.10 32.57
C VAL A 1053 -5.39 -5.03 32.41
N ALA A 1054 -5.76 -4.32 33.48
CA ALA A 1054 -6.69 -3.20 33.38
C ALA A 1054 -6.09 -2.00 32.61
N GLU A 1055 -4.80 -1.70 32.84
CA GLU A 1055 -4.05 -0.60 32.21
C GLU A 1055 -3.57 -0.89 30.77
N ASN A 1056 -3.49 -2.15 30.36
CA ASN A 1056 -3.19 -2.54 28.98
C ASN A 1056 -4.43 -2.35 28.09
N MET A 1057 -4.40 -1.44 27.10
CA MET A 1057 -5.52 -1.24 26.16
C MET A 1057 -5.86 -2.53 25.43
N TYR A 1058 -4.85 -3.20 24.86
CA TYR A 1058 -4.98 -4.38 24.01
C TYR A 1058 -5.12 -5.70 24.79
N ALA A 1059 -5.53 -5.63 26.06
CA ALA A 1059 -5.82 -6.84 26.84
C ALA A 1059 -7.08 -7.52 26.30
N SER A 1060 -6.94 -8.77 25.87
CA SER A 1060 -8.07 -9.57 25.39
C SER A 1060 -9.12 -9.77 26.49
N GLN A 1061 -10.38 -10.00 26.11
CA GLN A 1061 -11.43 -10.31 27.09
C GLN A 1061 -11.08 -11.55 27.93
N GLN A 1062 -10.33 -12.52 27.38
CA GLN A 1062 -9.87 -13.70 28.11
C GLN A 1062 -8.83 -13.35 29.19
N GLU A 1063 -7.89 -12.45 28.92
CA GLU A 1063 -6.93 -11.98 29.93
C GLU A 1063 -7.63 -11.16 31.01
N ILE A 1064 -8.54 -10.26 30.62
CA ILE A 1064 -9.38 -9.47 31.52
C ILE A 1064 -10.19 -10.39 32.44
N ASP A 1065 -10.81 -11.43 31.88
CA ASP A 1065 -11.62 -12.39 32.64
C ASP A 1065 -10.76 -13.26 33.57
N SER A 1066 -9.62 -13.76 33.10
CA SER A 1066 -8.68 -14.52 33.93
C SER A 1066 -8.16 -13.67 35.09
N ALA A 1067 -7.78 -12.43 34.83
CA ALA A 1067 -7.24 -11.52 35.83
C ALA A 1067 -8.23 -11.17 36.95
N TRP A 1068 -9.52 -10.97 36.63
CA TRP A 1068 -10.52 -10.72 37.69
C TRP A 1068 -10.91 -12.00 38.43
N ILE A 1069 -10.93 -13.16 37.76
CA ILE A 1069 -11.15 -14.46 38.39
C ILE A 1069 -10.04 -14.78 39.40
N ASP A 1070 -8.77 -14.61 39.00
CA ASP A 1070 -7.62 -14.88 39.86
C ASP A 1070 -7.55 -13.91 41.05
N LEU A 1071 -7.75 -12.61 40.82
CA LEU A 1071 -7.81 -11.65 41.92
C LEU A 1071 -8.98 -11.94 42.88
N LEU A 1072 -10.14 -12.36 42.37
CA LEU A 1072 -11.27 -12.78 43.21
C LEU A 1072 -10.96 -14.07 43.99
N ASN A 1073 -10.19 -15.00 43.43
CA ASN A 1073 -9.71 -16.18 44.14
C ASN A 1073 -8.75 -15.80 45.28
N GLU A 1074 -7.83 -14.85 45.08
CA GLU A 1074 -6.96 -14.36 46.16
C GLU A 1074 -7.71 -13.54 47.21
N ILE A 1075 -8.70 -12.72 46.84
CA ILE A 1075 -9.61 -12.05 47.77
C ILE A 1075 -10.24 -13.06 48.74
N HIS A 1076 -10.72 -14.20 48.24
CA HIS A 1076 -11.29 -15.24 49.09
C HIS A 1076 -10.28 -15.89 50.04
N LYS A 1077 -8.97 -15.84 49.73
CA LYS A 1077 -7.92 -16.39 50.62
C LYS A 1077 -7.61 -15.49 51.82
N LEU A 1078 -7.98 -14.21 51.83
CA LEU A 1078 -7.72 -13.31 52.97
C LEU A 1078 -8.33 -13.83 54.30
N GLY A 1079 -9.30 -14.76 54.24
CA GLY A 1079 -9.80 -15.48 55.42
C GLY A 1079 -8.81 -16.48 56.08
N PHE A 1080 -7.66 -16.78 55.46
CA PHE A 1080 -6.60 -17.60 56.07
C PHE A 1080 -5.73 -16.75 57.01
N THR A 1081 -6.20 -16.56 58.24
CA THR A 1081 -5.51 -15.70 59.22
C THR A 1081 -4.29 -16.37 59.86
N ALA A 1082 -3.18 -15.64 59.96
CA ALA A 1082 -2.04 -16.00 60.79
C ALA A 1082 -2.44 -16.06 62.28
N GLY A 1083 -1.84 -16.97 63.05
CA GLY A 1083 -2.11 -17.05 64.49
C GLY A 1083 -1.23 -16.10 65.33
N ASP A 1084 -1.73 -15.73 66.51
CA ASP A 1084 -0.97 -14.96 67.50
C ASP A 1084 0.11 -15.85 68.13
N LYS A 1085 1.38 -15.51 67.85
CA LYS A 1085 2.58 -16.19 68.34
C LYS A 1085 3.04 -15.70 69.71
N THR A 1086 2.40 -14.68 70.28
CA THR A 1086 2.85 -13.98 71.51
C THR A 1086 3.06 -14.92 72.69
N GLU A 1087 2.23 -15.95 72.85
CA GLU A 1087 2.40 -16.96 73.92
C GLU A 1087 3.50 -17.97 73.57
N LEU A 1088 3.55 -18.46 72.33
CA LEU A 1088 4.58 -19.40 71.84
C LEU A 1088 6.00 -18.81 71.96
N ASP A 1089 6.18 -17.55 71.57
CA ASP A 1089 7.47 -16.85 71.66
C ASP A 1089 7.91 -16.64 73.11
N GLN A 1090 6.98 -16.31 74.01
CA GLN A 1090 7.25 -16.24 75.45
C GLN A 1090 7.63 -17.61 76.03
N LEU A 1091 6.98 -18.67 75.57
CA LEU A 1091 7.24 -20.04 75.99
C LEU A 1091 8.62 -20.53 75.51
N ILE A 1092 9.00 -20.23 74.26
CA ILE A 1092 10.35 -20.46 73.72
C ILE A 1092 11.40 -19.72 74.55
N VAL A 1093 11.14 -18.44 74.89
CA VAL A 1093 12.01 -17.61 75.73
C VAL A 1093 12.07 -18.10 77.20
N ALA A 1094 11.12 -18.90 77.67
CA ALA A 1094 11.19 -19.60 78.94
C ALA A 1094 11.99 -20.92 78.83
N ALA A 1095 11.73 -21.71 77.79
CA ALA A 1095 12.41 -22.96 77.48
C ALA A 1095 13.93 -22.80 77.28
N ASP A 1096 14.37 -21.77 76.55
CA ASP A 1096 15.80 -21.48 76.32
C ASP A 1096 16.60 -21.16 77.60
N LYS A 1097 15.93 -20.96 78.75
CA LYS A 1097 16.56 -20.73 80.05
C LYS A 1097 16.70 -22.01 80.90
N ILE A 1098 16.23 -23.15 80.41
CA ILE A 1098 16.27 -24.42 81.15
C ILE A 1098 17.65 -25.06 81.06
N ASP A 1099 18.36 -25.05 82.19
CA ASP A 1099 19.63 -25.76 82.36
C ASP A 1099 19.41 -27.27 82.54
N LEU A 1100 19.49 -28.00 81.43
CA LEU A 1100 19.30 -29.45 81.37
C LEU A 1100 20.33 -30.27 82.17
N SER A 1101 21.41 -29.69 82.72
CA SER A 1101 22.35 -30.44 83.57
C SER A 1101 21.71 -30.91 84.89
N LYS A 1102 20.69 -30.20 85.36
CA LYS A 1102 19.98 -30.42 86.64
C LYS A 1102 18.91 -31.51 86.60
N TYR A 1103 18.64 -32.04 85.41
CA TYR A 1103 17.55 -33.00 85.14
C TYR A 1103 18.12 -34.38 84.78
N VAL A 1104 17.33 -35.44 85.01
CA VAL A 1104 17.66 -36.81 84.51
C VAL A 1104 17.46 -36.89 82.99
N GLU A 1105 18.07 -37.87 82.32
CA GLU A 1105 18.04 -37.94 80.84
C GLU A 1105 16.64 -38.18 80.24
N ALA A 1106 15.71 -38.78 81.00
CA ALA A 1106 14.33 -38.94 80.57
C ALA A 1106 13.63 -37.57 80.40
N GLY A 1107 13.04 -37.33 79.23
CA GLY A 1107 12.35 -36.09 78.86
C GLY A 1107 13.22 -35.07 78.10
N LYS A 1108 14.55 -35.22 78.07
CA LYS A 1108 15.44 -34.22 77.41
C LYS A 1108 15.36 -34.24 75.90
N VAL A 1109 15.19 -35.41 75.29
CA VAL A 1109 15.11 -35.57 73.82
C VAL A 1109 13.78 -35.04 73.31
N GLU A 1110 12.72 -35.32 74.05
CA GLU A 1110 11.37 -34.83 73.85
C GLU A 1110 11.34 -33.29 73.93
N PHE A 1111 11.88 -32.72 75.02
CA PHE A 1111 11.99 -31.26 75.21
C PHE A 1111 12.81 -30.56 74.12
N THR A 1112 13.99 -31.07 73.79
CA THR A 1112 14.83 -30.45 72.75
C THR A 1112 14.24 -30.57 71.35
N THR A 1113 13.44 -31.61 71.09
CA THR A 1113 12.67 -31.76 69.85
C THR A 1113 11.50 -30.77 69.81
N ALA A 1114 10.69 -30.70 70.87
CA ALA A 1114 9.57 -29.77 70.97
C ALA A 1114 10.01 -28.30 70.85
N LEU A 1115 11.10 -27.92 71.53
CA LEU A 1115 11.68 -26.56 71.43
C LEU A 1115 12.17 -26.23 70.02
N LYS A 1116 12.70 -27.20 69.28
CA LYS A 1116 13.07 -27.02 67.87
C LYS A 1116 11.83 -26.83 66.98
N THR A 1117 10.79 -27.62 67.19
CA THR A 1117 9.51 -27.50 66.45
C THR A 1117 8.84 -26.15 66.74
N ALA A 1118 8.74 -25.76 68.01
CA ALA A 1118 8.21 -24.47 68.44
C ALA A 1118 8.93 -23.29 67.77
N LYS A 1119 10.26 -23.31 67.72
CA LYS A 1119 11.06 -22.29 67.01
C LYS A 1119 10.81 -22.26 65.51
N ALA A 1120 10.56 -23.41 64.87
CA ALA A 1120 10.22 -23.46 63.45
C ALA A 1120 8.80 -22.88 63.18
N VAL A 1121 7.82 -23.16 64.05
CA VAL A 1121 6.45 -22.64 63.93
C VAL A 1121 6.38 -21.13 64.23
N SER A 1122 7.11 -20.66 65.24
CA SER A 1122 7.32 -19.22 65.50
C SER A 1122 7.89 -18.49 64.25
N GLN A 1123 8.89 -19.09 63.60
CA GLN A 1123 9.53 -18.53 62.40
C GLN A 1123 8.74 -18.72 61.09
N ASN A 1124 7.67 -19.51 61.08
CA ASN A 1124 6.84 -19.72 59.87
C ASN A 1124 5.79 -18.61 59.72
N GLY A 1125 5.90 -17.77 58.69
CA GLY A 1125 4.93 -16.72 58.37
C GLY A 1125 3.50 -17.23 58.14
N ASP A 1126 3.36 -18.48 57.70
CA ASP A 1126 2.08 -19.11 57.41
C ASP A 1126 1.44 -19.85 58.59
N ALA A 1127 2.05 -19.82 59.78
CA ALA A 1127 1.60 -20.61 60.92
C ALA A 1127 0.20 -20.17 61.40
N MET A 1128 -0.77 -21.08 61.28
CA MET A 1128 -2.13 -20.86 61.76
C MET A 1128 -2.21 -21.05 63.28
N GLN A 1129 -3.23 -20.45 63.93
CA GLN A 1129 -3.38 -20.54 65.39
C GLN A 1129 -3.42 -21.99 65.92
N ALA A 1130 -3.97 -22.94 65.16
CA ALA A 1130 -3.97 -24.35 65.56
C ALA A 1130 -2.56 -24.95 65.66
N GLU A 1131 -1.68 -24.62 64.72
CA GLU A 1131 -0.28 -25.09 64.68
C GLU A 1131 0.57 -24.41 65.76
N ILE A 1132 0.33 -23.13 66.00
CA ILE A 1132 0.96 -22.35 67.08
C ILE A 1132 0.56 -22.89 68.44
N ASN A 1133 -0.72 -23.19 68.64
CA ASN A 1133 -1.22 -23.81 69.87
C ASN A 1133 -0.63 -25.21 70.05
N GLU A 1134 -0.66 -26.07 69.02
CA GLU A 1134 -0.05 -27.42 69.10
C GLU A 1134 1.46 -27.34 69.39
N ALA A 1135 2.18 -26.38 68.82
CA ALA A 1135 3.59 -26.16 69.10
C ALA A 1135 3.85 -25.63 70.52
N ALA A 1136 2.96 -24.79 71.05
CA ALA A 1136 3.03 -24.29 72.42
C ALA A 1136 2.70 -25.38 73.44
N ASP A 1137 1.62 -26.12 73.24
CA ASP A 1137 1.20 -27.24 74.10
C ASP A 1137 2.28 -28.33 74.13
N ASN A 1138 2.81 -28.76 72.98
CA ASN A 1138 3.89 -29.76 72.93
C ASN A 1138 5.18 -29.26 73.62
N LEU A 1139 5.51 -27.97 73.52
CA LEU A 1139 6.66 -27.40 74.23
C LEU A 1139 6.40 -27.32 75.74
N LEU A 1140 5.20 -26.91 76.16
CA LEU A 1140 4.82 -26.81 77.56
C LEU A 1140 4.79 -28.19 78.23
N ASP A 1141 4.16 -29.18 77.62
CA ASP A 1141 4.16 -30.56 78.11
C ASP A 1141 5.58 -31.12 78.17
N ALA A 1142 6.42 -30.86 77.16
CA ALA A 1142 7.81 -31.33 77.20
C ALA A 1142 8.66 -30.59 78.25
N MET A 1143 8.38 -29.32 78.56
CA MET A 1143 8.96 -28.60 79.70
C MET A 1143 8.50 -29.20 81.04
N LEU A 1144 7.22 -29.53 81.18
CA LEU A 1144 6.62 -30.09 82.41
C LEU A 1144 7.08 -31.54 82.68
N ASN A 1145 7.41 -32.30 81.64
CA ASN A 1145 7.92 -33.67 81.76
C ASN A 1145 9.42 -33.77 82.11
N LEU A 1146 10.15 -32.65 82.18
CA LEU A 1146 11.55 -32.63 82.64
C LEU A 1146 11.65 -32.88 84.15
N ARG A 1147 12.22 -34.03 84.55
CA ARG A 1147 12.35 -34.44 85.95
C ARG A 1147 13.73 -34.07 86.54
N TYR A 1148 13.74 -33.28 87.62
CA TYR A 1148 14.96 -32.96 88.38
C TYR A 1148 15.66 -34.21 88.94
N LYS A 1149 16.98 -34.13 89.13
CA LYS A 1149 17.73 -35.09 89.95
C LYS A 1149 17.42 -34.88 91.44
N ALA A 1150 17.35 -35.96 92.22
CA ALA A 1150 17.15 -35.88 93.67
C ALA A 1150 18.41 -35.39 94.42
N ASP A 1151 18.22 -34.66 95.51
CA ASP A 1151 19.27 -34.24 96.44
C ASP A 1151 19.53 -35.36 97.46
N LYS A 1152 20.77 -35.85 97.49
CA LYS A 1152 21.17 -36.99 98.34
C LYS A 1152 22.04 -36.61 99.53
N SER A 1153 22.29 -35.32 99.75
CA SER A 1153 23.20 -34.81 100.79
C SER A 1153 22.89 -35.38 102.19
N ILE A 1154 21.61 -35.41 102.58
CA ILE A 1154 21.17 -35.94 103.89
C ILE A 1154 21.33 -37.47 103.97
N LEU A 1155 21.18 -38.19 102.84
CA LEU A 1155 21.41 -39.64 102.79
C LEU A 1155 22.89 -39.98 102.94
N GLU A 1156 23.78 -39.15 102.39
CA GLU A 1156 25.23 -39.27 102.53
C GLU A 1156 25.66 -39.07 104.00
N GLU A 1157 25.14 -38.01 104.64
CA GLU A 1157 25.41 -37.68 106.06
C GLU A 1157 24.90 -38.76 107.03
N VAL A 1158 23.69 -39.31 106.80
CA VAL A 1158 23.12 -40.37 107.67
C VAL A 1158 23.74 -41.75 107.38
N LEU A 1159 24.17 -42.04 106.15
CA LEU A 1159 25.02 -43.20 105.87
C LEU A 1159 26.36 -43.12 106.60
N GLU A 1160 27.01 -41.96 106.61
CA GLU A 1160 28.26 -41.76 107.35
C GLU A 1160 28.05 -41.91 108.87
N ALA A 1161 26.97 -41.35 109.43
CA ALA A 1161 26.63 -41.51 110.83
C ALA A 1161 26.44 -42.98 111.25
N ALA A 1162 25.70 -43.77 110.44
CA ALA A 1162 25.45 -45.17 110.72
C ALA A 1162 26.69 -46.07 110.63
N ASN A 1163 27.56 -45.84 109.64
CA ASN A 1163 28.79 -46.63 109.45
C ASN A 1163 29.84 -46.40 110.55
N ASN A 1164 29.69 -45.36 111.38
CA ASN A 1164 30.61 -45.03 112.48
C ASN A 1164 30.22 -45.65 113.85
N LEU A 1165 29.16 -46.47 113.92
CA LEU A 1165 28.70 -47.09 115.17
C LEU A 1165 29.46 -48.39 115.51
N ASP A 1166 29.80 -48.60 116.79
CA ASP A 1166 30.55 -49.79 117.24
C ASP A 1166 29.63 -50.99 117.46
N ALA A 1167 29.76 -52.00 116.59
CA ALA A 1167 29.01 -53.26 116.65
C ALA A 1167 29.12 -54.03 117.97
N THR A 1168 30.17 -53.79 118.77
CA THR A 1168 30.40 -54.53 120.04
C THR A 1168 29.58 -53.99 121.21
N ALA A 1169 28.96 -52.82 121.09
CA ALA A 1169 28.14 -52.20 122.13
C ALA A 1169 26.66 -52.68 122.13
N TYR A 1170 26.22 -53.38 121.09
CA TYR A 1170 24.81 -53.67 120.82
C TYR A 1170 24.53 -55.17 120.60
N THR A 1171 23.26 -55.57 120.65
CA THR A 1171 22.85 -56.94 120.32
C THR A 1171 23.06 -57.22 118.83
N ALA A 1172 23.51 -58.44 118.51
CA ALA A 1172 23.79 -58.85 117.12
C ALA A 1172 22.56 -58.72 116.20
N GLU A 1173 21.35 -58.92 116.73
CA GLU A 1173 20.11 -58.79 115.97
C GLU A 1173 19.75 -57.32 115.67
N SER A 1174 19.90 -56.40 116.63
CA SER A 1174 19.64 -54.97 116.37
C SER A 1174 20.68 -54.36 115.43
N TYR A 1175 21.96 -54.69 115.60
CA TYR A 1175 23.01 -54.22 114.69
C TYR A 1175 22.91 -54.83 113.28
N SER A 1176 22.40 -56.06 113.14
CA SER A 1176 22.11 -56.65 111.83
C SER A 1176 20.99 -55.91 111.08
N ALA A 1177 20.01 -55.33 111.79
CA ALA A 1177 18.96 -54.53 111.17
C ALA A 1177 19.51 -53.21 110.61
N LEU A 1178 20.37 -52.52 111.38
CA LEU A 1178 21.10 -51.34 110.90
C LEU A 1178 21.96 -51.66 109.67
N THR A 1179 22.70 -52.76 109.71
CA THR A 1179 23.57 -53.18 108.58
C THR A 1179 22.76 -53.42 107.30
N ALA A 1180 21.53 -53.95 107.41
CA ALA A 1180 20.62 -54.12 106.27
C ALA A 1180 20.06 -52.78 105.76
N ALA A 1181 19.63 -51.87 106.64
CA ALA A 1181 19.13 -50.55 106.27
C ALA A 1181 20.21 -49.70 105.56
N VAL A 1182 21.46 -49.77 106.03
CA VAL A 1182 22.63 -49.16 105.37
C VAL A 1182 22.87 -49.77 103.99
N ALA A 1183 22.74 -51.09 103.83
CA ALA A 1183 22.91 -51.74 102.53
C ALA A 1183 21.84 -51.30 101.50
N GLU A 1184 20.56 -51.27 101.89
CA GLU A 1184 19.49 -50.77 101.01
C GLU A 1184 19.70 -49.30 100.65
N ALA A 1185 20.04 -48.46 101.63
CA ALA A 1185 20.28 -47.04 101.41
C ALA A 1185 21.46 -46.73 100.46
N ASN A 1186 22.53 -47.52 100.46
CA ASN A 1186 23.60 -47.40 99.46
C ASN A 1186 23.08 -47.65 98.03
N THR A 1187 22.13 -48.59 97.83
CA THR A 1187 21.53 -48.78 96.49
C THR A 1187 20.69 -47.58 96.03
N VAL A 1188 20.11 -46.82 96.97
CA VAL A 1188 19.43 -45.54 96.69
C VAL A 1188 20.44 -44.43 96.42
N MET A 1189 21.61 -44.44 97.08
CA MET A 1189 22.72 -43.51 96.79
C MET A 1189 23.26 -43.69 95.36
N ASP A 1190 23.50 -44.93 94.93
CA ASP A 1190 24.05 -45.22 93.59
C ASP A 1190 23.05 -44.97 92.42
N ASN A 1191 21.74 -44.98 92.68
CA ASN A 1191 20.72 -44.82 91.64
C ASN A 1191 20.55 -43.36 91.19
N GLU A 1192 21.18 -42.94 90.08
CA GLU A 1192 21.01 -41.58 89.50
C GLU A 1192 19.55 -41.18 89.18
N ASN A 1193 18.64 -42.16 89.08
CA ASN A 1193 17.22 -41.94 88.78
C ASN A 1193 16.29 -42.02 90.01
N ALA A 1194 16.85 -42.15 91.22
CA ALA A 1194 16.11 -42.14 92.48
C ALA A 1194 15.28 -40.85 92.60
N THR A 1195 14.03 -41.01 93.05
CA THR A 1195 13.17 -39.89 93.45
C THR A 1195 13.56 -39.38 94.83
N GLN A 1196 13.25 -38.12 95.14
CA GLN A 1196 13.51 -37.56 96.47
C GLN A 1196 12.85 -38.40 97.57
N ASN A 1197 11.63 -38.91 97.34
CA ASN A 1197 10.93 -39.78 98.29
C ASN A 1197 11.67 -41.11 98.56
N GLU A 1198 12.34 -41.70 97.58
CA GLU A 1198 13.17 -42.91 97.81
C GLU A 1198 14.42 -42.56 98.65
N VAL A 1199 15.04 -41.41 98.41
CA VAL A 1199 16.16 -40.88 99.20
C VAL A 1199 15.72 -40.61 100.65
N ASP A 1200 14.62 -39.89 100.84
CA ASP A 1200 14.09 -39.53 102.16
C ASP A 1200 13.63 -40.76 102.96
N VAL A 1201 13.07 -41.79 102.30
CA VAL A 1201 12.75 -43.08 102.92
C VAL A 1201 14.01 -43.84 103.30
N ALA A 1202 15.08 -43.80 102.50
CA ALA A 1202 16.35 -44.41 102.85
C ALA A 1202 16.99 -43.72 104.08
N VAL A 1203 16.95 -42.38 104.16
CA VAL A 1203 17.34 -41.61 105.36
C VAL A 1203 16.56 -42.08 106.59
N ALA A 1204 15.23 -42.11 106.48
CA ALA A 1204 14.36 -42.49 107.60
C ALA A 1204 14.57 -43.94 108.05
N ASN A 1205 14.83 -44.86 107.12
CA ASN A 1205 15.09 -46.27 107.44
C ASN A 1205 16.42 -46.47 108.16
N ILE A 1206 17.50 -45.80 107.74
CA ILE A 1206 18.77 -45.84 108.47
C ILE A 1206 18.59 -45.23 109.87
N GLN A 1207 18.04 -44.02 109.95
CA GLN A 1207 17.89 -43.30 111.22
C GLN A 1207 17.07 -44.12 112.22
N LYS A 1208 15.95 -44.71 111.78
CA LYS A 1208 15.16 -45.61 112.62
C LYS A 1208 15.97 -46.84 113.06
N ALA A 1209 16.76 -47.44 112.17
CA ALA A 1209 17.57 -48.61 112.52
C ALA A 1209 18.77 -48.27 113.44
N MET A 1210 19.21 -47.01 113.49
CA MET A 1210 20.12 -46.50 114.52
C MET A 1210 19.40 -46.29 115.86
N ASP A 1211 18.18 -45.75 115.83
CA ASP A 1211 17.36 -45.48 117.02
C ASP A 1211 16.86 -46.79 117.69
N ASP A 1212 16.60 -47.85 116.91
CA ASP A 1212 16.15 -49.18 117.35
C ASP A 1212 17.30 -50.08 117.92
N LEU A 1213 18.51 -49.54 118.15
CA LEU A 1213 19.66 -50.30 118.69
C LEU A 1213 19.55 -50.64 120.20
N VAL A 1214 19.88 -51.89 120.58
CA VAL A 1214 19.66 -52.42 121.94
C VAL A 1214 20.97 -52.89 122.59
N THR A 1215 21.17 -52.56 123.87
CA THR A 1215 22.36 -52.93 124.68
C THR A 1215 22.12 -54.15 125.58
N VAL A 1216 23.15 -54.68 126.25
CA VAL A 1216 23.15 -56.04 126.85
C VAL A 1216 23.37 -56.04 128.37
N GLU A 1217 22.33 -56.36 129.17
CA GLU A 1217 22.48 -56.91 130.54
C GLU A 1217 21.24 -57.71 131.01
N ASP A 1218 21.24 -58.21 132.26
CA ASP A 1218 20.63 -59.48 132.74
C ASP A 1218 19.07 -59.63 132.80
N THR A 1219 18.61 -60.81 133.26
CA THR A 1219 17.39 -61.53 132.79
C THR A 1219 16.38 -61.93 133.88
N THR A 1220 15.09 -62.20 133.52
CA THR A 1220 14.19 -63.20 134.19
C THR A 1220 12.79 -63.39 133.53
N THR A 1221 12.44 -64.66 133.20
CA THR A 1221 11.13 -65.40 133.32
C THR A 1221 9.73 -64.73 133.18
N GLU A 1222 8.63 -65.37 132.73
CA GLU A 1222 8.34 -66.54 131.85
C GLU A 1222 6.79 -66.61 131.54
N ILE A 1223 6.44 -67.24 130.40
CA ILE A 1223 5.17 -67.73 129.78
C ILE A 1223 4.03 -68.32 130.70
N PRO A 1224 2.77 -68.69 130.23
CA PRO A 1224 2.09 -68.59 128.90
C PRO A 1224 0.55 -68.24 128.88
N SER A 1225 -0.10 -68.39 127.69
CA SER A 1225 -1.56 -68.60 127.38
C SER A 1225 -2.48 -67.34 127.34
N ILE A 1226 -3.55 -67.19 126.52
CA ILE A 1226 -4.36 -67.99 125.53
C ILE A 1226 -5.18 -67.01 124.62
N GLU A 1227 -5.90 -67.27 123.49
CA GLU A 1227 -6.21 -68.43 122.59
C GLU A 1227 -6.77 -67.90 121.21
N ALA A 1228 -6.85 -68.75 120.16
CA ALA A 1228 -7.83 -68.76 119.02
C ALA A 1228 -7.99 -67.55 118.04
N VAL A 1229 -8.37 -67.67 116.74
CA VAL A 1229 -8.54 -68.79 115.77
C VAL A 1229 -8.55 -68.28 114.29
N ASP A 1230 -8.04 -69.12 113.36
CA ASP A 1230 -8.32 -69.33 111.91
C ASP A 1230 -9.26 -68.36 111.11
N GLY A 1231 -9.05 -68.03 109.81
CA GLY A 1231 -7.95 -68.29 108.86
C GLY A 1231 -8.39 -68.39 107.37
N ASN A 1232 -7.43 -68.49 106.43
CA ASN A 1232 -7.53 -68.97 105.02
C ASN A 1232 -8.40 -68.16 103.99
N THR A 1233 -8.32 -68.24 102.64
CA THR A 1233 -7.41 -68.74 101.55
C THR A 1233 -7.95 -68.19 100.18
N ILE A 1234 -7.38 -68.26 98.96
CA ILE A 1234 -6.20 -68.92 98.34
C ILE A 1234 -5.61 -68.10 97.14
N GLN A 1235 -4.79 -68.74 96.30
CA GLN A 1235 -4.20 -68.36 94.99
C GLN A 1235 -5.27 -68.23 93.84
N THR A 1236 -5.02 -68.09 92.52
CA THR A 1236 -3.89 -68.35 91.56
C THR A 1236 -4.01 -67.43 90.32
N GLY A 1237 -2.96 -67.29 89.49
CA GLY A 1237 -2.97 -67.90 88.13
C GLY A 1237 -2.35 -67.01 87.04
N GLN A 1238 -2.11 -67.56 85.83
CA GLN A 1238 -1.24 -66.97 84.79
C GLN A 1238 -1.88 -66.93 83.37
N GLU A 1239 -1.39 -66.01 82.53
CA GLU A 1239 -1.23 -66.06 81.05
C GLU A 1239 -2.33 -65.66 80.00
N THR A 1240 -2.09 -64.47 79.40
CA THR A 1240 -1.74 -64.18 77.97
C THR A 1240 -2.79 -64.06 76.82
N ILE A 1241 -2.52 -63.07 75.94
CA ILE A 1241 -2.91 -62.86 74.51
C ILE A 1241 -3.89 -61.68 74.21
N THR A 1242 -3.68 -61.06 73.04
CA THR A 1242 -4.03 -59.73 72.50
C THR A 1242 -5.48 -59.63 71.93
N ALA A 1243 -6.03 -58.49 71.42
CA ALA A 1243 -5.40 -57.29 70.85
C ALA A 1243 -6.23 -55.97 70.81
N LYS A 1244 -5.49 -54.85 70.88
CA LYS A 1244 -5.58 -53.56 70.13
C LYS A 1244 -6.85 -52.66 70.06
N THR A 1245 -6.69 -51.50 70.71
CA THR A 1245 -6.79 -50.09 70.22
C THR A 1245 -8.11 -49.32 70.01
N ASN A 1246 -8.20 -48.24 70.81
CA ASN A 1246 -8.54 -46.84 70.48
C ASN A 1246 -10.00 -46.36 70.60
N ALA A 1247 -10.10 -45.09 71.02
CA ALA A 1247 -11.29 -44.43 71.56
C ALA A 1247 -11.43 -42.98 71.03
N ALA A 1248 -12.46 -42.24 71.47
CA ALA A 1248 -12.92 -41.00 70.88
C ALA A 1248 -12.74 -39.73 71.76
N LYS A 1249 -13.06 -38.57 71.16
CA LYS A 1249 -13.05 -37.20 71.72
C LYS A 1249 -13.93 -37.01 72.96
N THR A 1250 -13.69 -35.93 73.72
CA THR A 1250 -14.62 -34.77 73.85
C THR A 1250 -14.06 -33.65 74.75
N GLY A 1251 -14.32 -32.39 74.41
CA GLY A 1251 -14.07 -31.16 75.20
C GLY A 1251 -14.71 -29.96 74.48
N ASP A 1252 -15.26 -28.98 75.21
CA ASP A 1252 -16.17 -27.95 74.66
C ASP A 1252 -16.27 -26.69 75.58
N PHE A 1253 -16.84 -25.59 75.05
CA PHE A 1253 -17.25 -24.31 75.66
C PHE A 1253 -16.25 -23.16 75.96
N ALA A 1254 -16.80 -21.94 75.76
CA ALA A 1254 -16.38 -20.59 76.20
C ALA A 1254 -17.66 -19.86 76.76
N PRO A 1255 -17.74 -18.53 77.06
CA PRO A 1255 -16.74 -17.44 77.01
C PRO A 1255 -16.73 -16.37 78.17
N ILE A 1256 -15.65 -15.59 78.21
CA ILE A 1256 -15.46 -14.13 78.52
C ILE A 1256 -16.34 -13.39 79.58
N ALA A 1257 -15.68 -12.82 80.61
CA ALA A 1257 -15.95 -11.53 81.32
C ALA A 1257 -14.80 -11.17 82.29
N GLY A 1258 -14.52 -9.93 82.75
CA GLY A 1258 -15.02 -8.59 82.35
C GLY A 1258 -14.72 -7.46 83.38
N LEU A 1259 -14.50 -6.21 82.90
CA LEU A 1259 -14.57 -4.88 83.58
C LEU A 1259 -13.60 -4.46 84.74
N ALA A 1260 -12.61 -3.62 84.39
CA ALA A 1260 -12.19 -2.31 84.96
C ALA A 1260 -12.20 -1.98 86.48
N ALA A 1261 -11.09 -1.40 86.99
CA ALA A 1261 -11.06 -0.40 88.08
C ALA A 1261 -9.81 0.52 88.05
N ILE A 1262 -9.93 1.74 88.59
CA ILE A 1262 -8.93 2.84 88.58
C ILE A 1262 -8.18 2.95 89.92
N THR A 1263 -6.87 3.26 89.93
CA THR A 1263 -6.27 4.21 90.94
C THR A 1263 -4.87 4.72 90.55
N LEU A 1264 -4.50 5.91 91.03
CA LEU A 1264 -3.18 6.54 90.84
C LEU A 1264 -2.34 6.50 92.12
N ALA A 1265 -1.02 6.29 91.97
CA ALA A 1265 0.06 7.07 92.62
C ALA A 1265 1.44 6.51 92.20
N GLY A 1266 2.45 7.36 91.99
CA GLY A 1266 3.79 6.95 91.55
C GLY A 1266 4.92 7.37 92.50
N ALA A 1267 6.13 6.84 92.27
CA ALA A 1267 7.33 7.19 93.04
C ALA A 1267 8.54 7.46 92.12
N ALA A 1268 9.03 8.69 92.21
CA ALA A 1268 10.01 9.31 91.34
C ALA A 1268 11.48 8.91 91.57
N LEU A 1269 12.27 9.13 90.50
CA LEU A 1269 13.61 9.74 90.48
C LEU A 1269 14.88 9.02 90.98
N LEU A 1270 15.90 9.13 90.11
CA LEU A 1270 17.33 9.12 90.42
C LEU A 1270 17.74 10.21 91.42
N PHE A 1271 18.67 9.87 92.32
CA PHE A 1271 19.72 10.80 92.77
C PHE A 1271 20.85 10.78 91.71
N THR A 1272 21.43 11.90 91.24
CA THR A 1272 21.10 13.32 91.43
C THR A 1272 21.64 14.13 90.23
N ARG A 1273 20.81 15.02 89.65
CA ARG A 1273 21.14 16.11 88.69
C ARG A 1273 22.42 16.01 87.81
N ARG A 1274 22.18 15.84 86.49
CA ARG A 1274 22.92 16.33 85.28
C ARG A 1274 23.84 15.38 84.49
N LYS A 1275 23.52 15.34 83.20
CA LYS A 1275 24.36 15.24 81.97
C LYS A 1275 24.85 13.86 81.49
N LYS A 1276 24.60 13.69 80.18
CA LYS A 1276 25.00 12.61 79.25
C LYS A 1276 24.35 11.28 79.55
#